data_AF-A0A815Q3A0-F1
#
_entry.id   AF-A0A815Q3A0-F1
#
_cell.length_a   1.000
_cell.length_b   1.000
_cell.length_c   1.000
_cell.angle_alpha   90.00
_cell.angle_beta   90.00
_cell.angle_gamma   90.00
#
_symmetry.space_group_name_H-M   'P 1'
#
loop_
_entity.id
_entity.type
_entity.pdbx_description
1 polymer ?
#
loop_
_entity_poly.entity_id
_entity_poly.type
_entity_poly.pdbx_seq_one_letter_code
_entity_poly.pdbx_strand_id
1 'polypeptide(L)'
;MNLFEVEMARSEELDLRKAIISTRIFIILLTFTLTILTVYSALDGQNQTIIVLNPTQSDFENLYRKYPNTLACPCTDIAIPYRSFISIIPEYHPVCSSIFVSDNWINILFNPNISYYYPLDFRSSASGQFQILSSFCSLSKRFVNDTIDDFLSNVFLTPVVLSSYLLDLQSQAQSSFIQTLTSNTFRQLLQLVRSTTFTNQLQTALRTSSYLGFYIFPNGKTATYAIQNFYSSNNNTICYCGLQSTCSSSVCGFFDLFAYDTKGDCTSSMSLIVNVPGFVAGCYAIESLLQSTLECFFDSTCINTVLRFLSNNNMTDIKQLDVNQTQFLPRTTIDTLFTNLFIEKWSTISSFTEYYKKCSPILCTYTFIQRNSALYIITKLLSLYGGLVIVLRFCVPYIIIWWYNRKNNQTRNNTQIRLIERRRMLWRLVIDKIRKLNLFNTNITRNDPFELKTSIISTRIYIILVCVSVCILIIYVSTNTRTQTFTILNPSQNTFEDLYMKYSSIVKCPCKTIAIQYDNFVSEYSQYHPVCSSLFISAAWLASTSYLNWPDQAERVVDFKGSGQTFFVALQTLCSLAKTTVFNAWYNFKQSAYITDQVVSKKEMIEHIQTTLNQFHSNTVAQFKQSLTLIQFHSINMYAVGAGNVRLETYTSANSTNQYLAFYYKQVYWDNCSCTLNDNCVSPMGFYNYSQKDLAYPSSLIFNIPQFFIGCFVLQSVLQSSLECFFNQTCLDAVQFQIRSSQSINITILQANTTRFLPETLIKVIVDNLMLEQWGDNIQYSQYYQQCAPESCSYTITSHNDFSYIITLLISLFGGVSMALKLAIPIIVRWIRNLYRPNINPIEIFILRLVPSPRIFQRLCLVWNKFKMKIINLNIFESELSYNNDHRRRKEIIKTRIYILLLTINITILIIYNSFSIQTQYTIISHPSQETFNNLLMNLQYSPTLECQCQNITIPYNSFISISPYYHQLCSSDFINMNSGWINMLYSYGIDEEHPYDDFQLFALPQFRTLSSLCNLANQTLTDSLTSFASEVLINKQVQSREAIESQAETIITQFRLSTCRTFVRMLDFIREMAQGNGIVSTIQSNWYFHSINRIQFSSVWATPRSYGDENNCSCGTNSMCTSLALINGSLIPGFRIGCYVLDSLLQSTLECLYDVSCIDQIKYLYNVTNIVIRPLNQSFSFPNETVQSLVDNLLIDKLESNVSYEQYYAVCSPLSCTYSINKRVNPIYIITVIIGLYGGLTVALKLVTSLLMKIQYYFMIIIRRRRIEPVVHIIPEN
;
A
#
# COMPACT_ATOMS: atom_id res chain seq x y z
N MET A 1 4.54 44.74 -65.22
CA MET A 1 3.31 44.44 -64.46
C MET A 1 3.15 45.53 -63.40
N ASN A 2 2.24 46.48 -63.60
CA ASN A 2 1.93 47.51 -62.61
C ASN A 2 0.65 47.06 -61.90
N LEU A 3 0.71 46.85 -60.58
CA LEU A 3 -0.42 46.35 -59.77
C LEU A 3 -1.31 47.48 -59.25
N PHE A 4 -0.90 48.73 -59.43
CA PHE A 4 -1.64 49.95 -59.09
C PHE A 4 -1.86 50.74 -60.37
N GLU A 5 -3.09 50.75 -60.89
CA GLU A 5 -3.43 51.45 -62.13
C GLU A 5 -3.35 52.97 -61.95
N VAL A 6 -2.77 53.65 -62.94
CA VAL A 6 -2.76 55.12 -63.07
C VAL A 6 -3.33 55.43 -64.44
N GLU A 7 -4.34 56.31 -64.51
CA GLU A 7 -4.96 56.75 -65.76
C GLU A 7 -3.91 57.40 -66.67
N MET A 8 -3.64 56.77 -67.81
CA MET A 8 -2.61 57.23 -68.78
C MET A 8 -3.00 58.53 -69.50
N ALA A 9 -4.22 59.04 -69.31
CA ALA A 9 -4.72 60.19 -70.07
C ALA A 9 -4.17 61.55 -69.60
N ARG A 10 -3.53 61.65 -68.41
CA ARG A 10 -2.90 62.89 -67.95
C ARG A 10 -1.95 62.73 -66.74
N SER A 11 -1.04 61.75 -66.76
CA SER A 11 -0.12 61.52 -65.62
C SER A 11 1.26 62.16 -65.84
N GLU A 12 1.73 62.98 -64.89
CA GLU A 12 3.14 63.39 -64.81
C GLU A 12 4.03 62.16 -64.59
N GLU A 13 5.27 62.15 -65.12
CA GLU A 13 6.25 61.06 -65.00
C GLU A 13 6.47 60.60 -63.53
N LEU A 14 6.27 61.54 -62.58
CA LEU A 14 6.35 61.32 -61.15
C LEU A 14 5.32 60.31 -60.62
N ASP A 15 4.09 60.31 -61.13
CA ASP A 15 3.01 59.45 -60.63
C ASP A 15 3.12 58.02 -61.17
N LEU A 16 3.63 57.87 -62.39
CA LEU A 16 3.99 56.57 -62.95
C LEU A 16 5.15 55.93 -62.15
N ARG A 17 6.17 56.70 -61.77
CA ARG A 17 7.27 56.22 -60.89
C ARG A 17 6.75 55.78 -59.51
N LYS A 18 5.85 56.54 -58.89
CA LYS A 18 5.23 56.16 -57.60
C LYS A 18 4.46 54.84 -57.70
N ALA A 19 3.71 54.61 -58.78
CA ALA A 19 2.95 53.38 -58.98
C ALA A 19 3.85 52.15 -59.22
N ILE A 20 4.94 52.31 -59.97
CA ILE A 20 5.93 51.24 -60.21
C ILE A 20 6.65 50.88 -58.90
N ILE A 21 7.09 51.87 -58.11
CA ILE A 21 7.75 51.63 -56.82
C ILE A 21 6.76 50.99 -55.83
N SER A 22 5.51 51.46 -55.79
CA SER A 22 4.43 50.86 -54.97
C SER A 22 4.21 49.40 -55.33
N THR A 23 4.22 49.07 -56.62
CA THR A 23 4.09 47.69 -57.09
C THR A 23 5.26 46.80 -56.64
N ARG A 24 6.50 47.29 -56.75
CA ARG A 24 7.69 46.52 -56.33
C ARG A 24 7.71 46.28 -54.82
N ILE A 25 7.43 47.32 -54.03
CA ILE A 25 7.38 47.22 -52.57
C ILE A 25 6.24 46.30 -52.12
N PHE A 26 5.07 46.39 -52.75
CA PHE A 26 3.95 45.48 -52.50
C PHE A 26 4.35 44.02 -52.73
N ILE A 27 5.01 43.72 -53.86
CA ILE A 27 5.44 42.35 -54.17
C ILE A 27 6.47 41.87 -53.13
N ILE A 28 7.50 42.67 -52.83
CA ILE A 28 8.55 42.31 -51.86
C ILE A 28 7.97 42.04 -50.46
N LEU A 29 7.10 42.94 -49.97
CA LEU A 29 6.46 42.77 -48.67
C LEU A 29 5.54 41.55 -48.63
N LEU A 30 4.78 41.31 -49.69
CA LEU A 30 3.91 40.15 -49.79
C LEU A 30 4.72 38.84 -49.81
N THR A 31 5.82 38.77 -50.58
CA THR A 31 6.67 37.59 -50.63
C THR A 31 7.36 37.34 -49.29
N PHE A 32 7.91 38.38 -48.66
CA PHE A 32 8.61 38.28 -47.38
C PHE A 32 7.69 37.82 -46.25
N THR A 33 6.48 38.40 -46.17
CA THR A 33 5.48 38.01 -45.15
C THR A 33 4.97 36.59 -45.37
N LEU A 34 4.75 36.16 -46.62
CA LEU A 34 4.36 34.78 -46.91
C LEU A 34 5.48 33.78 -46.57
N THR A 35 6.75 34.10 -46.83
CA THR A 35 7.88 33.23 -46.46
C THR A 35 8.02 33.07 -44.95
N ILE A 36 7.83 34.14 -44.18
CA ILE A 36 7.84 34.06 -42.71
C ILE A 36 6.70 33.18 -42.22
N LEU A 37 5.48 33.38 -42.74
CA LEU A 37 4.31 32.59 -42.35
C LEU A 37 4.43 31.11 -42.74
N THR A 38 5.06 30.80 -43.89
CA THR A 38 5.32 29.42 -44.31
C THR A 38 6.34 28.74 -43.40
N VAL A 39 7.44 29.43 -43.06
CA VAL A 39 8.49 28.89 -42.19
C VAL A 39 7.94 28.68 -40.77
N TYR A 40 7.23 29.67 -40.24
CA TYR A 40 6.57 29.58 -38.94
C TYR A 40 5.59 28.40 -38.90
N SER A 41 4.74 28.24 -39.92
CA SER A 41 3.74 27.15 -39.95
C SER A 41 4.35 25.76 -40.19
N ALA A 42 5.55 25.69 -40.80
CA ALA A 42 6.27 24.44 -41.05
C ALA A 42 7.13 23.97 -39.86
N LEU A 43 7.60 24.91 -39.04
CA LEU A 43 8.37 24.64 -37.82
C LEU A 43 7.46 24.36 -36.61
N ASP A 44 6.22 24.84 -36.65
CA ASP A 44 5.19 24.55 -35.65
C ASP A 44 4.79 23.06 -35.71
N GLY A 45 5.06 22.31 -34.64
CA GLY A 45 4.73 20.89 -34.50
C GLY A 45 3.48 20.71 -33.64
N GLN A 46 2.61 19.77 -34.01
CA GLN A 46 1.45 19.41 -33.21
C GLN A 46 1.70 18.11 -32.45
N ASN A 47 1.39 18.11 -31.15
CA ASN A 47 1.34 16.89 -30.36
C ASN A 47 0.15 16.08 -30.85
N GLN A 48 0.43 14.94 -31.50
CA GLN A 48 -0.60 13.98 -31.81
C GLN A 48 -0.61 12.89 -30.74
N THR A 49 -1.81 12.60 -30.25
CA THR A 49 -2.06 11.47 -29.36
C THR A 49 -2.67 10.36 -30.21
N ILE A 50 -2.03 9.20 -30.26
CA ILE A 50 -2.61 8.01 -30.90
C ILE A 50 -3.22 7.14 -29.80
N ILE A 51 -4.44 6.67 -30.06
CA ILE A 51 -5.17 5.73 -29.19
C ILE A 51 -5.15 4.37 -29.90
N VAL A 52 -4.59 3.36 -29.24
CA VAL A 52 -4.65 1.97 -29.67
C VAL A 52 -5.68 1.27 -28.80
N LEU A 53 -6.76 0.77 -29.41
CA LEU A 53 -7.84 0.08 -28.71
C LEU A 53 -7.49 -1.41 -28.58
N ASN A 54 -7.77 -2.00 -27.41
CA ASN A 54 -7.52 -3.39 -27.05
C ASN A 54 -6.13 -3.89 -27.49
N PRO A 55 -5.05 -3.22 -27.05
CA PRO A 55 -3.69 -3.59 -27.40
C PRO A 55 -3.38 -5.03 -26.94
N THR A 56 -2.69 -5.81 -27.78
CA THR A 56 -2.13 -7.08 -27.36
C THR A 56 -0.85 -6.85 -26.55
N GLN A 57 -0.40 -7.88 -25.81
CA GLN A 57 0.89 -7.83 -25.09
C GLN A 57 2.04 -7.41 -26.03
N SER A 58 2.08 -7.96 -27.25
CA SER A 58 3.11 -7.62 -28.25
C SER A 58 3.00 -6.17 -28.72
N ASP A 59 1.78 -5.66 -28.91
CA ASP A 59 1.57 -4.25 -29.28
C ASP A 59 2.12 -3.32 -28.19
N PHE A 60 1.81 -3.63 -26.92
CA PHE A 60 2.33 -2.88 -25.78
C PHE A 60 3.85 -2.89 -25.72
N GLU A 61 4.50 -4.05 -25.80
CA GLU A 61 5.97 -4.16 -25.76
C GLU A 61 6.65 -3.38 -26.89
N ASN A 62 6.09 -3.46 -28.11
CA ASN A 62 6.57 -2.72 -29.27
C ASN A 62 6.42 -1.20 -29.08
N LEU A 63 5.26 -0.75 -28.56
CA LEU A 63 5.01 0.66 -28.28
C LEU A 63 5.91 1.18 -27.15
N TYR A 64 6.09 0.41 -26.09
CA TYR A 64 6.90 0.78 -24.94
C TYR A 64 8.37 0.93 -25.33
N ARG A 65 8.89 0.05 -26.21
CA ARG A 65 10.25 0.18 -26.74
C ARG A 65 10.45 1.46 -27.57
N LYS A 66 9.39 1.98 -28.22
CA LYS A 66 9.48 3.14 -29.12
C LYS A 66 9.11 4.47 -28.46
N TYR A 67 8.20 4.45 -27.49
CA TYR A 67 7.64 5.64 -26.84
C TYR A 67 7.55 5.47 -25.31
N PRO A 68 8.64 5.10 -24.60
CA PRO A 68 8.58 4.74 -23.18
C PRO A 68 8.07 5.87 -22.28
N ASN A 69 8.40 7.13 -22.60
CA ASN A 69 8.09 8.28 -21.75
C ASN A 69 6.69 8.85 -21.96
N THR A 70 5.99 8.47 -23.03
CA THR A 70 4.67 9.03 -23.37
C THR A 70 3.58 7.97 -23.49
N LEU A 71 3.92 6.69 -23.42
CA LEU A 71 2.96 5.58 -23.47
C LEU A 71 2.28 5.40 -22.11
N ALA A 72 0.95 5.50 -22.11
CA ALA A 72 0.10 5.24 -20.96
C ALA A 72 -1.01 4.26 -21.36
N CYS A 73 -1.04 3.11 -20.69
CA CYS A 73 -2.01 2.04 -20.91
C CYS A 73 -2.73 1.76 -19.60
N PRO A 74 -3.85 2.43 -19.30
CA PRO A 74 -4.59 2.20 -18.06
C PRO A 74 -5.08 0.76 -17.97
N CYS A 75 -4.92 0.15 -16.79
CA CYS A 75 -5.47 -1.18 -16.50
C CYS A 75 -6.99 -1.12 -16.35
N THR A 76 -7.68 -2.19 -16.72
CA THR A 76 -9.09 -2.41 -16.37
C THR A 76 -9.23 -2.70 -14.88
N ASP A 77 -8.45 -3.65 -14.39
CA ASP A 77 -8.33 -3.98 -12.98
C ASP A 77 -7.06 -3.35 -12.41
N ILE A 78 -7.24 -2.30 -11.60
CA ILE A 78 -6.14 -1.64 -10.87
C ILE A 78 -5.64 -2.54 -9.74
N ALA A 79 -6.49 -3.42 -9.25
CA ALA A 79 -6.28 -4.32 -8.14
C ALA A 79 -6.09 -5.77 -8.64
N ILE A 80 -4.84 -6.23 -8.75
CA ILE A 80 -4.51 -7.56 -9.27
C ILE A 80 -3.97 -8.44 -8.13
N PRO A 81 -4.61 -9.56 -7.74
CA PRO A 81 -4.09 -10.43 -6.70
C PRO A 81 -2.69 -10.97 -7.03
N TYR A 82 -1.75 -10.94 -6.08
CA TYR A 82 -0.37 -11.42 -6.30
C TYR A 82 -0.33 -12.87 -6.78
N ARG A 83 -1.22 -13.74 -6.26
CA ARG A 83 -1.37 -15.15 -6.69
C ARG A 83 -1.55 -15.32 -8.20
N SER A 84 -2.07 -14.31 -8.89
CA SER A 84 -2.32 -14.42 -10.33
C SER A 84 -1.06 -14.37 -11.19
N PHE A 85 0.04 -13.81 -10.69
CA PHE A 85 1.27 -13.65 -11.48
C PHE A 85 2.58 -13.90 -10.72
N ILE A 86 2.56 -14.04 -9.40
CA ILE A 86 3.74 -14.39 -8.58
C ILE A 86 3.59 -15.80 -8.00
N SER A 87 4.68 -16.56 -8.04
CA SER A 87 4.86 -17.80 -7.28
C SER A 87 6.14 -17.74 -6.47
N ILE A 88 6.06 -18.08 -5.18
CA ILE A 88 7.21 -18.15 -4.26
C ILE A 88 7.34 -19.59 -3.79
N ILE A 89 8.49 -20.22 -4.03
CA ILE A 89 8.76 -21.61 -3.67
C ILE A 89 10.03 -21.65 -2.79
N PRO A 90 9.89 -21.98 -1.50
CA PRO A 90 11.03 -22.20 -0.61
C PRO A 90 11.58 -23.62 -0.73
N GLU A 91 12.90 -23.75 -0.79
CA GLU A 91 13.62 -25.02 -0.68
C GLU A 91 14.23 -25.15 0.72
N TYR A 92 13.81 -26.15 1.49
CA TYR A 92 14.23 -26.32 2.88
C TYR A 92 15.52 -27.13 3.00
N HIS A 93 16.28 -26.85 4.07
CA HIS A 93 17.52 -27.53 4.44
C HIS A 93 17.28 -29.04 4.56
N PRO A 94 18.19 -29.91 4.06
CA PRO A 94 18.03 -31.37 4.07
C PRO A 94 17.70 -31.97 5.44
N VAL A 95 18.17 -31.34 6.53
CA VAL A 95 17.85 -31.72 7.92
C VAL A 95 16.34 -31.84 8.17
N CYS A 96 15.54 -30.93 7.59
CA CYS A 96 14.08 -30.88 7.79
C CYS A 96 13.30 -31.93 7.00
N SER A 97 13.98 -32.75 6.21
CA SER A 97 13.43 -33.92 5.51
C SER A 97 14.17 -35.21 5.88
N SER A 98 15.11 -35.13 6.82
CA SER A 98 15.99 -36.24 7.20
C SER A 98 15.43 -37.08 8.35
N ILE A 99 16.09 -38.20 8.64
CA ILE A 99 15.77 -39.04 9.80
C ILE A 99 15.92 -38.27 11.13
N PHE A 100 16.78 -37.24 11.19
CA PHE A 100 17.08 -36.51 12.43
C PHE A 100 15.88 -35.73 13.00
N VAL A 101 14.84 -35.49 12.22
CA VAL A 101 13.59 -34.85 12.69
C VAL A 101 12.44 -35.84 12.86
N SER A 102 12.69 -37.13 12.66
CA SER A 102 11.66 -38.18 12.78
C SER A 102 11.47 -38.66 14.21
N ASP A 103 10.26 -39.11 14.53
CA ASP A 103 9.95 -39.74 15.82
C ASP A 103 10.82 -40.97 16.10
N ASN A 104 11.19 -41.72 15.05
CA ASN A 104 12.07 -42.88 15.18
C ASN A 104 13.46 -42.48 15.73
N TRP A 105 14.04 -41.39 15.23
CA TRP A 105 15.32 -40.88 15.75
C TRP A 105 15.21 -40.37 17.18
N ILE A 106 14.17 -39.59 17.48
CA ILE A 106 13.90 -39.08 18.83
C ILE A 106 13.75 -40.23 19.83
N ASN A 107 13.05 -41.30 19.45
CA ASN A 107 12.86 -42.49 20.29
C ASN A 107 14.18 -43.26 20.54
N ILE A 108 15.11 -43.29 19.58
CA ILE A 108 16.45 -43.89 19.78
C ILE A 108 17.27 -43.08 20.79
N LEU A 109 17.15 -41.75 20.76
CA LEU A 109 17.86 -40.87 21.68
C LEU A 109 17.25 -40.87 23.09
N PHE A 110 16.00 -41.29 23.22
CA PHE A 110 15.27 -41.21 24.46
C PHE A 110 15.65 -42.34 25.42
N ASN A 111 15.86 -41.97 26.69
CA ASN A 111 16.04 -42.89 27.79
C ASN A 111 15.05 -42.49 28.90
N PRO A 112 14.25 -43.42 29.47
CA PRO A 112 13.36 -43.09 30.59
C PRO A 112 14.10 -42.56 31.82
N ASN A 113 15.38 -42.93 31.96
CA ASN A 113 16.28 -42.49 33.01
C ASN A 113 17.15 -41.29 32.56
N ILE A 114 16.62 -40.39 31.71
CA ILE A 114 17.41 -39.28 31.14
C ILE A 114 18.02 -38.35 32.20
N SER A 115 17.30 -38.11 33.29
CA SER A 115 17.75 -37.23 34.36
C SER A 115 18.89 -37.83 35.17
N TYR A 116 19.19 -39.14 35.02
CA TYR A 116 20.31 -39.83 35.66
C TYR A 116 21.67 -39.36 35.17
N TYR A 117 21.70 -38.86 33.94
CA TYR A 117 22.92 -38.41 33.32
C TYR A 117 23.35 -37.04 33.83
N TYR A 118 24.66 -36.81 33.78
CA TYR A 118 25.24 -35.52 34.11
C TYR A 118 24.78 -34.44 33.10
N PRO A 119 24.60 -33.16 33.48
CA PRO A 119 24.07 -32.14 32.57
C PRO A 119 24.90 -31.88 31.29
N LEU A 120 26.21 -32.18 31.28
CA LEU A 120 27.04 -32.14 30.06
C LEU A 120 26.93 -33.40 29.20
N ASP A 121 26.28 -34.45 29.72
CA ASP A 121 26.13 -35.69 29.00
C ASP A 121 25.11 -35.54 27.87
N PHE A 122 25.49 -35.93 26.67
CA PHE A 122 24.64 -35.86 25.48
C PHE A 122 23.30 -36.56 25.71
N ARG A 123 23.28 -37.68 26.45
CA ARG A 123 22.07 -38.43 26.78
C ARG A 123 21.05 -37.61 27.55
N SER A 124 21.49 -36.64 28.38
CA SER A 124 20.61 -35.85 29.26
C SER A 124 19.69 -34.88 28.50
N SER A 125 20.07 -34.45 27.30
CA SER A 125 19.33 -33.41 26.57
C SER A 125 19.10 -33.72 25.09
N ALA A 126 19.74 -34.75 24.52
CA ALA A 126 19.64 -35.07 23.10
C ALA A 126 18.19 -35.26 22.64
N SER A 127 17.37 -36.05 23.35
CA SER A 127 15.96 -36.25 22.93
C SER A 127 15.18 -34.94 22.88
N GLY A 128 15.42 -34.01 23.82
CA GLY A 128 14.82 -32.69 23.83
C GLY A 128 15.32 -31.79 22.71
N GLN A 129 16.64 -31.77 22.45
CA GLN A 129 17.24 -30.99 21.36
C GLN A 129 16.69 -31.41 20.00
N PHE A 130 16.53 -32.71 19.73
CA PHE A 130 16.00 -33.18 18.45
C PHE A 130 14.47 -33.06 18.34
N GLN A 131 13.73 -33.08 19.45
CA GLN A 131 12.31 -32.67 19.47
C GLN A 131 12.17 -31.21 19.02
N ILE A 132 12.97 -30.31 19.60
CA ILE A 132 12.97 -28.88 19.22
C ILE A 132 13.39 -28.69 17.77
N LEU A 133 14.38 -29.44 17.27
CA LEU A 133 14.80 -29.37 15.87
C LEU A 133 13.66 -29.80 14.92
N SER A 134 12.95 -30.88 15.25
CA SER A 134 11.78 -31.33 14.49
C SER A 134 10.69 -30.26 14.46
N SER A 135 10.38 -29.72 15.63
CA SER A 135 9.45 -28.60 15.80
C SER A 135 9.85 -27.37 15.00
N PHE A 136 11.11 -26.93 15.07
CA PHE A 136 11.59 -25.81 14.27
C PHE A 136 11.40 -26.04 12.78
N CYS A 137 11.67 -27.24 12.27
CA CYS A 137 11.44 -27.57 10.87
C CYS A 137 9.93 -27.56 10.49
N SER A 138 9.08 -28.14 11.32
CA SER A 138 7.62 -28.18 11.11
C SER A 138 7.00 -26.78 11.16
N LEU A 139 7.29 -26.03 12.22
CA LEU A 139 6.80 -24.68 12.46
C LEU A 139 7.32 -23.71 11.40
N SER A 140 8.60 -23.79 10.99
CA SER A 140 9.13 -22.93 9.92
C SER A 140 8.40 -23.17 8.60
N LYS A 141 8.12 -24.43 8.24
CA LYS A 141 7.35 -24.78 7.03
C LYS A 141 5.94 -24.20 7.08
N ARG A 142 5.23 -24.42 8.18
CA ARG A 142 3.87 -23.90 8.37
C ARG A 142 3.84 -22.37 8.34
N PHE A 143 4.74 -21.73 9.08
CA PHE A 143 4.81 -20.28 9.19
C PHE A 143 5.11 -19.61 7.84
N VAL A 144 6.03 -20.17 7.06
CA VAL A 144 6.36 -19.70 5.70
C VAL A 144 5.18 -19.90 4.75
N ASN A 145 4.56 -21.08 4.72
CA ASN A 145 3.43 -21.36 3.83
C ASN A 145 2.25 -20.43 4.11
N ASP A 146 1.88 -20.26 5.38
CA ASP A 146 0.77 -19.38 5.77
C ASP A 146 1.08 -17.92 5.38
N THR A 147 2.31 -17.45 5.60
CA THR A 147 2.70 -16.07 5.25
C THR A 147 2.73 -15.85 3.73
N ILE A 148 3.18 -16.85 2.96
CA ILE A 148 3.10 -16.81 1.49
C ILE A 148 1.63 -16.78 1.06
N ASP A 149 0.77 -17.59 1.65
CA ASP A 149 -0.66 -17.62 1.28
C ASP A 149 -1.36 -16.31 1.60
N ASP A 150 -1.06 -15.70 2.76
CA ASP A 150 -1.57 -14.39 3.15
C ASP A 150 -1.08 -13.32 2.15
N PHE A 151 0.22 -13.31 1.82
CA PHE A 151 0.79 -12.39 0.82
C PHE A 151 0.20 -12.57 -0.58
N LEU A 152 0.11 -13.80 -1.08
CA LEU A 152 -0.40 -14.08 -2.41
C LEU A 152 -1.89 -13.73 -2.54
N SER A 153 -2.62 -13.71 -1.42
CA SER A 153 -4.01 -13.26 -1.36
C SER A 153 -4.15 -11.74 -1.36
N ASN A 154 -3.09 -10.99 -1.04
CA ASN A 154 -3.06 -9.53 -1.16
C ASN A 154 -3.06 -9.08 -2.62
N VAL A 155 -3.37 -7.80 -2.80
CA VAL A 155 -3.56 -7.17 -4.09
C VAL A 155 -2.34 -6.31 -4.45
N PHE A 156 -1.87 -6.48 -5.68
CA PHE A 156 -0.93 -5.59 -6.35
C PHE A 156 -1.70 -4.44 -7.02
N LEU A 157 -1.39 -3.20 -6.64
CA LEU A 157 -2.06 -2.01 -7.15
C LEU A 157 -1.27 -1.38 -8.30
N THR A 158 -1.90 -1.26 -9.47
CA THR A 158 -1.25 -0.69 -10.65
C THR A 158 -2.27 0.00 -11.58
N PRO A 159 -2.23 1.34 -11.70
CA PRO A 159 -3.18 2.06 -12.55
C PRO A 159 -2.84 1.97 -14.04
N VAL A 160 -1.61 1.59 -14.39
CA VAL A 160 -1.11 1.49 -15.76
C VAL A 160 -0.27 0.23 -15.93
N VAL A 161 -0.33 -0.38 -17.11
CA VAL A 161 0.50 -1.56 -17.43
C VAL A 161 1.98 -1.24 -17.21
N LEU A 162 2.62 -2.01 -16.32
CA LEU A 162 4.06 -1.94 -16.12
C LEU A 162 4.82 -2.66 -17.24
N SER A 163 6.06 -2.28 -17.49
CA SER A 163 6.93 -3.09 -18.35
C SER A 163 7.36 -4.37 -17.65
N SER A 164 7.66 -5.44 -18.40
CA SER A 164 8.14 -6.72 -17.84
C SER A 164 9.30 -6.53 -16.86
N TYR A 165 10.27 -5.68 -17.20
CA TYR A 165 11.40 -5.38 -16.32
C TYR A 165 10.99 -4.72 -15.00
N LEU A 166 10.06 -3.75 -15.04
CA LEU A 166 9.58 -3.08 -13.83
C LEU A 166 8.71 -4.01 -12.97
N LEU A 167 7.89 -4.86 -13.59
CA LEU A 167 7.10 -5.87 -12.88
C LEU A 167 8.01 -6.86 -12.15
N ASP A 168 9.06 -7.34 -12.81
CA ASP A 168 10.01 -8.29 -12.20
C ASP A 168 10.74 -7.67 -11.02
N LEU A 169 11.23 -6.44 -11.16
CA LEU A 169 11.86 -5.70 -10.05
C LEU A 169 10.92 -5.54 -8.86
N GLN A 170 9.66 -5.16 -9.09
CA GLN A 170 8.69 -5.00 -8.01
C GLN A 170 8.31 -6.33 -7.37
N SER A 171 8.16 -7.40 -8.17
CA SER A 171 7.87 -8.75 -7.67
C SER A 171 8.99 -9.28 -6.78
N GLN A 172 10.25 -9.06 -7.17
CA GLN A 172 11.42 -9.44 -6.37
C GLN A 172 11.52 -8.62 -5.08
N ALA A 173 11.28 -7.31 -5.15
CA ALA A 173 11.30 -6.45 -3.96
C ALA A 173 10.23 -6.87 -2.93
N GLN A 174 9.00 -7.13 -3.38
CA GLN A 174 7.91 -7.58 -2.50
C GLN A 174 8.20 -8.97 -1.92
N SER A 175 8.75 -9.89 -2.73
CA SER A 175 9.12 -11.22 -2.23
C SER A 175 10.23 -11.16 -1.18
N SER A 176 11.25 -10.31 -1.39
CA SER A 176 12.32 -10.07 -0.42
C SER A 176 11.82 -9.46 0.89
N PHE A 177 10.86 -8.52 0.79
CA PHE A 177 10.19 -7.96 1.96
C PHE A 177 9.48 -9.04 2.78
N ILE A 178 8.71 -9.91 2.13
CA ILE A 178 8.01 -11.01 2.82
C ILE A 178 8.99 -11.98 3.49
N GLN A 179 10.09 -12.33 2.84
CA GLN A 179 11.12 -13.19 3.46
C GLN A 179 11.66 -12.59 4.76
N THR A 180 11.98 -11.29 4.72
CA THR A 180 12.51 -10.54 5.86
C THR A 180 11.49 -10.42 6.99
N LEU A 181 10.25 -10.07 6.65
CA LEU A 181 9.13 -9.99 7.59
C LEU A 181 8.89 -11.34 8.28
N THR A 182 8.89 -12.43 7.52
CA THR A 182 8.66 -13.79 8.01
C THR A 182 9.75 -14.20 9.01
N SER A 183 11.03 -14.00 8.65
CA SER A 183 12.17 -14.31 9.52
C SER A 183 12.13 -13.51 10.83
N ASN A 184 11.89 -12.20 10.74
CA ASN A 184 11.84 -11.33 11.93
C ASN A 184 10.69 -11.72 12.88
N THR A 185 9.51 -12.00 12.34
CA THR A 185 8.35 -12.38 13.15
C THR A 185 8.58 -13.74 13.85
N PHE A 186 9.14 -14.71 13.13
CA PHE A 186 9.47 -16.01 13.70
C PHE A 186 10.54 -15.90 14.81
N ARG A 187 11.56 -15.06 14.60
CA ARG A 187 12.61 -14.78 15.59
C ARG A 187 12.07 -14.06 16.84
N GLN A 188 11.13 -13.14 16.68
CA GLN A 188 10.47 -12.48 17.81
C GLN A 188 9.75 -13.49 18.70
N LEU A 189 9.02 -14.44 18.12
CA LEU A 189 8.35 -15.51 18.87
C LEU A 189 9.36 -16.37 19.65
N LEU A 190 10.45 -16.78 19.01
CA LEU A 190 11.53 -17.53 19.68
C LEU A 190 12.12 -16.75 20.86
N GLN A 191 12.47 -15.48 20.66
CA GLN A 191 13.03 -14.64 21.72
C GLN A 191 12.08 -14.52 22.90
N LEU A 192 10.80 -14.33 22.62
CA LEU A 192 9.79 -14.19 23.65
C LEU A 192 9.62 -15.47 24.48
N VAL A 193 9.58 -16.65 23.83
CA VAL A 193 9.53 -17.95 24.53
C VAL A 193 10.78 -18.20 25.37
N ARG A 194 11.97 -17.91 24.85
CA ARG A 194 13.23 -18.07 25.58
C ARG A 194 13.27 -17.16 26.81
N SER A 195 12.97 -15.89 26.63
CA SER A 195 12.99 -14.88 27.69
C SER A 195 12.02 -15.19 28.82
N THR A 196 10.83 -15.68 28.51
CA THR A 196 9.78 -15.98 29.50
C THR A 196 10.04 -17.29 30.24
N THR A 197 10.47 -18.34 29.53
CA THR A 197 10.90 -19.62 30.13
C THR A 197 12.01 -19.36 31.15
N PHE A 198 13.00 -18.57 30.77
CA PHE A 198 14.09 -18.17 31.64
C PHE A 198 13.64 -17.28 32.80
N THR A 199 12.87 -16.23 32.52
CA THR A 199 12.42 -15.26 33.53
C THR A 199 11.61 -15.93 34.63
N ASN A 200 10.71 -16.84 34.27
CA ASN A 200 9.91 -17.59 35.24
C ASN A 200 10.69 -18.74 35.92
N GLN A 201 11.94 -18.97 35.49
CA GLN A 201 12.80 -20.06 35.96
C GLN A 201 12.10 -21.41 35.92
N LEU A 202 11.50 -21.72 34.77
CA LEU A 202 10.70 -22.94 34.62
C LEU A 202 11.57 -24.19 34.83
N GLN A 203 11.11 -25.10 35.67
CA GLN A 203 11.85 -26.32 36.00
C GLN A 203 11.80 -27.30 34.82
N THR A 204 12.97 -27.75 34.38
CA THR A 204 13.12 -28.83 33.39
C THR A 204 13.33 -30.18 34.06
N ALA A 205 12.74 -31.23 33.50
CA ALA A 205 12.99 -32.62 33.86
C ALA A 205 14.39 -33.09 33.44
N LEU A 206 15.02 -32.43 32.46
CA LEU A 206 16.32 -32.79 31.91
C LEU A 206 17.49 -32.47 32.88
N ARG A 207 17.21 -31.76 33.99
CA ARG A 207 18.19 -31.28 34.98
C ARG A 207 19.32 -30.44 34.39
N THR A 208 19.07 -29.77 33.27
CA THR A 208 20.05 -28.93 32.57
C THR A 208 20.07 -27.49 33.09
N SER A 209 18.95 -26.93 33.55
CA SER A 209 18.89 -25.57 34.11
C SER A 209 19.20 -25.55 35.61
N SER A 210 18.52 -26.42 36.34
CA SER A 210 18.67 -26.64 37.78
C SER A 210 18.43 -28.11 38.10
N TYR A 211 19.02 -28.60 39.19
CA TYR A 211 18.67 -29.89 39.75
C TYR A 211 18.11 -29.75 41.16
N LEU A 212 17.26 -30.72 41.51
CA LEU A 212 16.66 -30.81 42.83
C LEU A 212 17.49 -31.75 43.70
N GLY A 213 17.78 -31.28 44.90
CA GLY A 213 18.45 -32.04 45.94
C GLY A 213 17.58 -32.08 47.19
N PHE A 214 17.92 -33.02 48.08
CA PHE A 214 17.12 -33.29 49.25
C PHE A 214 18.00 -33.32 50.52
N TYR A 215 17.55 -32.61 51.56
CA TYR A 215 18.22 -32.43 52.84
C TYR A 215 17.42 -33.04 53.99
N ILE A 216 18.08 -33.82 54.83
CA ILE A 216 17.51 -34.36 56.06
C ILE A 216 18.03 -33.51 57.22
N PHE A 217 17.12 -32.83 57.91
CA PHE A 217 17.43 -32.08 59.13
C PHE A 217 17.76 -33.04 60.28
N PRO A 218 18.56 -32.61 61.27
CA PRO A 218 18.87 -33.40 62.47
C PRO A 218 17.64 -33.87 63.26
N ASN A 219 16.51 -33.17 63.13
CA ASN A 219 15.23 -33.52 63.75
C ASN A 219 14.41 -34.55 62.95
N GLY A 220 14.96 -35.11 61.87
CA GLY A 220 14.31 -36.10 61.00
C GLY A 220 13.37 -35.50 59.95
N LYS A 221 13.16 -34.17 59.93
CA LYS A 221 12.41 -33.50 58.86
C LYS A 221 13.22 -33.47 57.57
N THR A 222 12.49 -33.29 56.48
CA THR A 222 12.96 -33.45 55.12
C THR A 222 12.70 -32.13 54.37
N ALA A 223 13.71 -31.49 53.80
CA ALA A 223 13.56 -30.32 52.93
C ALA A 223 14.16 -30.57 51.54
N THR A 224 13.56 -29.97 50.53
CA THR A 224 14.05 -30.00 49.14
C THR A 224 14.67 -28.66 48.80
N TYR A 225 15.79 -28.68 48.08
CA TYR A 225 16.41 -27.46 47.58
C TYR A 225 16.67 -27.58 46.07
N ALA A 226 16.62 -26.45 45.36
CA ALA A 226 16.97 -26.38 43.95
C ALA A 226 18.33 -25.70 43.81
N ILE A 227 19.26 -26.33 43.09
CA ILE A 227 20.55 -25.72 42.74
C ILE A 227 20.57 -25.42 41.25
N GLN A 228 20.85 -24.16 40.93
CA GLN A 228 21.06 -23.72 39.54
C GLN A 228 22.35 -24.32 39.01
N ASN A 229 22.31 -24.92 37.82
CA ASN A 229 23.51 -25.36 37.16
C ASN A 229 24.36 -24.18 36.71
N PHE A 230 25.65 -24.46 36.57
CA PHE A 230 26.60 -23.57 35.95
C PHE A 230 27.36 -24.30 34.85
N TYR A 231 27.78 -23.54 33.84
CA TYR A 231 28.56 -24.05 32.73
C TYR A 231 29.87 -23.25 32.64
N SER A 232 30.97 -23.94 32.33
CA SER A 232 32.27 -23.31 32.07
C SER A 232 32.45 -23.15 30.56
N SER A 233 32.76 -21.93 30.13
CA SER A 233 33.17 -21.66 28.74
C SER A 233 34.61 -22.13 28.48
N ASN A 234 35.01 -22.13 27.20
CA ASN A 234 36.39 -22.39 26.76
C ASN A 234 37.44 -21.45 27.41
N ASN A 235 37.01 -20.29 27.92
CA ASN A 235 37.88 -19.30 28.58
C ASN A 235 37.89 -19.43 30.11
N ASN A 236 37.39 -20.55 30.67
CA ASN A 236 37.19 -20.77 32.12
C ASN A 236 36.28 -19.74 32.81
N THR A 237 35.43 -19.04 32.06
CA THR A 237 34.42 -18.17 32.68
C THR A 237 33.21 -19.02 33.08
N ILE A 238 32.91 -19.03 34.38
CA ILE A 238 31.73 -19.69 34.93
C ILE A 238 30.52 -18.80 34.64
N CYS A 239 29.47 -19.41 34.10
CA CYS A 239 28.18 -18.78 33.87
C CYS A 239 27.09 -19.61 34.57
N TYR A 240 26.05 -18.95 35.12
CA TYR A 240 24.99 -19.58 35.91
C TYR A 240 23.64 -19.49 35.21
N CYS A 241 22.87 -20.58 35.21
CA CYS A 241 21.56 -20.64 34.57
C CYS A 241 20.49 -19.76 35.21
N GLY A 242 20.66 -19.38 36.48
CA GLY A 242 19.76 -18.41 37.14
C GLY A 242 20.01 -16.96 36.70
N LEU A 243 21.13 -16.68 36.02
CA LEU A 243 21.56 -15.33 35.61
C LEU A 243 21.49 -15.10 34.12
N GLN A 244 21.68 -16.14 33.31
CA GLN A 244 21.70 -16.05 31.86
C GLN A 244 21.16 -17.34 31.23
N SER A 245 20.15 -17.24 30.37
CA SER A 245 19.57 -18.41 29.69
C SER A 245 20.52 -19.06 28.71
N THR A 246 21.33 -18.27 28.01
CA THR A 246 22.24 -18.72 26.96
C THR A 246 23.50 -19.40 27.51
N CYS A 247 23.54 -19.69 28.80
CA CYS A 247 24.68 -20.35 29.41
C CYS A 247 24.90 -21.72 28.80
N SER A 248 26.13 -22.00 28.39
CA SER A 248 26.46 -23.23 27.70
C SER A 248 27.91 -23.65 27.91
N SER A 249 28.16 -24.93 27.66
CA SER A 249 29.50 -25.50 27.55
C SER A 249 29.72 -26.05 26.15
N SER A 250 30.88 -25.73 25.58
CA SER A 250 31.36 -26.26 24.30
C SER A 250 31.58 -27.78 24.28
N VAL A 251 31.54 -28.42 25.45
CA VAL A 251 31.69 -29.86 25.61
C VAL A 251 30.31 -30.47 25.86
N CYS A 252 29.87 -31.32 24.93
CA CYS A 252 28.70 -32.17 25.06
C CYS A 252 29.10 -33.56 24.58
N GLY A 253 29.00 -34.56 25.43
CA GLY A 253 29.61 -35.86 25.17
C GLY A 253 29.06 -36.97 26.03
N PHE A 254 29.62 -38.17 25.92
CA PHE A 254 29.27 -39.27 26.82
C PHE A 254 30.22 -39.26 28.02
N PHE A 255 29.68 -39.29 29.23
CA PHE A 255 30.44 -39.30 30.48
C PHE A 255 30.26 -40.63 31.22
N ASP A 256 31.24 -40.97 32.06
CA ASP A 256 31.19 -42.16 32.92
C ASP A 256 30.19 -41.97 34.07
N LEU A 257 29.10 -42.76 34.07
CA LEU A 257 28.01 -42.72 35.04
C LEU A 257 28.46 -43.00 36.49
N PHE A 258 29.51 -43.80 36.70
CA PHE A 258 29.84 -44.34 38.03
C PHE A 258 30.45 -43.33 39.01
N ALA A 259 30.85 -42.14 38.55
CA ALA A 259 31.32 -41.08 39.42
C ALA A 259 30.16 -40.35 40.16
N TYR A 260 28.93 -40.39 39.62
CA TYR A 260 27.76 -39.69 40.18
C TYR A 260 27.09 -40.45 41.34
N ASP A 261 27.16 -41.78 41.32
CA ASP A 261 26.31 -42.66 42.14
C ASP A 261 26.84 -42.88 43.58
N THR A 262 28.11 -42.58 43.85
CA THR A 262 28.76 -43.05 45.10
C THR A 262 28.80 -42.05 46.25
N LYS A 263 28.56 -40.75 46.02
CA LYS A 263 28.75 -39.73 47.10
C LYS A 263 27.75 -38.58 47.17
N GLY A 264 26.87 -38.38 46.17
CA GLY A 264 25.98 -37.20 46.15
C GLY A 264 26.71 -35.86 46.11
N ASP A 265 28.02 -35.87 45.80
CA ASP A 265 28.89 -34.70 45.81
C ASP A 265 29.18 -34.29 44.36
N CYS A 266 28.78 -33.06 44.00
CA CYS A 266 28.89 -32.50 42.66
C CYS A 266 30.34 -32.14 42.26
N THR A 267 31.33 -32.50 43.07
CA THR A 267 32.72 -32.06 42.95
C THR A 267 33.69 -33.13 42.45
N SER A 268 33.27 -34.40 42.29
CA SER A 268 34.15 -35.44 41.75
C SER A 268 34.42 -35.23 40.25
N SER A 269 35.68 -35.34 39.83
CA SER A 269 36.11 -35.19 38.44
C SER A 269 35.50 -36.29 37.55
N MET A 270 34.43 -35.96 36.84
CA MET A 270 33.82 -36.85 35.85
C MET A 270 34.70 -36.90 34.60
N SER A 271 35.07 -38.10 34.12
CA SER A 271 35.84 -38.24 32.88
C SER A 271 34.93 -38.27 31.65
N LEU A 272 35.16 -37.34 30.72
CA LEU A 272 34.60 -37.36 29.37
C LEU A 272 35.11 -38.60 28.63
N ILE A 273 34.21 -39.49 28.18
CA ILE A 273 34.55 -40.69 27.42
C ILE A 273 34.75 -40.33 25.95
N VAL A 274 33.79 -39.61 25.36
CA VAL A 274 33.87 -39.13 23.98
C VAL A 274 33.05 -37.85 23.82
N ASN A 275 33.57 -36.90 23.06
CA ASN A 275 32.86 -35.68 22.70
C ASN A 275 31.97 -35.92 21.48
N VAL A 276 30.78 -35.32 21.44
CA VAL A 276 29.93 -35.29 20.24
C VAL A 276 30.17 -33.94 19.55
N PRO A 277 31.01 -33.88 18.49
CA PRO A 277 31.38 -32.63 17.86
C PRO A 277 30.17 -31.84 17.35
N GLY A 278 30.24 -30.52 17.51
CA GLY A 278 29.19 -29.59 17.12
C GLY A 278 28.01 -29.48 18.09
N PHE A 279 27.80 -30.42 19.01
CA PHE A 279 26.76 -30.32 20.02
C PHE A 279 27.24 -29.59 21.28
N VAL A 280 26.32 -28.82 21.87
CA VAL A 280 26.56 -27.98 23.04
C VAL A 280 25.58 -28.39 24.15
N ALA A 281 26.03 -28.34 25.41
CA ALA A 281 25.15 -28.47 26.58
C ALA A 281 24.88 -27.10 27.18
N GLY A 282 23.68 -26.85 27.71
CA GLY A 282 23.28 -25.53 28.20
C GLY A 282 22.02 -25.58 29.05
N CYS A 283 21.55 -24.43 29.55
CA CYS A 283 20.49 -24.38 30.56
C CYS A 283 19.18 -25.06 30.12
N TYR A 284 18.77 -24.83 28.88
CA TYR A 284 17.56 -25.40 28.30
C TYR A 284 17.92 -26.07 26.98
N ALA A 285 17.22 -27.15 26.61
CA ALA A 285 17.49 -27.86 25.36
C ALA A 285 17.42 -26.93 24.13
N ILE A 286 16.55 -25.92 24.16
CA ILE A 286 16.47 -24.90 23.11
C ILE A 286 17.75 -24.07 23.00
N GLU A 287 18.34 -23.69 24.13
CA GLU A 287 19.58 -22.89 24.20
C GLU A 287 20.78 -23.72 23.77
N SER A 288 20.80 -25.00 24.14
CA SER A 288 21.77 -25.99 23.70
C SER A 288 21.73 -26.19 22.19
N LEU A 289 20.53 -26.42 21.62
CA LEU A 289 20.36 -26.66 20.19
C LEU A 289 20.78 -25.45 19.37
N LEU A 290 20.28 -24.25 19.70
CA LEU A 290 20.57 -23.02 18.94
C LEU A 290 22.07 -22.73 18.84
N GLN A 291 22.82 -23.03 19.91
CA GLN A 291 24.27 -22.85 19.95
C GLN A 291 25.06 -24.01 19.32
N SER A 292 24.41 -25.15 19.06
CA SER A 292 25.03 -26.29 18.38
C SER A 292 25.21 -26.01 16.88
N THR A 293 26.14 -26.72 16.26
CA THR A 293 26.48 -26.65 14.82
C THR A 293 26.03 -27.91 14.08
N LEU A 294 26.18 -27.90 12.74
CA LEU A 294 25.82 -29.03 11.89
C LEU A 294 26.90 -30.12 11.79
N GLU A 295 28.02 -30.01 12.50
CA GLU A 295 29.21 -30.86 12.29
C GLU A 295 28.90 -32.36 12.35
N CYS A 296 28.21 -32.81 13.40
CA CYS A 296 27.84 -34.22 13.55
C CYS A 296 26.86 -34.71 12.47
N PHE A 297 25.99 -33.84 11.95
CA PHE A 297 24.97 -34.23 10.95
C PHE A 297 25.59 -34.66 9.62
N PHE A 298 26.80 -34.17 9.31
CA PHE A 298 27.56 -34.48 8.11
C PHE A 298 28.73 -35.46 8.35
N ASP A 299 28.95 -35.92 9.59
CA ASP A 299 30.04 -36.82 9.96
C ASP A 299 29.55 -38.21 10.40
N SER A 300 29.76 -39.19 9.53
CA SER A 300 29.45 -40.60 9.78
C SER A 300 30.16 -41.16 11.00
N THR A 301 31.36 -40.69 11.33
CA THR A 301 32.09 -41.13 12.53
C THR A 301 31.38 -40.65 13.79
N CYS A 302 30.90 -39.40 13.78
CA CYS A 302 30.09 -38.85 14.87
C CYS A 302 28.78 -39.63 15.05
N ILE A 303 28.01 -39.83 13.98
CA ILE A 303 26.72 -40.54 14.03
C ILE A 303 26.92 -41.98 14.52
N ASN A 304 27.92 -42.69 14.00
CA ASN A 304 28.24 -44.05 14.46
C ASN A 304 28.64 -44.09 15.94
N THR A 305 29.33 -43.05 16.42
CA THR A 305 29.67 -42.91 17.84
C THR A 305 28.41 -42.73 18.69
N VAL A 306 27.50 -41.83 18.28
CA VAL A 306 26.22 -41.62 18.95
C VAL A 306 25.41 -42.91 19.01
N LEU A 307 25.29 -43.63 17.89
CA LEU A 307 24.58 -44.90 17.82
C LEU A 307 25.19 -45.98 18.72
N ARG A 308 26.53 -46.04 18.82
CA ARG A 308 27.23 -47.01 19.68
C ARG A 308 26.87 -46.85 21.17
N PHE A 309 26.65 -45.63 21.63
CA PHE A 309 26.35 -45.37 23.04
C PHE A 309 24.85 -45.35 23.38
N LEU A 310 23.97 -45.33 22.37
CA LEU A 310 22.52 -45.20 22.55
C LEU A 310 21.73 -46.42 22.10
N SER A 311 22.22 -47.22 21.14
CA SER A 311 21.50 -48.36 20.59
C SER A 311 21.95 -49.69 21.18
N ASN A 312 21.00 -50.51 21.62
CA ASN A 312 21.21 -51.93 21.96
C ASN A 312 21.07 -52.87 20.72
N ASN A 313 20.81 -52.36 19.51
CA ASN A 313 20.61 -53.18 18.29
C ASN A 313 21.20 -52.56 17.00
N ASN A 314 21.59 -53.44 16.06
CA ASN A 314 22.16 -53.15 14.73
C ASN A 314 21.21 -52.37 13.80
N MET A 315 21.09 -51.05 13.95
CA MET A 315 20.46 -50.19 12.91
C MET A 315 21.53 -49.72 11.91
N THR A 316 21.50 -50.25 10.70
CA THR A 316 22.49 -49.96 9.63
C THR A 316 22.07 -48.85 8.66
N ASP A 317 20.87 -48.30 8.80
CA ASP A 317 20.26 -47.45 7.76
C ASP A 317 20.30 -45.94 8.07
N ILE A 318 20.81 -45.53 9.23
CA ILE A 318 20.95 -44.11 9.59
C ILE A 318 22.26 -43.57 8.97
N LYS A 319 22.13 -42.64 8.03
CA LYS A 319 23.25 -42.03 7.30
C LYS A 319 23.39 -40.54 7.59
N GLN A 320 24.61 -40.05 7.46
CA GLN A 320 24.93 -38.62 7.45
C GLN A 320 24.20 -37.90 6.30
N LEU A 321 24.00 -36.59 6.47
CA LEU A 321 23.56 -35.71 5.38
C LEU A 321 24.66 -35.53 4.32
N ASP A 322 24.27 -35.15 3.11
CA ASP A 322 25.20 -34.82 2.02
C ASP A 322 25.52 -33.32 2.03
N VAL A 323 26.80 -32.98 2.21
CA VAL A 323 27.28 -31.58 2.22
C VAL A 323 26.99 -30.87 0.89
N ASN A 324 26.87 -31.61 -0.22
CA ASN A 324 26.59 -31.02 -1.54
C ASN A 324 25.14 -30.52 -1.71
N GLN A 325 24.24 -30.87 -0.78
CA GLN A 325 22.82 -30.50 -0.84
C GLN A 325 22.48 -29.26 0.01
N THR A 326 23.48 -28.63 0.62
CA THR A 326 23.28 -27.45 1.47
C THR A 326 24.25 -26.32 1.09
N GLN A 327 23.80 -25.08 1.22
CA GLN A 327 24.68 -23.91 1.13
C GLN A 327 25.41 -23.62 2.46
N PHE A 328 24.97 -24.24 3.55
CA PHE A 328 25.50 -23.98 4.89
C PHE A 328 26.70 -24.88 5.18
N LEU A 329 27.76 -24.27 5.71
CA LEU A 329 28.94 -25.00 6.16
C LEU A 329 28.60 -25.87 7.39
N PRO A 330 29.29 -27.02 7.62
CA PRO A 330 29.05 -27.84 8.81
C PRO A 330 29.22 -27.08 10.14
N ARG A 331 30.05 -26.04 10.19
CA ARG A 331 30.26 -25.20 11.39
C ARG A 331 29.17 -24.16 11.63
N THR A 332 28.18 -24.02 10.73
CA THR A 332 27.05 -23.11 10.91
C THR A 332 26.22 -23.55 12.11
N THR A 333 25.80 -22.58 12.94
CA THR A 333 24.95 -22.86 14.10
C THR A 333 23.49 -23.09 13.71
N ILE A 334 22.75 -23.84 14.53
CA ILE A 334 21.30 -24.01 14.33
C ILE A 334 20.56 -22.67 14.48
N ASP A 335 21.03 -21.74 15.32
CA ASP A 335 20.49 -20.37 15.39
C ASP A 335 20.56 -19.63 14.04
N THR A 336 21.64 -19.86 13.27
CA THR A 336 21.77 -19.30 11.92
C THR A 336 20.81 -19.95 10.93
N LEU A 337 20.59 -21.27 11.02
CA LEU A 337 19.59 -21.96 10.21
C LEU A 337 18.18 -21.47 10.56
N PHE A 338 17.88 -21.36 11.85
CA PHE A 338 16.62 -20.85 12.37
C PHE A 338 16.35 -19.42 11.88
N THR A 339 17.35 -18.54 11.91
CA THR A 339 17.24 -17.16 11.41
C THR A 339 16.93 -17.13 9.90
N ASN A 340 17.37 -18.15 9.16
CA ASN A 340 17.04 -18.34 7.74
C ASN A 340 15.83 -19.27 7.52
N LEU A 341 15.02 -19.54 8.55
CA LEU A 341 13.82 -20.39 8.49
C LEU A 341 14.09 -21.82 7.98
N PHE A 342 15.33 -22.29 8.12
CA PHE A 342 15.83 -23.54 7.52
C PHE A 342 15.65 -23.57 6.00
N ILE A 343 15.74 -22.44 5.32
CA ILE A 343 15.61 -22.35 3.85
C ILE A 343 17.00 -22.22 3.20
N GLU A 344 17.25 -23.08 2.22
CA GLU A 344 18.42 -23.06 1.34
C GLU A 344 18.25 -21.98 0.27
N LYS A 345 17.09 -21.94 -0.37
CA LYS A 345 16.85 -21.04 -1.49
C LYS A 345 15.40 -20.62 -1.58
N TRP A 346 15.19 -19.33 -1.86
CA TRP A 346 13.90 -18.79 -2.27
C TRP A 346 13.85 -18.65 -3.79
N SER A 347 12.86 -19.28 -4.43
CA SER A 347 12.63 -19.13 -5.86
C SER A 347 11.37 -18.30 -6.10
N THR A 348 11.53 -17.09 -6.63
CA THR A 348 10.42 -16.20 -7.01
C THR A 348 10.26 -16.19 -8.52
N ILE A 349 9.08 -16.55 -9.01
CA ILE A 349 8.74 -16.58 -10.44
C ILE A 349 7.60 -15.59 -10.67
N SER A 350 7.84 -14.57 -11.50
CA SER A 350 6.83 -13.61 -11.97
C SER A 350 6.44 -13.90 -13.42
N SER A 351 5.15 -13.83 -13.74
CA SER A 351 4.61 -14.02 -15.09
C SER A 351 4.04 -12.71 -15.64
N PHE A 352 4.80 -12.05 -16.51
CA PHE A 352 4.33 -10.84 -17.20
C PHE A 352 3.07 -11.10 -18.04
N THR A 353 2.96 -12.28 -18.66
CA THR A 353 1.81 -12.63 -19.49
C THR A 353 0.53 -12.77 -18.67
N GLU A 354 0.56 -13.42 -17.51
CA GLU A 354 -0.63 -13.52 -16.66
C GLU A 354 -1.00 -12.17 -16.04
N TYR A 355 0.00 -11.39 -15.63
CA TYR A 355 -0.19 -10.01 -15.21
C TYR A 355 -0.88 -9.15 -16.28
N TYR A 356 -0.38 -9.18 -17.53
CA TYR A 356 -0.94 -8.40 -18.63
C TYR A 356 -2.38 -8.81 -18.94
N LYS A 357 -2.69 -10.11 -18.88
CA LYS A 357 -4.07 -10.61 -19.05
C LYS A 357 -5.02 -10.12 -17.97
N LYS A 358 -4.56 -9.94 -16.73
CA LYS A 358 -5.37 -9.40 -15.63
C LYS A 358 -5.52 -7.89 -15.70
N CYS A 359 -4.43 -7.17 -15.97
CA CYS A 359 -4.51 -5.72 -16.19
C CYS A 359 -5.36 -5.37 -17.43
N SER A 360 -5.32 -6.19 -18.50
CA SER A 360 -6.14 -6.12 -19.71
C SER A 360 -6.51 -4.69 -20.15
N PRO A 361 -5.54 -3.85 -20.56
CA PRO A 361 -5.81 -2.45 -20.89
C PRO A 361 -6.83 -2.33 -22.03
N ILE A 362 -7.88 -1.50 -21.85
CA ILE A 362 -8.88 -1.22 -22.91
C ILE A 362 -8.26 -0.38 -24.03
N LEU A 363 -7.33 0.51 -23.66
CA LEU A 363 -6.66 1.39 -24.60
C LEU A 363 -5.24 1.71 -24.13
N CYS A 364 -4.36 1.99 -25.08
CA CYS A 364 -3.08 2.64 -24.86
C CYS A 364 -3.07 3.99 -25.55
N THR A 365 -2.52 5.00 -24.90
CA THR A 365 -2.31 6.32 -25.48
C THR A 365 -0.83 6.64 -25.51
N TYR A 366 -0.35 7.22 -26.61
CA TYR A 366 1.00 7.77 -26.64
C TYR A 366 1.05 9.06 -27.47
N THR A 367 1.92 9.97 -27.07
CA THR A 367 2.09 11.26 -27.74
C THR A 367 3.42 11.35 -28.45
N PHE A 368 3.39 11.91 -29.67
CA PHE A 368 4.59 12.28 -30.41
C PHE A 368 4.35 13.56 -31.21
N ILE A 369 5.45 14.28 -31.49
CA ILE A 369 5.39 15.54 -32.23
C ILE A 369 5.36 15.21 -33.72
N GLN A 370 4.24 15.50 -34.38
CA GLN A 370 4.13 15.40 -35.84
C GLN A 370 4.19 16.79 -36.48
N ARG A 371 4.90 16.89 -37.61
CA ARG A 371 4.89 18.11 -38.42
C ARG A 371 3.50 18.35 -39.00
N ASN A 372 3.11 19.63 -39.06
CA ASN A 372 1.87 20.05 -39.68
C ASN A 372 1.74 19.47 -41.10
N SER A 373 0.57 18.90 -41.41
CA SER A 373 0.30 18.36 -42.75
C SER A 373 0.39 19.47 -43.78
N ALA A 374 0.87 19.13 -44.99
CA ALA A 374 0.95 20.10 -46.08
C ALA A 374 -0.40 20.79 -46.35
N LEU A 375 -1.51 20.04 -46.20
CA LEU A 375 -2.87 20.56 -46.34
C LEU A 375 -3.20 21.61 -45.27
N TYR A 376 -2.84 21.38 -44.02
CA TYR A 376 -3.05 22.33 -42.92
C TYR A 376 -2.25 23.62 -43.15
N ILE A 377 -0.99 23.49 -43.59
CA ILE A 377 -0.14 24.64 -43.92
C ILE A 377 -0.74 25.44 -45.08
N ILE A 378 -1.18 24.77 -46.16
CA ILE A 378 -1.76 25.39 -47.34
C ILE A 378 -3.07 26.11 -47.02
N THR A 379 -3.96 25.50 -46.24
CA THR A 379 -5.25 26.09 -45.85
C THR A 379 -5.07 27.30 -44.95
N LYS A 380 -4.15 27.25 -43.98
CA LYS A 380 -3.79 28.40 -43.13
C LYS A 380 -3.24 29.56 -43.96
N LEU A 381 -2.35 29.29 -44.91
CA LEU A 381 -1.79 30.31 -45.81
C LEU A 381 -2.84 30.91 -46.74
N LEU A 382 -3.72 30.09 -47.32
CA LEU A 382 -4.84 30.55 -48.14
C LEU A 382 -5.76 31.49 -47.35
N SER A 383 -6.08 31.16 -46.09
CA SER A 383 -6.94 32.00 -45.26
C SER A 383 -6.35 33.39 -44.97
N LEU A 384 -5.03 33.48 -44.76
CA LEU A 384 -4.34 34.75 -44.46
C LEU A 384 -4.06 35.57 -45.72
N TYR A 385 -3.81 34.91 -46.87
CA TYR A 385 -3.45 35.55 -48.12
C TYR A 385 -4.48 36.61 -48.58
N GLY A 386 -5.78 36.30 -48.45
CA GLY A 386 -6.85 37.20 -48.87
C GLY A 386 -6.87 38.52 -48.12
N GLY A 387 -6.77 38.46 -46.78
CA GLY A 387 -6.72 39.66 -45.93
C GLY A 387 -5.44 40.46 -46.12
N LEU A 388 -4.30 39.77 -46.16
CA LEU A 388 -2.99 40.36 -46.33
C LEU A 388 -2.87 41.16 -47.64
N VAL A 389 -3.39 40.62 -48.76
CA VAL A 389 -3.38 41.31 -50.06
C VAL A 389 -4.22 42.58 -50.02
N ILE A 390 -5.39 42.55 -49.37
CA ILE A 390 -6.27 43.73 -49.27
C ILE A 390 -5.63 44.83 -48.41
N VAL A 391 -5.06 44.45 -47.26
CA VAL A 391 -4.37 45.39 -46.36
C VAL A 391 -3.15 46.01 -47.04
N LEU A 392 -2.28 45.19 -47.66
CA LEU A 392 -1.09 45.69 -48.34
C LEU A 392 -1.44 46.58 -49.54
N ARG A 393 -2.49 46.26 -50.32
CA ARG A 393 -2.95 47.13 -51.41
C ARG A 393 -3.47 48.47 -50.92
N PHE A 394 -4.03 48.52 -49.72
CA PHE A 394 -4.46 49.78 -49.13
C PHE A 394 -3.27 50.56 -48.56
N CYS A 395 -2.39 49.92 -47.78
CA CYS A 395 -1.34 50.61 -47.04
C CYS A 395 -0.15 51.07 -47.90
N VAL A 396 0.29 50.27 -48.89
CA VAL A 396 1.53 50.56 -49.65
C VAL A 396 1.48 51.92 -50.38
N PRO A 397 0.40 52.31 -51.06
CA PRO A 397 0.31 53.64 -51.68
C PRO A 397 0.46 54.79 -50.67
N TYR A 398 -0.16 54.66 -49.49
CA TYR A 398 -0.07 55.69 -48.45
C TYR A 398 1.32 55.75 -47.81
N ILE A 399 2.00 54.60 -47.62
CA ILE A 399 3.38 54.55 -47.13
C ILE A 399 4.32 55.24 -48.13
N ILE A 400 4.13 54.99 -49.44
CA ILE A 400 4.92 55.63 -50.50
C ILE A 400 4.67 57.14 -50.51
N ILE A 401 3.41 57.58 -50.47
CA ILE A 401 3.05 59.01 -50.43
C ILE A 401 3.65 59.67 -49.18
N TRP A 402 3.56 59.02 -48.03
CA TRP A 402 4.14 59.52 -46.79
C TRP A 402 5.67 59.60 -46.85
N TRP A 403 6.33 58.57 -47.38
CA TRP A 403 7.79 58.54 -47.55
C TRP A 403 8.26 59.63 -48.52
N TYR A 404 7.55 59.83 -49.64
CA TYR A 404 7.84 60.90 -50.60
C TYR A 404 7.62 62.29 -50.00
N ASN A 405 6.53 62.48 -49.24
CA ASN A 405 6.23 63.74 -48.54
C ASN A 405 7.25 64.04 -47.43
N ARG A 406 7.77 63.00 -46.75
CA ARG A 406 8.82 63.15 -45.74
C ARG A 406 10.17 63.51 -46.36
N LYS A 407 10.51 62.92 -47.51
CA LYS A 407 11.72 63.25 -48.28
C LYS A 407 11.67 64.69 -48.84
N ASN A 408 10.49 65.16 -49.29
CA ASN A 408 10.30 66.54 -49.73
C ASN A 408 10.22 67.57 -48.59
N ASN A 409 9.90 67.15 -47.36
CA ASN A 409 9.87 68.03 -46.19
C ASN A 409 11.26 68.28 -45.56
N GLN A 410 12.29 67.52 -45.93
CA GLN A 410 13.67 67.78 -45.48
C GLN A 410 14.33 68.99 -46.15
N THR A 411 13.76 69.53 -47.25
CA THR A 411 14.28 70.71 -47.97
C THR A 411 13.55 72.02 -47.64
N ARG A 412 12.74 72.08 -46.57
CA ARG A 412 12.04 73.30 -46.17
C ARG A 412 12.04 73.51 -44.66
N ASN A 413 13.19 73.86 -44.10
CA ASN A 413 13.29 74.45 -42.77
C ASN A 413 12.99 75.96 -42.84
N ASN A 414 11.81 76.38 -42.39
CA ASN A 414 11.68 77.37 -41.31
C ASN A 414 10.22 77.79 -41.06
N THR A 415 9.98 78.11 -39.78
CA THR A 415 8.82 78.75 -39.12
C THR A 415 7.75 77.84 -38.50
N GLN A 416 7.71 77.94 -37.16
CA GLN A 416 6.74 77.36 -36.23
C GLN A 416 5.41 78.15 -36.22
N ILE A 417 4.37 77.50 -35.64
CA ILE A 417 3.05 78.02 -35.18
C ILE A 417 1.98 78.03 -36.31
N ARG A 418 0.81 77.35 -36.29
CA ARG A 418 -0.08 76.71 -35.28
C ARG A 418 -0.46 75.25 -35.66
N LEU A 419 -0.19 74.29 -34.77
CA LEU A 419 -0.52 72.87 -34.95
C LEU A 419 -2.03 72.53 -34.92
N ILE A 420 -2.87 73.40 -34.35
CA ILE A 420 -4.31 73.14 -34.16
C ILE A 420 -5.13 73.48 -35.41
N GLU A 421 -4.81 74.58 -36.11
CA GLU A 421 -5.46 74.97 -37.36
C GLU A 421 -5.03 74.08 -38.53
N ARG A 422 -3.76 73.65 -38.56
CA ARG A 422 -3.28 72.66 -39.53
C ARG A 422 -3.96 71.30 -39.33
N ARG A 423 -4.22 70.89 -38.07
CA ARG A 423 -5.04 69.71 -37.76
C ARG A 423 -6.48 69.88 -38.25
N ARG A 424 -7.15 71.00 -37.99
CA ARG A 424 -8.53 71.23 -38.47
C ARG A 424 -8.63 71.32 -39.99
N MET A 425 -7.65 71.92 -40.66
CA MET A 425 -7.62 72.02 -42.12
C MET A 425 -7.28 70.67 -42.77
N LEU A 426 -6.35 69.89 -42.19
CA LEU A 426 -6.09 68.50 -42.59
C LEU A 426 -7.30 67.60 -42.32
N TRP A 427 -7.99 67.76 -41.18
CA TRP A 427 -9.21 67.03 -40.87
C TRP A 427 -10.35 67.41 -41.82
N ARG A 428 -10.50 68.68 -42.19
CA ARG A 428 -11.47 69.11 -43.21
C ARG A 428 -11.12 68.54 -44.58
N LEU A 429 -9.84 68.54 -44.98
CA LEU A 429 -9.38 67.93 -46.24
C LEU A 429 -9.60 66.42 -46.25
N VAL A 430 -9.36 65.73 -45.13
CA VAL A 430 -9.61 64.29 -44.97
C VAL A 430 -11.11 63.99 -44.99
N ILE A 431 -11.93 64.75 -44.26
CA ILE A 431 -13.40 64.61 -44.27
C ILE A 431 -13.97 64.87 -45.66
N ASP A 432 -13.45 65.86 -46.40
CA ASP A 432 -13.91 66.16 -47.74
C ASP A 432 -13.49 65.08 -48.75
N LYS A 433 -12.29 64.49 -48.58
CA LYS A 433 -11.84 63.31 -49.35
C LYS A 433 -12.65 62.05 -49.02
N ILE A 434 -13.02 61.85 -47.75
CA ILE A 434 -13.88 60.74 -47.30
C ILE A 434 -15.32 60.94 -47.80
N ARG A 435 -15.85 62.17 -47.80
CA ARG A 435 -17.20 62.50 -48.30
C ARG A 435 -17.35 62.25 -49.81
N LYS A 436 -16.27 62.46 -50.57
CA LYS A 436 -16.16 62.21 -52.02
C LYS A 436 -15.64 60.80 -52.36
N LEU A 437 -15.35 59.96 -51.36
CA LEU A 437 -14.82 58.62 -51.58
C LEU A 437 -15.88 57.73 -52.27
N ASN A 438 -15.52 57.19 -53.43
CA ASN A 438 -16.33 56.24 -54.18
C ASN A 438 -15.49 54.99 -54.49
N LEU A 439 -15.66 53.93 -53.68
CA LEU A 439 -14.99 52.64 -53.85
C LEU A 439 -15.60 51.80 -54.99
N PHE A 440 -16.78 52.17 -55.50
CA PHE A 440 -17.50 51.48 -56.57
C PHE A 440 -17.66 52.40 -57.79
N ASN A 441 -16.56 52.96 -58.28
CA ASN A 441 -16.60 53.90 -59.40
C ASN A 441 -17.13 53.20 -60.68
N THR A 442 -18.15 53.77 -61.31
CA THR A 442 -18.64 53.35 -62.63
C THR A 442 -18.46 54.52 -63.59
N ASN A 443 -17.35 54.53 -64.33
CA ASN A 443 -17.09 55.55 -65.34
C ASN A 443 -17.87 55.22 -66.63
N ILE A 444 -19.18 55.51 -66.63
CA ILE A 444 -19.98 55.53 -67.86
C ILE A 444 -20.04 56.98 -68.35
N THR A 445 -19.70 57.19 -69.61
CA THR A 445 -19.62 58.48 -70.33
C THR A 445 -20.99 59.16 -70.59
N ARG A 446 -21.96 58.98 -69.69
CA ARG A 446 -23.18 59.79 -69.63
C ARG A 446 -23.33 60.29 -68.19
N ASN A 447 -23.28 61.60 -67.99
CA ASN A 447 -23.51 62.26 -66.71
C ASN A 447 -24.96 62.03 -66.24
N ASP A 448 -25.27 60.84 -65.72
CA ASP A 448 -26.47 60.59 -64.93
C ASP A 448 -26.13 60.83 -63.44
N PRO A 449 -26.54 61.97 -62.84
CA PRO A 449 -26.26 62.28 -61.44
C PRO A 449 -26.82 61.23 -60.47
N PHE A 450 -27.76 60.38 -60.91
CA PHE A 450 -28.30 59.28 -60.09
C PHE A 450 -27.35 58.06 -59.96
N GLU A 451 -26.53 57.75 -60.97
CA GLU A 451 -25.60 56.61 -60.89
C GLU A 451 -24.37 56.94 -60.02
N LEU A 452 -23.89 58.18 -60.06
CA LEU A 452 -22.85 58.68 -59.17
C LEU A 452 -23.31 58.65 -57.69
N LYS A 453 -24.56 59.04 -57.44
CA LYS A 453 -25.14 58.97 -56.08
C LYS A 453 -25.28 57.53 -55.59
N THR A 454 -25.62 56.59 -56.49
CA THR A 454 -25.77 55.15 -56.17
C THR A 454 -24.43 54.49 -55.83
N SER A 455 -23.35 54.83 -56.55
CA SER A 455 -22.00 54.31 -56.29
C SER A 455 -21.40 54.87 -54.99
N ILE A 456 -21.64 56.15 -54.69
CA ILE A 456 -21.26 56.77 -53.40
C ILE A 456 -22.05 56.16 -52.23
N ILE A 457 -23.36 55.92 -52.37
CA ILE A 457 -24.18 55.25 -51.34
C ILE A 457 -23.68 53.81 -51.12
N SER A 458 -23.39 53.07 -52.19
CA SER A 458 -22.82 51.72 -52.11
C SER A 458 -21.48 51.71 -51.37
N THR A 459 -20.65 52.73 -51.61
CA THR A 459 -19.37 52.91 -50.91
C THR A 459 -19.56 53.14 -49.41
N ARG A 460 -20.55 53.96 -49.02
CA ARG A 460 -20.86 54.24 -47.61
C ARG A 460 -21.41 53.02 -46.89
N ILE A 461 -22.35 52.31 -47.51
CA ILE A 461 -22.92 51.06 -46.98
C ILE A 461 -21.82 50.01 -46.80
N TYR A 462 -20.91 49.90 -47.76
CA TYR A 462 -19.77 49.00 -47.67
C TYR A 462 -18.85 49.31 -46.49
N ILE A 463 -18.46 50.58 -46.31
CA ILE A 463 -17.59 50.98 -45.21
C ILE A 463 -18.27 50.73 -43.85
N ILE A 464 -19.55 51.09 -43.72
CA ILE A 464 -20.31 50.88 -42.48
C ILE A 464 -20.41 49.38 -42.16
N LEU A 465 -20.82 48.56 -43.13
CA LEU A 465 -20.97 47.12 -42.91
C LEU A 465 -19.64 46.44 -42.59
N VAL A 466 -18.54 46.84 -43.24
CA VAL A 466 -17.20 46.33 -42.91
C VAL A 466 -16.81 46.73 -41.48
N CYS A 467 -17.00 47.99 -41.09
CA CYS A 467 -16.68 48.45 -39.73
C CYS A 467 -17.51 47.72 -38.66
N VAL A 468 -18.83 47.57 -38.87
CA VAL A 468 -19.72 46.85 -37.95
C VAL A 468 -19.32 45.37 -37.85
N SER A 469 -19.02 44.73 -38.99
CA SER A 469 -18.60 43.32 -39.00
C SER A 469 -17.29 43.12 -38.25
N VAL A 470 -16.32 44.02 -38.42
CA VAL A 470 -15.04 43.96 -37.69
C VAL A 470 -15.25 44.17 -36.19
N CYS A 471 -16.09 45.12 -35.78
CA CYS A 471 -16.41 45.32 -34.36
C CYS A 471 -17.06 44.08 -33.73
N ILE A 472 -18.04 43.47 -34.40
CA ILE A 472 -18.71 42.25 -33.93
C ILE A 472 -17.70 41.10 -33.80
N LEU A 473 -16.82 40.92 -34.79
CA LEU A 473 -15.79 39.88 -34.76
C LEU A 473 -14.76 40.12 -33.65
N ILE A 474 -14.34 41.37 -33.40
CA ILE A 474 -13.44 41.70 -32.30
C ILE A 474 -14.08 41.31 -30.96
N ILE A 475 -15.36 41.67 -30.74
CA ILE A 475 -16.08 41.36 -29.50
C ILE A 475 -16.26 39.84 -29.34
N TYR A 476 -16.64 39.13 -30.40
CA TYR A 476 -16.82 37.68 -30.36
C TYR A 476 -15.50 36.93 -30.08
N VAL A 477 -14.41 37.34 -30.73
CA VAL A 477 -13.11 36.70 -30.58
C VAL A 477 -12.44 37.04 -29.24
N SER A 478 -12.70 38.23 -28.68
CA SER A 478 -12.16 38.60 -27.35
C SER A 478 -12.91 37.95 -26.19
N THR A 479 -14.22 37.71 -26.35
CA THR A 479 -15.06 37.07 -25.32
C THR A 479 -14.94 35.56 -25.30
N ASN A 480 -14.51 34.93 -26.40
CA ASN A 480 -14.33 33.48 -26.43
C ASN A 480 -13.07 33.06 -25.66
N THR A 481 -13.23 32.23 -24.64
CA THR A 481 -12.14 31.70 -23.80
C THR A 481 -11.63 30.37 -24.33
N ARG A 482 -10.32 30.12 -24.21
CA ARG A 482 -9.70 28.83 -24.56
C ARG A 482 -9.11 28.19 -23.31
N THR A 483 -9.31 26.89 -23.16
CA THR A 483 -8.58 26.08 -22.16
C THR A 483 -7.15 25.90 -22.64
N GLN A 484 -6.19 26.41 -21.87
CA GLN A 484 -4.77 26.19 -22.10
C GLN A 484 -4.22 25.28 -21.01
N THR A 485 -3.55 24.22 -21.42
CA THR A 485 -2.78 23.34 -20.52
C THR A 485 -1.35 23.87 -20.48
N PHE A 486 -0.89 24.23 -19.29
CA PHE A 486 0.50 24.60 -19.06
C PHE A 486 1.23 23.39 -18.51
N THR A 487 2.33 22.99 -19.15
CA THR A 487 3.18 21.88 -18.72
C THR A 487 4.54 22.43 -18.33
N ILE A 488 4.97 22.16 -17.11
CA ILE A 488 6.29 22.50 -16.59
C ILE A 488 7.09 21.21 -16.51
N LEU A 489 8.22 21.16 -17.22
CA LEU A 489 9.13 20.02 -17.19
C LEU A 489 10.04 20.11 -15.97
N ASN A 490 10.26 18.98 -15.30
CA ASN A 490 11.14 18.83 -14.13
C ASN A 490 10.97 19.94 -13.07
N PRO A 491 9.77 20.10 -12.48
CA PRO A 491 9.51 21.17 -11.52
C PRO A 491 10.33 20.98 -10.25
N SER A 492 10.88 22.09 -9.73
CA SER A 492 11.49 22.09 -8.39
C SER A 492 10.41 21.99 -7.31
N GLN A 493 10.78 21.53 -6.11
CA GLN A 493 9.88 21.43 -4.96
C GLN A 493 9.13 22.74 -4.69
N ASN A 494 9.84 23.87 -4.66
CA ASN A 494 9.22 25.19 -4.43
C ASN A 494 8.26 25.57 -5.56
N THR A 495 8.63 25.25 -6.82
CA THR A 495 7.76 25.49 -7.97
C THR A 495 6.47 24.70 -7.87
N PHE A 496 6.53 23.43 -7.43
CA PHE A 496 5.34 22.62 -7.22
C PHE A 496 4.45 23.20 -6.10
N GLU A 497 5.01 23.53 -4.94
CA GLU A 497 4.25 24.10 -3.81
C GLU A 497 3.58 25.43 -4.20
N ASP A 498 4.27 26.31 -4.91
CA ASP A 498 3.70 27.57 -5.41
C ASP A 498 2.53 27.33 -6.38
N LEU A 499 2.65 26.34 -7.26
CA LEU A 499 1.59 25.96 -8.20
C LEU A 499 0.40 25.35 -7.46
N TYR A 500 0.65 24.46 -6.49
CA TYR A 500 -0.36 23.81 -5.68
C TYR A 500 -1.13 24.85 -4.83
N MET A 501 -0.43 25.80 -4.23
CA MET A 501 -1.04 26.92 -3.50
C MET A 501 -1.93 27.79 -4.40
N LYS A 502 -1.55 27.98 -5.67
CA LYS A 502 -2.24 28.89 -6.58
C LYS A 502 -3.41 28.25 -7.33
N TYR A 503 -3.31 26.97 -7.67
CA TYR A 503 -4.25 26.26 -8.54
C TYR A 503 -4.85 25.00 -7.91
N SER A 504 -4.43 24.62 -6.70
CA SER A 504 -4.92 23.49 -5.91
C SER A 504 -4.98 22.18 -6.72
N SER A 505 -6.03 21.36 -6.52
CA SER A 505 -6.20 20.00 -7.09
C SER A 505 -6.25 19.91 -8.62
N ILE A 506 -6.15 21.05 -9.33
CA ILE A 506 -6.07 21.10 -10.80
C ILE A 506 -4.63 20.79 -11.29
N VAL A 507 -3.62 20.92 -10.42
CA VAL A 507 -2.23 20.59 -10.73
C VAL A 507 -2.02 19.08 -10.67
N LYS A 508 -1.65 18.48 -11.81
CA LYS A 508 -1.33 17.05 -11.93
C LYS A 508 0.16 16.88 -12.19
N CYS A 509 0.85 16.21 -11.28
CA CYS A 509 2.29 15.97 -11.31
C CYS A 509 2.56 14.47 -11.08
N PRO A 510 2.58 13.63 -12.12
CA PRO A 510 2.85 12.22 -11.98
C PRO A 510 4.24 11.97 -11.36
N CYS A 511 4.30 11.11 -10.34
CA CYS A 511 5.56 10.64 -9.79
C CYS A 511 6.22 9.65 -10.75
N LYS A 512 7.55 9.73 -10.87
CA LYS A 512 8.36 8.74 -11.57
C LYS A 512 8.38 7.41 -10.82
N THR A 513 8.40 7.47 -9.50
CA THR A 513 8.36 6.30 -8.60
C THR A 513 7.10 6.35 -7.77
N ILE A 514 6.21 5.35 -7.93
CA ILE A 514 4.90 5.32 -7.25
C ILE A 514 5.02 4.77 -5.83
N ALA A 515 5.93 3.83 -5.60
CA ALA A 515 6.19 3.22 -4.29
C ALA A 515 7.52 3.75 -3.74
N ILE A 516 7.46 4.62 -2.74
CA ILE A 516 8.65 5.23 -2.12
C ILE A 516 8.81 4.63 -0.73
N GLN A 517 9.91 3.91 -0.50
CA GLN A 517 10.19 3.30 0.81
C GLN A 517 10.29 4.35 1.92
N TYR A 518 9.68 4.07 3.07
CA TYR A 518 9.68 4.99 4.21
C TYR A 518 11.09 5.29 4.74
N ASP A 519 12.03 4.34 4.63
CA ASP A 519 13.43 4.53 5.05
C ASP A 519 14.10 5.76 4.40
N ASN A 520 13.66 6.16 3.21
CA ASN A 520 14.24 7.28 2.48
C ASN A 520 13.89 8.66 3.05
N PHE A 521 12.81 8.78 3.83
CA PHE A 521 12.29 10.10 4.24
C PHE A 521 11.63 10.13 5.63
N VAL A 522 11.53 9.01 6.34
CA VAL A 522 11.02 8.93 7.71
C VAL A 522 12.04 8.26 8.62
N SER A 523 12.31 8.86 9.76
CA SER A 523 13.14 8.28 10.82
C SER A 523 12.42 8.33 12.17
N GLU A 524 12.52 7.26 12.94
CA GLU A 524 11.96 7.11 14.29
C GLU A 524 13.08 7.00 15.33
N TYR A 525 12.85 7.58 16.52
CA TYR A 525 13.62 7.33 17.72
C TYR A 525 12.67 7.11 18.91
N SER A 526 13.07 6.24 19.84
CA SER A 526 12.23 5.86 20.97
C SER A 526 12.97 6.12 22.28
N GLN A 527 12.31 6.79 23.23
CA GLN A 527 12.82 6.98 24.57
C GLN A 527 12.19 5.96 25.51
N TYR A 528 13.03 5.14 26.15
CA TYR A 528 12.59 4.09 27.07
C TYR A 528 12.59 4.57 28.52
N HIS A 529 11.81 3.90 29.35
CA HIS A 529 11.71 4.16 30.79
C HIS A 529 13.11 4.19 31.43
N PRO A 530 13.41 5.15 32.32
CA PRO A 530 14.75 5.34 32.89
C PRO A 530 15.36 4.07 33.51
N VAL A 531 14.52 3.18 34.03
CA VAL A 531 14.95 1.88 34.57
C VAL A 531 15.71 1.02 33.55
N CYS A 532 15.34 1.10 32.27
CA CYS A 532 15.93 0.33 31.17
C CYS A 532 17.31 0.83 30.72
N SER A 533 17.83 1.89 31.33
CA SER A 533 19.20 2.39 31.20
C SER A 533 19.88 2.61 32.56
N SER A 534 19.24 2.19 33.65
CA SER A 534 19.72 2.43 35.01
C SER A 534 20.71 1.35 35.48
N LEU A 535 21.37 1.61 36.61
CA LEU A 535 22.23 0.63 37.28
C LEU A 535 21.45 -0.59 37.81
N PHE A 536 20.14 -0.51 38.01
CA PHE A 536 19.30 -1.59 38.56
C PHE A 536 19.14 -2.79 37.64
N ILE A 537 19.55 -2.68 36.37
CA ILE A 537 19.59 -3.81 35.42
C ILE A 537 21.03 -4.10 34.97
N SER A 538 22.03 -3.55 35.66
CA SER A 538 23.45 -3.76 35.36
C SER A 538 23.96 -5.05 36.01
N ALA A 539 25.00 -5.65 35.42
CA ALA A 539 25.66 -6.82 35.98
C ALA A 539 26.18 -6.58 37.42
N ALA A 540 26.61 -5.36 37.73
CA ALA A 540 27.08 -5.00 39.07
C ALA A 540 25.95 -5.09 40.11
N TRP A 541 24.76 -4.55 39.82
CA TRP A 541 23.60 -4.65 40.71
C TRP A 541 23.13 -6.10 40.88
N LEU A 542 23.03 -6.84 39.78
CA LEU A 542 22.64 -8.25 39.80
C LEU A 542 23.64 -9.11 40.59
N ALA A 543 24.93 -8.76 40.58
CA ALA A 543 25.94 -9.39 41.43
C ALA A 543 25.80 -8.99 42.90
N SER A 544 25.45 -7.74 43.22
CA SER A 544 25.25 -7.32 44.62
C SER A 544 24.07 -8.01 45.30
N THR A 545 23.07 -8.44 44.53
CA THR A 545 21.91 -9.19 45.02
C THR A 545 22.16 -10.72 45.11
N SER A 546 23.33 -11.19 44.67
CA SER A 546 23.65 -12.63 44.53
C SER A 546 24.25 -13.30 45.78
N TYR A 547 24.64 -12.53 46.80
CA TYR A 547 25.60 -12.99 47.82
C TYR A 547 24.96 -13.42 49.15
N LEU A 548 23.98 -14.32 49.11
CA LEU A 548 23.39 -14.89 50.32
C LEU A 548 23.48 -16.41 50.26
N ASN A 549 24.64 -16.91 50.71
CA ASN A 549 24.91 -18.31 50.98
C ASN A 549 23.88 -18.86 51.97
N TRP A 550 22.82 -19.49 51.48
CA TRP A 550 22.12 -20.52 52.24
C TRP A 550 21.46 -21.57 51.35
N PRO A 551 21.53 -22.87 51.73
CA PRO A 551 20.81 -23.95 51.07
C PRO A 551 19.27 -23.92 51.27
N ASP A 552 18.73 -22.98 52.05
CA ASP A 552 17.30 -22.92 52.43
C ASP A 552 16.41 -22.09 51.46
N GLN A 553 16.86 -21.82 50.22
CA GLN A 553 16.17 -20.89 49.32
C GLN A 553 14.76 -21.34 48.89
N ALA A 554 14.45 -22.64 48.93
CA ALA A 554 13.15 -23.16 48.52
C ALA A 554 11.97 -22.74 49.44
N GLU A 555 12.26 -22.34 50.68
CA GLU A 555 11.21 -22.02 51.68
C GLU A 555 11.02 -20.51 51.91
N ARG A 556 11.92 -19.67 51.38
CA ARG A 556 12.03 -18.22 51.70
C ARG A 556 11.61 -17.30 50.54
N VAL A 557 10.61 -17.72 49.77
CA VAL A 557 10.19 -17.07 48.51
C VAL A 557 9.76 -15.60 48.69
N VAL A 558 9.17 -15.25 49.84
CA VAL A 558 8.73 -13.87 50.17
C VAL A 558 9.89 -12.94 50.55
N ASP A 559 11.08 -13.47 50.84
CA ASP A 559 12.24 -12.66 51.21
C ASP A 559 12.95 -12.14 49.96
N PHE A 560 13.14 -10.82 49.89
CA PHE A 560 13.87 -10.15 48.81
C PHE A 560 15.29 -10.73 48.63
N LYS A 561 15.88 -11.28 49.68
CA LYS A 561 17.16 -12.00 49.65
C LYS A 561 17.15 -13.22 48.72
N GLY A 562 16.03 -13.90 48.59
CA GLY A 562 15.87 -15.08 47.73
C GLY A 562 15.33 -14.75 46.33
N SER A 563 14.49 -13.72 46.21
CA SER A 563 13.77 -13.40 44.97
C SER A 563 14.25 -12.13 44.25
N GLY A 564 14.96 -11.24 44.93
CA GLY A 564 15.36 -9.93 44.39
C GLY A 564 16.23 -9.98 43.14
N GLN A 565 17.20 -10.91 43.08
CA GLN A 565 18.01 -11.09 41.87
C GLN A 565 17.14 -11.48 40.66
N THR A 566 16.25 -12.45 40.84
CA THR A 566 15.36 -12.94 39.78
C THR A 566 14.39 -11.86 39.30
N PHE A 567 13.92 -11.00 40.20
CA PHE A 567 13.09 -9.84 39.89
C PHE A 567 13.80 -8.86 38.95
N PHE A 568 15.05 -8.49 39.24
CA PHE A 568 15.79 -7.54 38.40
C PHE A 568 16.27 -8.13 37.09
N VAL A 569 16.57 -9.44 37.04
CA VAL A 569 16.80 -10.17 35.79
C VAL A 569 15.55 -10.17 34.91
N ALA A 570 14.37 -10.39 35.49
CA ALA A 570 13.09 -10.31 34.80
C ALA A 570 12.83 -8.91 34.23
N LEU A 571 13.08 -7.86 35.02
CA LEU A 571 12.97 -6.47 34.58
C LEU A 571 13.94 -6.12 33.45
N GLN A 572 15.20 -6.57 33.55
CA GLN A 572 16.20 -6.43 32.48
C GLN A 572 15.71 -7.10 31.18
N THR A 573 15.14 -8.29 31.30
CA THR A 573 14.61 -9.06 30.17
C THR A 573 13.44 -8.34 29.51
N LEU A 574 12.49 -7.80 30.28
CA LEU A 574 11.38 -7.00 29.75
C LEU A 574 11.86 -5.74 29.02
N CYS A 575 12.86 -5.03 29.55
CA CYS A 575 13.48 -3.90 28.86
C CYS A 575 14.14 -4.31 27.54
N SER A 576 14.80 -5.47 27.48
CA SER A 576 15.43 -6.00 26.27
C SER A 576 14.39 -6.40 25.20
N LEU A 577 13.32 -7.08 25.63
CA LEU A 577 12.21 -7.48 24.78
C LEU A 577 11.50 -6.26 24.17
N ALA A 578 11.22 -5.24 24.98
CA ALA A 578 10.64 -3.98 24.51
C ALA A 578 11.49 -3.32 23.41
N LYS A 579 12.79 -3.16 23.67
CA LYS A 579 13.75 -2.56 22.71
C LYS A 579 13.82 -3.35 21.40
N THR A 580 13.90 -4.67 21.50
CA THR A 580 14.01 -5.55 20.32
C THR A 580 12.71 -5.57 19.52
N THR A 581 11.56 -5.52 20.19
CA THR A 581 10.24 -5.47 19.56
C THR A 581 10.09 -4.19 18.72
N VAL A 582 10.39 -3.03 19.31
CA VAL A 582 10.34 -1.74 18.61
C VAL A 582 11.33 -1.71 17.45
N PHE A 583 12.57 -2.17 17.65
CA PHE A 583 13.59 -2.20 16.60
C PHE A 583 13.15 -3.04 15.40
N ASN A 584 12.66 -4.27 15.63
CA ASN A 584 12.23 -5.16 14.56
C ASN A 584 10.97 -4.65 13.85
N ALA A 585 9.99 -4.14 14.61
CA ALA A 585 8.77 -3.54 14.04
C ALA A 585 9.11 -2.34 13.15
N TRP A 586 9.99 -1.46 13.63
CA TRP A 586 10.46 -0.30 12.88
C TRP A 586 11.27 -0.69 11.64
N TYR A 587 12.14 -1.71 11.76
CA TYR A 587 12.87 -2.24 10.62
C TYR A 587 11.92 -2.75 9.52
N ASN A 588 10.87 -3.47 9.88
CA ASN A 588 9.85 -3.92 8.94
C ASN A 588 9.08 -2.72 8.33
N PHE A 589 8.69 -1.74 9.15
CA PHE A 589 8.00 -0.53 8.68
C PHE A 589 8.82 0.24 7.64
N LYS A 590 10.14 0.40 7.87
CA LYS A 590 11.05 1.08 6.95
C LYS A 590 11.13 0.46 5.56
N GLN A 591 10.97 -0.87 5.47
CA GLN A 591 10.95 -1.59 4.20
C GLN A 591 9.62 -1.47 3.46
N SER A 592 8.55 -1.07 4.14
CA SER A 592 7.27 -0.73 3.50
C SER A 592 7.37 0.59 2.71
N ALA A 593 6.39 0.85 1.85
CA ALA A 593 6.41 1.99 0.95
C ALA A 593 5.18 2.88 1.09
N TYR A 594 5.41 4.20 1.04
CA TYR A 594 4.38 5.18 0.80
C TYR A 594 4.01 5.17 -0.68
N ILE A 595 2.73 4.95 -0.98
CA ILE A 595 2.22 4.78 -2.33
C ILE A 595 1.55 6.08 -2.82
N THR A 596 2.07 6.66 -3.89
CA THR A 596 1.43 7.80 -4.54
C THR A 596 1.75 7.90 -6.03
N ASP A 597 0.71 8.07 -6.86
CA ASP A 597 0.86 8.24 -8.31
C ASP A 597 1.13 9.69 -8.72
N GLN A 598 0.93 10.63 -7.80
CA GLN A 598 1.13 12.07 -8.01
C GLN A 598 1.94 12.67 -6.86
N VAL A 599 2.59 13.81 -7.11
CA VAL A 599 3.18 14.59 -6.03
C VAL A 599 2.06 15.11 -5.12
N VAL A 600 2.07 14.66 -3.87
CA VAL A 600 1.24 15.16 -2.77
C VAL A 600 1.87 16.40 -2.13
N SER A 601 1.06 17.36 -1.68
CA SER A 601 1.55 18.56 -0.99
C SER A 601 2.23 18.25 0.34
N LYS A 602 3.13 19.13 0.81
CA LYS A 602 3.82 18.94 2.10
C LYS A 602 2.85 18.71 3.26
N LYS A 603 1.73 19.45 3.31
CA LYS A 603 0.75 19.35 4.39
C LYS A 603 0.06 17.98 4.39
N GLU A 604 -0.50 17.59 3.24
CA GLU A 604 -1.22 16.32 3.09
C GLU A 604 -0.30 15.12 3.32
N MET A 605 0.94 15.17 2.82
CA MET A 605 1.92 14.11 3.03
C MET A 605 2.24 13.92 4.53
N ILE A 606 2.48 15.02 5.26
CA ILE A 606 2.76 14.94 6.71
C ILE A 606 1.54 14.36 7.46
N GLU A 607 0.33 14.79 7.12
CA GLU A 607 -0.90 14.29 7.74
C GLU A 607 -1.12 12.79 7.51
N HIS A 608 -0.91 12.32 6.27
CA HIS A 608 -0.98 10.89 5.93
C HIS A 608 0.09 10.06 6.66
N ILE A 609 1.34 10.54 6.67
CA ILE A 609 2.44 9.82 7.32
C ILE A 609 2.21 9.79 8.84
N GLN A 610 1.76 10.88 9.46
CA GLN A 610 1.46 10.89 10.88
C GLN A 610 0.37 9.88 11.24
N THR A 611 -0.67 9.79 10.42
CA THR A 611 -1.73 8.79 10.60
C THR A 611 -1.16 7.37 10.52
N THR A 612 -0.28 7.14 9.54
CA THR A 612 0.38 5.85 9.34
C THR A 612 1.34 5.50 10.49
N LEU A 613 2.09 6.48 11.02
CA LEU A 613 2.98 6.31 12.17
C LEU A 613 2.21 6.04 13.46
N ASN A 614 1.11 6.77 13.71
CA ASN A 614 0.25 6.54 14.86
C ASN A 614 -0.34 5.12 14.82
N GLN A 615 -0.75 4.65 13.64
CA GLN A 615 -1.21 3.28 13.45
C GLN A 615 -0.09 2.26 13.71
N PHE A 616 1.12 2.52 13.19
CA PHE A 616 2.30 1.70 13.46
C PHE A 616 2.61 1.60 14.96
N HIS A 617 2.60 2.71 15.70
CA HIS A 617 2.82 2.73 17.15
C HIS A 617 1.77 1.89 17.89
N SER A 618 0.49 2.12 17.59
CA SER A 618 -0.63 1.41 18.22
C SER A 618 -0.56 -0.09 17.96
N ASN A 619 -0.32 -0.49 16.70
CA ASN A 619 -0.20 -1.90 16.32
C ASN A 619 1.00 -2.58 17.00
N THR A 620 2.15 -1.90 17.07
CA THR A 620 3.35 -2.44 17.72
C THR A 620 3.13 -2.69 19.21
N VAL A 621 2.48 -1.75 19.91
CA VAL A 621 2.12 -1.91 21.33
C VAL A 621 1.11 -3.06 21.53
N ALA A 622 0.07 -3.12 20.70
CA ALA A 622 -0.96 -4.16 20.79
C ALA A 622 -0.39 -5.57 20.57
N GLN A 623 0.45 -5.75 19.54
CA GLN A 623 1.10 -7.04 19.25
C GLN A 623 2.01 -7.51 20.38
N PHE A 624 2.78 -6.59 20.98
CA PHE A 624 3.62 -6.91 22.13
C PHE A 624 2.78 -7.39 23.33
N LYS A 625 1.73 -6.64 23.66
CA LYS A 625 0.81 -6.97 24.76
C LYS A 625 0.14 -8.33 24.54
N GLN A 626 -0.34 -8.59 23.32
CA GLN A 626 -0.95 -9.87 22.96
C GLN A 626 0.03 -11.04 23.15
N SER A 627 1.25 -10.88 22.64
CA SER A 627 2.28 -11.93 22.70
C SER A 627 2.69 -12.21 24.17
N LEU A 628 2.83 -11.16 24.99
CA LEU A 628 3.11 -11.31 26.41
C LEU A 628 1.96 -12.03 27.15
N THR A 629 0.71 -11.64 26.85
CA THR A 629 -0.50 -12.24 27.45
C THR A 629 -0.62 -13.73 27.11
N LEU A 630 -0.37 -14.12 25.85
CA LEU A 630 -0.42 -15.51 25.39
C LEU A 630 0.58 -16.39 26.16
N ILE A 631 1.75 -15.86 26.50
CA ILE A 631 2.76 -16.65 27.21
C ILE A 631 2.52 -16.70 28.71
N GLN A 632 1.95 -15.64 29.30
CA GLN A 632 1.41 -15.74 30.65
C GLN A 632 0.36 -16.86 30.69
N PHE A 633 -0.61 -16.83 29.76
CA PHE A 633 -1.60 -17.89 29.58
C PHE A 633 -0.94 -19.27 29.50
N HIS A 634 0.08 -19.44 28.66
CA HIS A 634 0.72 -20.74 28.48
C HIS A 634 1.44 -21.23 29.75
N SER A 635 2.26 -20.39 30.38
CA SER A 635 3.01 -20.75 31.59
C SER A 635 2.07 -21.17 32.72
N ILE A 636 0.91 -20.51 32.82
CA ILE A 636 -0.13 -20.79 33.81
C ILE A 636 -0.88 -22.08 33.48
N ASN A 637 -1.34 -22.25 32.24
CA ASN A 637 -2.24 -23.34 31.86
C ASN A 637 -1.52 -24.65 31.51
N MET A 638 -0.21 -24.60 31.28
CA MET A 638 0.64 -25.81 31.40
C MET A 638 0.78 -26.29 32.83
N TYR A 639 0.38 -25.47 33.81
CA TYR A 639 0.71 -25.67 35.21
C TYR A 639 2.22 -25.82 35.36
N ALA A 640 3.00 -24.94 34.73
CA ALA A 640 4.46 -25.09 34.73
C ALA A 640 5.01 -24.85 36.14
N VAL A 641 5.96 -25.68 36.56
CA VAL A 641 6.67 -25.50 37.82
C VAL A 641 7.62 -24.32 37.68
N GLY A 642 7.48 -23.31 38.54
CA GLY A 642 8.37 -22.16 38.64
C GLY A 642 8.75 -21.84 40.08
N ALA A 643 9.69 -20.92 40.29
CA ALA A 643 10.23 -20.61 41.61
C ALA A 643 9.19 -20.04 42.62
N GLY A 644 8.04 -19.55 42.15
CA GLY A 644 7.06 -18.82 42.96
C GLY A 644 5.75 -19.56 43.29
N ASN A 645 5.36 -20.57 42.52
CA ASN A 645 4.00 -21.14 42.59
C ASN A 645 3.90 -22.44 43.39
N VAL A 646 5.01 -23.13 43.62
CA VAL A 646 4.99 -24.51 44.09
C VAL A 646 6.18 -24.86 44.97
N ARG A 647 5.96 -25.74 45.96
CA ARG A 647 6.96 -26.39 46.81
C ARG A 647 6.95 -27.89 46.58
N LEU A 648 8.09 -28.55 46.76
CA LEU A 648 8.19 -30.00 46.63
C LEU A 648 8.07 -30.63 48.03
N GLU A 649 7.12 -31.55 48.22
CA GLU A 649 6.93 -32.30 49.47
C GLU A 649 7.27 -33.78 49.28
N THR A 650 7.80 -34.41 50.32
CA THR A 650 8.21 -35.83 50.33
C THR A 650 7.15 -36.71 50.98
N TYR A 651 6.89 -37.89 50.39
CA TYR A 651 6.15 -38.95 51.05
C TYR A 651 6.84 -40.31 50.89
N THR A 652 6.44 -41.26 51.73
CA THR A 652 7.02 -42.60 51.76
C THR A 652 6.05 -43.58 51.10
N SER A 653 6.48 -44.21 50.01
CA SER A 653 5.69 -45.29 49.39
C SER A 653 5.59 -46.47 50.36
N ALA A 654 4.37 -46.84 50.76
CA ALA A 654 4.12 -47.90 51.74
C ALA A 654 4.34 -49.34 51.20
N ASN A 655 4.48 -49.51 49.87
CA ASN A 655 4.37 -50.82 49.20
C ASN A 655 5.65 -51.36 48.55
N SER A 656 6.81 -50.72 48.67
CA SER A 656 8.06 -51.23 48.07
C SER A 656 9.05 -51.73 49.12
N THR A 657 9.56 -52.96 48.92
CA THR A 657 10.70 -53.54 49.68
C THR A 657 11.99 -52.74 49.51
N ASN A 658 12.04 -51.84 48.51
CA ASN A 658 13.06 -50.82 48.31
C ASN A 658 12.57 -49.47 48.86
N GLN A 659 13.37 -48.78 49.67
CA GLN A 659 12.98 -47.52 50.32
C GLN A 659 13.08 -46.30 49.38
N TYR A 660 12.19 -46.18 48.39
CA TYR A 660 12.13 -44.99 47.54
C TYR A 660 11.39 -43.83 48.23
N LEU A 661 11.88 -42.61 48.01
CA LEU A 661 11.17 -41.37 48.34
C LEU A 661 10.54 -40.84 47.06
N ALA A 662 9.23 -40.63 47.09
CA ALA A 662 8.52 -39.97 46.01
C ALA A 662 8.23 -38.52 46.42
N PHE A 663 8.21 -37.64 45.42
CA PHE A 663 7.98 -36.24 45.64
C PHE A 663 6.76 -35.79 44.85
N TYR A 664 5.89 -35.02 45.48
CA TYR A 664 4.82 -34.32 44.79
C TYR A 664 4.98 -32.81 44.98
N TYR A 665 4.37 -32.08 44.07
CA TYR A 665 4.34 -30.64 44.14
C TYR A 665 3.10 -30.19 44.90
N LYS A 666 3.31 -29.31 45.87
CA LYS A 666 2.25 -28.64 46.60
C LYS A 666 2.22 -27.18 46.26
N GLN A 667 1.02 -26.68 46.00
CA GLN A 667 0.79 -25.27 45.72
C GLN A 667 1.18 -24.37 46.89
N VAL A 668 1.67 -23.17 46.57
CA VAL A 668 1.85 -22.10 47.56
C VAL A 668 0.56 -21.29 47.70
N TYR A 669 0.17 -21.04 48.94
CA TYR A 669 -0.98 -20.22 49.32
C TYR A 669 -0.53 -18.85 49.82
N TRP A 670 -1.15 -17.77 49.34
CA TRP A 670 -0.93 -16.40 49.81
C TRP A 670 -2.25 -15.75 50.20
N ASP A 671 -2.44 -15.41 51.49
CA ASP A 671 -3.62 -14.67 51.98
C ASP A 671 -4.98 -15.22 51.47
N ASN A 672 -5.17 -16.55 51.52
CA ASN A 672 -6.33 -17.28 50.96
C ASN A 672 -6.47 -17.23 49.42
N CYS A 673 -5.41 -16.83 48.71
CA CYS A 673 -5.30 -16.88 47.26
C CYS A 673 -4.40 -18.07 46.86
N SER A 674 -4.92 -18.95 46.01
CA SER A 674 -4.16 -20.08 45.44
C SER A 674 -3.68 -19.75 44.03
N CYS A 675 -2.38 -19.97 43.78
CA CYS A 675 -1.77 -19.85 42.45
C CYS A 675 -2.38 -20.77 41.39
N THR A 676 -3.10 -21.81 41.84
CA THR A 676 -3.83 -22.75 41.00
C THR A 676 -5.16 -22.19 40.51
N LEU A 677 -5.77 -21.25 41.24
CA LEU A 677 -7.04 -20.63 40.82
C LEU A 677 -6.80 -19.28 40.17
N ASN A 678 -5.94 -18.47 40.78
CA ASN A 678 -5.68 -17.11 40.37
C ASN A 678 -4.16 -16.89 40.27
N ASP A 679 -3.70 -16.46 39.12
CA ASP A 679 -2.30 -16.13 38.87
C ASP A 679 -1.92 -14.75 39.42
N ASN A 680 -2.91 -13.89 39.71
CA ASN A 680 -2.71 -12.58 40.34
C ASN A 680 -2.53 -12.67 41.86
N CYS A 681 -2.44 -13.87 42.44
CA CYS A 681 -2.06 -13.99 43.83
C CYS A 681 -0.69 -13.35 44.04
N VAL A 682 -0.61 -12.50 45.07
CA VAL A 682 0.63 -11.82 45.44
C VAL A 682 0.75 -11.73 46.95
N SER A 683 1.99 -11.69 47.44
CA SER A 683 2.34 -11.39 48.82
C SER A 683 3.37 -10.26 48.86
N PRO A 684 3.35 -9.36 49.85
CA PRO A 684 4.37 -8.33 50.00
C PRO A 684 5.77 -8.93 50.11
N MET A 685 6.71 -8.37 49.34
CA MET A 685 8.12 -8.77 49.35
C MET A 685 8.92 -7.83 50.26
N GLY A 686 9.73 -8.42 51.14
CA GLY A 686 10.49 -7.67 52.12
C GLY A 686 11.69 -8.43 52.64
N PHE A 687 12.36 -7.89 53.64
CA PHE A 687 13.44 -8.57 54.35
C PHE A 687 12.88 -9.16 55.63
N TYR A 688 13.14 -10.45 55.85
CA TYR A 688 12.65 -11.16 57.03
C TYR A 688 13.82 -11.64 57.89
N ASN A 689 13.55 -11.75 59.19
CA ASN A 689 14.43 -12.42 60.13
C ASN A 689 13.96 -13.87 60.29
N TYR A 690 14.91 -14.80 60.42
CA TYR A 690 14.65 -16.21 60.67
C TYR A 690 15.36 -16.58 61.97
N SER A 691 14.61 -16.69 63.06
CA SER A 691 15.14 -17.15 64.34
C SER A 691 15.32 -18.68 64.28
N GLN A 692 16.57 -19.14 64.32
CA GLN A 692 17.04 -20.53 64.14
C GLN A 692 17.14 -21.02 62.69
N LYS A 693 18.16 -21.86 62.44
CA LYS A 693 18.45 -22.50 61.15
C LYS A 693 17.42 -23.59 60.75
N ASP A 694 16.39 -23.81 61.56
CA ASP A 694 15.49 -24.97 61.47
C ASP A 694 14.04 -24.63 61.07
N LEU A 695 13.72 -23.38 60.70
CA LEU A 695 12.34 -22.95 60.39
C LEU A 695 12.17 -22.37 58.98
N ALA A 696 11.26 -23.00 58.23
CA ALA A 696 10.70 -22.57 56.94
C ALA A 696 9.91 -21.25 56.99
N TYR A 697 9.62 -20.73 58.19
CA TYR A 697 8.74 -19.58 58.41
C TYR A 697 9.50 -18.41 59.03
N PRO A 698 9.30 -17.18 58.54
CA PRO A 698 9.98 -16.00 59.07
C PRO A 698 9.54 -15.73 60.51
N SER A 699 10.50 -15.41 61.39
CA SER A 699 10.22 -15.09 62.79
C SER A 699 9.72 -13.66 62.98
N SER A 700 10.10 -12.73 62.10
CA SER A 700 9.63 -11.34 62.09
C SER A 700 10.00 -10.63 60.78
N LEU A 701 9.13 -9.73 60.29
CA LEU A 701 9.43 -8.79 59.20
C LEU A 701 10.40 -7.71 59.68
N ILE A 702 11.49 -7.47 58.94
CA ILE A 702 12.49 -6.42 59.24
C ILE A 702 12.13 -5.13 58.51
N PHE A 703 11.90 -5.23 57.20
CA PHE A 703 11.64 -4.09 56.32
C PHE A 703 10.77 -4.56 55.15
N ASN A 704 9.63 -3.92 54.93
CA ASN A 704 8.83 -4.15 53.73
C ASN A 704 9.30 -3.22 52.62
N ILE A 705 9.46 -3.74 51.40
CA ILE A 705 9.75 -2.88 50.25
C ILE A 705 8.40 -2.37 49.73
N PRO A 706 8.15 -1.05 49.74
CA PRO A 706 6.88 -0.49 49.29
C PRO A 706 6.54 -0.95 47.87
N GLN A 707 5.31 -1.45 47.70
CA GLN A 707 4.74 -1.88 46.42
C GLN A 707 5.59 -2.90 45.64
N PHE A 708 6.40 -3.69 46.35
CA PHE A 708 7.09 -4.85 45.81
C PHE A 708 6.39 -6.13 46.26
N PHE A 709 6.12 -7.01 45.32
CA PHE A 709 5.34 -8.22 45.54
C PHE A 709 6.03 -9.44 44.95
N ILE A 710 5.85 -10.58 45.62
CA ILE A 710 6.08 -11.90 45.05
C ILE A 710 4.74 -12.45 44.55
N GLY A 711 4.72 -12.95 43.32
CA GLY A 711 3.56 -13.58 42.67
C GLY A 711 3.89 -14.98 42.17
N CYS A 712 2.90 -15.67 41.60
CA CYS A 712 2.95 -17.11 41.29
C CYS A 712 4.12 -17.46 40.36
N PHE A 713 4.46 -16.51 39.49
CA PHE A 713 5.64 -16.58 38.64
C PHE A 713 6.45 -15.30 38.84
N VAL A 714 7.76 -15.38 38.64
CA VAL A 714 8.68 -14.22 38.75
C VAL A 714 8.23 -13.07 37.84
N LEU A 715 7.78 -13.38 36.62
CA LEU A 715 7.24 -12.36 35.72
C LEU A 715 6.03 -11.64 36.33
N GLN A 716 5.13 -12.36 37.01
CA GLN A 716 3.98 -11.78 37.67
C GLN A 716 4.37 -10.95 38.91
N SER A 717 5.38 -11.41 39.67
CA SER A 717 5.99 -10.62 40.75
C SER A 717 6.40 -9.24 40.26
N VAL A 718 7.09 -9.18 39.11
CA VAL A 718 7.50 -7.91 38.49
C VAL A 718 6.29 -7.10 38.05
N LEU A 719 5.38 -7.70 37.28
CA LEU A 719 4.25 -6.99 36.69
C LEU A 719 3.29 -6.38 37.72
N GLN A 720 3.10 -7.06 38.85
CA GLN A 720 2.25 -6.60 39.96
C GLN A 720 2.95 -5.62 40.92
N SER A 721 4.27 -5.41 40.77
CA SER A 721 5.03 -4.47 41.58
C SER A 721 5.12 -3.09 40.93
N SER A 722 5.48 -2.06 41.70
CA SER A 722 5.87 -0.73 41.20
C SER A 722 7.36 -0.47 41.42
N LEU A 723 7.90 0.63 40.88
CA LEU A 723 9.29 1.05 41.10
C LEU A 723 9.43 2.10 42.22
N GLU A 724 8.41 2.28 43.05
CA GLU A 724 8.31 3.37 44.05
C GLU A 724 9.57 3.50 44.92
N CYS A 725 10.04 2.38 45.48
CA CYS A 725 11.24 2.37 46.32
C CYS A 725 12.49 2.93 45.60
N PHE A 726 12.58 2.76 44.29
CA PHE A 726 13.74 3.13 43.47
C PHE A 726 13.74 4.59 43.04
N PHE A 727 12.67 5.34 43.32
CA PHE A 727 12.63 6.80 43.28
C PHE A 727 12.85 7.45 44.66
N ASN A 728 12.96 6.65 45.73
CA ASN A 728 13.06 7.12 47.11
C ASN A 728 14.41 6.73 47.74
N GLN A 729 15.26 7.72 48.02
CA GLN A 729 16.61 7.48 48.53
C GLN A 729 16.59 6.72 49.87
N THR A 730 15.69 7.07 50.80
CA THR A 730 15.58 6.39 52.09
C THR A 730 15.21 4.92 51.94
N CYS A 731 14.34 4.60 50.98
CA CYS A 731 13.97 3.21 50.70
C CYS A 731 15.13 2.43 50.09
N LEU A 732 15.81 3.02 49.09
CA LEU A 732 16.98 2.41 48.45
C LEU A 732 18.12 2.17 49.45
N ASP A 733 18.40 3.12 50.33
CA ASP A 733 19.41 3.00 51.39
C ASP A 733 19.08 1.83 52.33
N ALA A 734 17.79 1.65 52.68
CA ALA A 734 17.33 0.52 53.50
C ALA A 734 17.52 -0.83 52.79
N VAL A 735 17.20 -0.91 51.50
CA VAL A 735 17.45 -2.10 50.67
C VAL A 735 18.95 -2.43 50.62
N GLN A 736 19.79 -1.43 50.33
CA GLN A 736 21.25 -1.60 50.26
C GLN A 736 21.85 -2.06 51.59
N PHE A 737 21.39 -1.49 52.70
CA PHE A 737 21.83 -1.89 54.04
C PHE A 737 21.54 -3.38 54.33
N GLN A 738 20.37 -3.87 53.92
CA GLN A 738 19.94 -5.24 54.18
C GLN A 738 20.63 -6.29 53.29
N ILE A 739 21.00 -5.93 52.06
CA ILE A 739 21.68 -6.84 51.13
C ILE A 739 23.14 -7.11 51.54
N ARG A 740 23.77 -6.22 52.32
CA ARG A 740 25.18 -6.32 52.79
C ARG A 740 26.15 -6.80 51.70
N SER A 741 26.16 -6.12 50.55
CA SER A 741 27.11 -6.38 49.47
C SER A 741 28.55 -6.10 49.92
N SER A 742 29.47 -7.02 49.66
CA SER A 742 30.92 -6.83 49.84
C SER A 742 31.53 -5.80 48.88
N GLN A 743 30.77 -5.39 47.87
CA GLN A 743 31.10 -4.32 46.92
C GLN A 743 30.23 -3.11 47.24
N SER A 744 30.84 -1.98 47.63
CA SER A 744 30.15 -0.69 47.79
C SER A 744 29.77 -0.14 46.42
N ILE A 745 28.61 -0.54 45.89
CA ILE A 745 28.10 0.02 44.63
C ILE A 745 27.43 1.35 44.97
N ASN A 746 27.94 2.44 44.39
CA ASN A 746 27.29 3.75 44.50
C ASN A 746 26.10 3.78 43.53
N ILE A 747 24.90 3.55 44.04
CA ILE A 747 23.67 3.47 43.24
C ILE A 747 22.81 4.69 43.56
N THR A 748 22.39 5.38 42.50
CA THR A 748 21.50 6.54 42.59
C THR A 748 20.07 6.14 42.29
N ILE A 749 19.12 6.80 42.93
CA ILE A 749 17.70 6.68 42.60
C ILE A 749 17.39 7.09 41.15
N LEU A 750 16.26 6.61 40.64
CA LEU A 750 15.65 7.11 39.41
C LEU A 750 15.12 8.53 39.62
N GLN A 751 15.13 9.35 38.58
CA GLN A 751 14.66 10.74 38.65
C GLN A 751 13.21 10.84 38.15
N ALA A 752 12.30 11.30 39.01
CA ALA A 752 10.86 11.37 38.69
C ALA A 752 10.54 12.30 37.50
N ASN A 753 11.36 13.31 37.21
CA ASN A 753 11.19 14.22 36.06
C ASN A 753 11.57 13.59 34.71
N THR A 754 12.19 12.40 34.69
CA THR A 754 12.61 11.70 33.47
C THR A 754 11.60 10.67 32.98
N THR A 755 10.48 10.50 33.69
CA THR A 755 9.40 9.56 33.34
C THR A 755 8.04 10.25 33.36
N ARG A 756 7.14 9.84 32.46
CA ARG A 756 5.73 10.24 32.45
C ARG A 756 4.87 9.45 33.43
N PHE A 757 5.41 8.38 34.01
CA PHE A 757 4.72 7.51 34.94
C PHE A 757 4.96 7.95 36.38
N LEU A 758 3.93 7.87 37.22
CA LEU A 758 4.09 8.10 38.65
C LEU A 758 4.91 6.94 39.27
N PRO A 759 5.72 7.17 40.32
CA PRO A 759 6.52 6.11 40.95
C PRO A 759 5.71 4.90 41.42
N GLU A 760 4.45 5.10 41.81
CA GLU A 760 3.52 4.06 42.26
C GLU A 760 2.88 3.26 41.11
N THR A 761 3.11 3.65 39.86
CA THR A 761 2.56 2.97 38.67
C THR A 761 3.07 1.52 38.62
N LEU A 762 2.15 0.56 38.46
CA LEU A 762 2.51 -0.84 38.28
C LEU A 762 3.41 -1.02 37.06
N ILE A 763 4.44 -1.84 37.19
CA ILE A 763 5.36 -2.16 36.09
C ILE A 763 4.58 -2.79 34.93
N LYS A 764 3.48 -3.52 35.18
CA LYS A 764 2.57 -3.97 34.13
C LYS A 764 2.11 -2.85 33.20
N VAL A 765 1.74 -1.69 33.73
CA VAL A 765 1.29 -0.57 32.90
C VAL A 765 2.44 -0.02 32.05
N ILE A 766 3.65 0.03 32.60
CA ILE A 766 4.85 0.46 31.89
C ILE A 766 5.19 -0.54 30.76
N VAL A 767 5.12 -1.84 31.05
CA VAL A 767 5.35 -2.95 30.10
C VAL A 767 4.29 -2.97 29.01
N ASP A 768 3.01 -2.81 29.34
CA ASP A 768 1.89 -2.73 28.39
C ASP A 768 2.06 -1.53 27.43
N ASN A 769 2.92 -0.56 27.77
CA ASN A 769 3.34 0.56 26.92
C ASN A 769 4.76 0.36 26.33
N LEU A 770 5.23 -0.88 26.17
CA LEU A 770 6.57 -1.22 25.63
C LEU A 770 7.74 -0.58 26.39
N MET A 771 7.59 -0.29 27.68
CA MET A 771 8.58 0.46 28.45
C MET A 771 8.91 1.83 27.81
N LEU A 772 7.98 2.44 27.08
CA LEU A 772 8.22 3.70 26.35
C LEU A 772 7.71 4.92 27.11
N GLU A 773 8.59 5.92 27.19
CA GLU A 773 8.27 7.27 27.63
C GLU A 773 7.67 8.08 26.47
N GLN A 774 8.33 8.06 25.31
CA GLN A 774 7.92 8.84 24.15
C GLN A 774 8.39 8.21 22.82
N TRP A 775 7.51 8.28 21.82
CA TRP A 775 7.84 8.08 20.40
C TRP A 775 8.27 9.41 19.77
N GLY A 776 9.30 9.39 18.95
CA GLY A 776 9.78 10.56 18.23
C GLY A 776 9.98 10.25 16.76
N ASP A 777 9.44 11.10 15.89
CA ASP A 777 9.53 10.97 14.44
C ASP A 777 10.23 12.19 13.81
N ASN A 778 10.71 11.99 12.58
CA ASN A 778 11.22 13.06 11.74
C ASN A 778 10.90 12.74 10.27
N ILE A 779 10.09 13.60 9.66
CA ILE A 779 9.55 13.45 8.31
C ILE A 779 10.20 14.48 7.38
N GLN A 780 10.93 14.00 6.37
CA GLN A 780 11.69 14.84 5.45
C GLN A 780 11.01 14.95 4.07
N TYR A 781 10.13 15.94 3.91
CA TYR A 781 9.43 16.18 2.64
C TYR A 781 10.36 16.36 1.43
N SER A 782 11.52 16.98 1.61
CA SER A 782 12.49 17.16 0.52
C SER A 782 13.03 15.84 -0.04
N GLN A 783 13.25 14.84 0.81
CA GLN A 783 13.71 13.53 0.39
C GLN A 783 12.59 12.78 -0.35
N TYR A 784 11.36 12.84 0.17
CA TYR A 784 10.18 12.32 -0.54
C TYR A 784 10.04 12.94 -1.95
N TYR A 785 10.12 14.27 -2.08
CA TYR A 785 9.96 14.94 -3.37
C TYR A 785 11.05 14.51 -4.37
N GLN A 786 12.29 14.31 -3.89
CA GLN A 786 13.39 13.80 -4.70
C GLN A 786 13.19 12.36 -5.18
N GLN A 787 12.53 11.51 -4.40
CA GLN A 787 12.23 10.13 -4.78
C GLN A 787 11.04 10.03 -5.74
N CYS A 788 10.01 10.85 -5.53
CA CYS A 788 8.88 10.98 -6.45
C CYS A 788 9.33 11.57 -7.80
N ALA A 789 10.21 12.58 -7.79
CA ALA A 789 10.86 13.19 -8.97
C ALA A 789 9.93 13.35 -10.20
N PRO A 790 8.91 14.24 -10.13
CA PRO A 790 7.96 14.40 -11.24
C PRO A 790 8.67 14.87 -12.52
N GLU A 791 8.44 14.17 -13.65
CA GLU A 791 9.01 14.57 -14.95
C GLU A 791 8.29 15.80 -15.54
N SER A 792 6.99 15.92 -15.26
CA SER A 792 6.22 17.09 -15.65
C SER A 792 5.06 17.34 -14.70
N CYS A 793 4.73 18.61 -14.49
CA CYS A 793 3.49 19.04 -13.86
C CYS A 793 2.63 19.74 -14.91
N SER A 794 1.34 19.43 -14.95
CA SER A 794 0.38 20.06 -15.85
C SER A 794 -0.81 20.62 -15.09
N TYR A 795 -1.28 21.80 -15.50
CA TYR A 795 -2.51 22.39 -15.00
C TYR A 795 -3.26 23.08 -16.13
N THR A 796 -4.59 23.12 -16.03
CA THR A 796 -5.46 23.70 -17.05
C THR A 796 -6.11 24.97 -16.53
N ILE A 797 -5.94 26.07 -17.27
CA ILE A 797 -6.62 27.33 -16.98
C ILE A 797 -7.37 27.82 -18.21
N THR A 798 -8.53 28.44 -17.98
CA THR A 798 -9.30 29.13 -19.02
C THR A 798 -8.74 30.54 -19.18
N SER A 799 -8.08 30.81 -20.30
CA SER A 799 -7.53 32.14 -20.61
C SER A 799 -8.20 32.75 -21.86
N HIS A 800 -8.16 34.08 -21.94
CA HIS A 800 -8.58 34.79 -23.14
C HIS A 800 -7.58 34.55 -24.28
N ASN A 801 -8.06 34.66 -25.52
CA ASN A 801 -7.22 34.46 -26.70
C ASN A 801 -6.03 35.45 -26.75
N ASP A 802 -4.85 34.95 -27.09
CA ASP A 802 -3.65 35.77 -27.25
C ASP A 802 -3.83 36.82 -28.35
N PHE A 803 -3.27 38.00 -28.13
CA PHE A 803 -3.38 39.13 -29.07
C PHE A 803 -2.93 38.78 -30.50
N SER A 804 -1.90 37.92 -30.65
CA SER A 804 -1.41 37.42 -31.94
C SER A 804 -2.44 36.52 -32.64
N TYR A 805 -3.11 35.64 -31.90
CA TYR A 805 -4.19 34.79 -32.39
C TYR A 805 -5.39 35.64 -32.82
N ILE A 806 -5.76 36.64 -32.02
CA ILE A 806 -6.84 37.59 -32.34
C ILE A 806 -6.53 38.32 -33.64
N ILE A 807 -5.33 38.89 -33.79
CA ILE A 807 -4.94 39.63 -35.01
C ILE A 807 -4.93 38.72 -36.25
N THR A 808 -4.35 37.53 -36.15
CA THR A 808 -4.26 36.61 -37.29
C THR A 808 -5.63 36.12 -37.75
N LEU A 809 -6.55 35.86 -36.82
CA LEU A 809 -7.94 35.50 -37.12
C LEU A 809 -8.73 36.69 -37.71
N LEU A 810 -8.49 37.91 -37.22
CA LEU A 810 -9.14 39.10 -37.79
C LEU A 810 -8.65 39.41 -39.21
N ILE A 811 -7.35 39.25 -39.48
CA ILE A 811 -6.79 39.45 -40.83
C ILE A 811 -7.40 38.42 -41.80
N SER A 812 -7.51 37.15 -41.42
CA SER A 812 -8.09 36.12 -42.29
C SER A 812 -9.59 36.37 -42.58
N LEU A 813 -10.38 36.67 -41.54
CA LEU A 813 -11.82 36.96 -41.69
C LEU A 813 -12.09 38.26 -42.45
N PHE A 814 -11.28 39.30 -42.23
CA PHE A 814 -11.42 40.59 -42.92
C PHE A 814 -11.34 40.44 -44.44
N GLY A 815 -10.44 39.58 -44.93
CA GLY A 815 -10.30 39.32 -46.36
C GLY A 815 -11.56 38.71 -46.98
N GLY A 816 -12.17 37.74 -46.29
CA GLY A 816 -13.41 37.09 -46.71
C GLY A 816 -14.61 38.02 -46.71
N VAL A 817 -14.84 38.70 -45.58
CA VAL A 817 -15.96 39.63 -45.38
C VAL A 817 -15.88 40.81 -46.35
N SER A 818 -14.69 41.41 -46.53
CA SER A 818 -14.47 42.51 -47.48
C SER A 818 -14.79 42.08 -48.92
N MET A 819 -14.35 40.90 -49.34
CA MET A 819 -14.58 40.43 -50.70
C MET A 819 -16.05 40.06 -50.95
N ALA A 820 -16.71 39.44 -49.97
CA ALA A 820 -18.14 39.11 -50.04
C ALA A 820 -19.01 40.39 -50.12
N LEU A 821 -18.73 41.39 -49.29
CA LEU A 821 -19.45 42.66 -49.29
C LEU A 821 -19.24 43.45 -50.58
N LYS A 822 -18.03 43.42 -51.17
CA LYS A 822 -17.76 44.04 -52.48
C LYS A 822 -18.60 43.44 -53.61
N LEU A 823 -18.96 42.16 -53.51
CA LEU A 823 -19.78 41.48 -54.52
C LEU A 823 -21.29 41.66 -54.25
N ALA A 824 -21.70 41.61 -52.99
CA ALA A 824 -23.11 41.65 -52.60
C ALA A 824 -23.72 43.07 -52.66
N ILE A 825 -23.00 44.10 -52.23
CA ILE A 825 -23.56 45.45 -52.07
C ILE A 825 -24.04 46.07 -53.38
N PRO A 826 -23.30 46.01 -54.51
CA PRO A 826 -23.80 46.54 -55.79
C PRO A 826 -25.08 45.84 -56.26
N ILE A 827 -25.21 44.54 -55.96
CA ILE A 827 -26.39 43.74 -56.31
C ILE A 827 -27.58 44.14 -55.43
N ILE A 828 -27.38 44.24 -54.11
CA ILE A 828 -28.40 44.60 -53.12
C ILE A 828 -28.89 46.03 -53.34
N VAL A 829 -27.98 47.00 -53.49
CA VAL A 829 -28.34 48.40 -53.70
C VAL A 829 -29.11 48.57 -55.02
N ARG A 830 -28.73 47.84 -56.07
CA ARG A 830 -29.46 47.85 -57.37
C ARG A 830 -30.80 47.12 -57.30
N TRP A 831 -30.91 46.11 -56.44
CA TRP A 831 -32.17 45.40 -56.18
C TRP A 831 -33.16 46.25 -55.38
N ILE A 832 -32.70 46.88 -54.29
CA ILE A 832 -33.49 47.84 -53.49
C ILE A 832 -33.94 49.02 -54.37
N ARG A 833 -33.07 49.53 -55.26
CA ARG A 833 -33.41 50.55 -56.25
C ARG A 833 -34.53 50.11 -57.20
N ASN A 834 -34.55 48.85 -57.63
CA ASN A 834 -35.59 48.33 -58.52
C ASN A 834 -36.94 48.13 -57.81
N LEU A 835 -36.95 48.00 -56.48
CA LEU A 835 -38.19 47.94 -55.68
C LEU A 835 -38.80 49.32 -55.43
N TYR A 836 -37.99 50.39 -55.41
CA TYR A 836 -38.43 51.76 -55.10
C TYR A 836 -38.60 52.68 -56.33
N ARG A 837 -38.67 52.12 -57.55
CA ARG A 837 -38.92 52.92 -58.76
C ARG A 837 -40.40 53.35 -58.80
N PRO A 838 -40.76 54.64 -58.76
CA PRO A 838 -42.15 55.06 -58.84
C PRO A 838 -42.68 54.79 -60.26
N ASN A 839 -43.76 54.01 -60.36
CA ASN A 839 -44.50 53.79 -61.59
C ASN A 839 -45.32 55.04 -61.89
N ILE A 840 -44.95 55.78 -62.94
CA ILE A 840 -45.81 56.80 -63.54
C ILE A 840 -46.48 56.15 -64.75
N ASN A 841 -47.74 55.79 -64.59
CA ASN A 841 -48.86 56.02 -65.51
C ASN A 841 -50.15 55.52 -64.82
N PRO A 842 -51.13 56.39 -64.53
CA PRO A 842 -52.41 55.98 -63.98
C PRO A 842 -53.39 55.72 -65.13
N ILE A 843 -54.00 54.55 -65.15
CA ILE A 843 -55.38 54.22 -65.54
C ILE A 843 -55.42 52.68 -65.60
N GLU A 844 -56.47 52.10 -65.00
CA GLU A 844 -56.73 50.68 -64.72
C GLU A 844 -56.17 50.10 -63.41
N ILE A 845 -56.50 50.76 -62.30
CA ILE A 845 -56.67 50.08 -61.00
C ILE A 845 -58.06 50.44 -60.49
N PHE A 846 -59.09 49.63 -60.79
CA PHE A 846 -60.30 49.69 -59.97
C PHE A 846 -61.09 48.39 -59.79
N ILE A 847 -60.84 47.30 -60.51
CA ILE A 847 -61.59 46.06 -60.25
C ILE A 847 -60.65 44.88 -60.15
N LEU A 848 -60.34 44.48 -58.91
CA LEU A 848 -60.28 43.09 -58.42
C LEU A 848 -59.53 43.03 -57.08
N ARG A 849 -60.22 43.49 -56.02
CA ARG A 849 -60.16 42.81 -54.72
C ARG A 849 -61.31 41.80 -54.69
N LEU A 850 -61.02 40.62 -54.14
CA LEU A 850 -61.91 39.51 -53.75
C LEU A 850 -62.07 38.38 -54.80
N VAL A 851 -61.21 37.35 -54.66
CA VAL A 851 -61.48 35.89 -54.60
C VAL A 851 -60.11 35.16 -54.57
N PRO A 852 -59.93 34.02 -53.84
CA PRO A 852 -58.63 33.57 -53.36
C PRO A 852 -57.95 32.45 -54.21
N SER A 853 -56.61 32.53 -54.31
CA SER A 853 -55.62 31.43 -54.58
C SER A 853 -55.64 30.72 -55.95
N PRO A 854 -54.53 30.14 -56.49
CA PRO A 854 -53.10 30.23 -56.16
C PRO A 854 -52.23 30.68 -57.37
N ARG A 855 -50.93 30.93 -57.13
CA ARG A 855 -49.76 30.56 -58.00
C ARG A 855 -48.61 31.56 -57.84
N ILE A 856 -48.03 31.55 -56.64
CA ILE A 856 -46.69 32.08 -56.34
C ILE A 856 -45.62 31.47 -57.27
N PHE A 857 -45.86 30.24 -57.77
CA PHE A 857 -44.97 29.52 -58.68
C PHE A 857 -44.74 30.22 -60.04
N GLN A 858 -45.75 30.88 -60.62
CA GLN A 858 -45.58 31.57 -61.92
C GLN A 858 -44.78 32.87 -61.80
N ARG A 859 -44.93 33.60 -60.68
CA ARG A 859 -44.10 34.78 -60.38
C ARG A 859 -42.65 34.38 -60.09
N LEU A 860 -42.44 33.25 -59.39
CA LEU A 860 -41.11 32.70 -59.15
C LEU A 860 -40.44 32.22 -60.45
N CYS A 861 -41.16 31.57 -61.38
CA CYS A 861 -40.59 31.15 -62.67
C CYS A 861 -40.18 32.33 -63.57
N LEU A 862 -40.96 33.42 -63.62
CA LEU A 862 -40.62 34.62 -64.41
C LEU A 862 -39.44 35.39 -63.82
N VAL A 863 -39.37 35.49 -62.49
CA VAL A 863 -38.22 36.08 -61.79
C VAL A 863 -36.98 35.19 -61.95
N TRP A 864 -37.14 33.87 -61.85
CA TRP A 864 -36.07 32.90 -62.07
C TRP A 864 -35.55 32.93 -63.50
N ASN A 865 -36.41 33.05 -64.53
CA ASN A 865 -35.96 33.18 -65.91
C ASN A 865 -35.24 34.51 -66.16
N LYS A 866 -35.70 35.63 -65.58
CA LYS A 866 -34.97 36.91 -65.63
C LYS A 866 -33.63 36.83 -64.89
N PHE A 867 -33.56 36.13 -63.77
CA PHE A 867 -32.35 35.93 -62.99
C PHE A 867 -31.36 34.99 -63.70
N LYS A 868 -31.85 33.89 -64.28
CA LYS A 868 -31.12 32.93 -65.10
C LYS A 868 -30.48 33.60 -66.31
N MET A 869 -31.22 34.42 -67.06
CA MET A 869 -30.66 35.18 -68.19
C MET A 869 -29.60 36.20 -67.76
N LYS A 870 -29.71 36.74 -66.55
CA LYS A 870 -28.73 37.68 -65.99
C LYS A 870 -27.46 36.98 -65.47
N ILE A 871 -27.59 35.76 -64.95
CA ILE A 871 -26.46 34.89 -64.59
C ILE A 871 -25.75 34.36 -65.84
N ILE A 872 -26.49 33.99 -66.90
CA ILE A 872 -25.92 33.48 -68.16
C ILE A 872 -25.01 34.53 -68.84
N ASN A 873 -25.34 35.81 -68.68
CA ASN A 873 -24.59 36.96 -69.19
C ASN A 873 -23.66 37.61 -68.15
N LEU A 874 -23.47 36.99 -66.97
CA LEU A 874 -22.61 37.54 -65.92
C LEU A 874 -21.16 37.53 -66.38
N ASN A 875 -20.51 38.70 -66.34
CA ASN A 875 -19.11 38.87 -66.64
C ASN A 875 -18.40 39.52 -65.44
N ILE A 876 -17.69 38.73 -64.64
CA ILE A 876 -16.91 39.19 -63.47
C ILE A 876 -15.53 39.74 -63.89
N PHE A 877 -15.07 39.47 -65.12
CA PHE A 877 -13.74 39.83 -65.63
C PHE A 877 -13.81 40.85 -66.79
N GLU A 878 -14.68 41.85 -66.67
CA GLU A 878 -14.81 42.95 -67.63
C GLU A 878 -13.54 43.83 -67.62
N SER A 879 -13.06 44.27 -68.80
CA SER A 879 -11.82 45.06 -68.91
C SER A 879 -11.96 46.31 -69.81
N GLU A 880 -11.35 47.41 -69.38
CA GLU A 880 -11.69 48.81 -69.70
C GLU A 880 -11.29 49.38 -71.08
N LEU A 881 -11.11 48.57 -72.14
CA LEU A 881 -10.63 49.10 -73.44
C LEU A 881 -11.73 49.22 -74.52
N SER A 882 -11.84 50.44 -75.05
CA SER A 882 -12.87 51.04 -75.92
C SER A 882 -13.00 50.50 -77.37
N TYR A 883 -12.84 49.19 -77.63
CA TYR A 883 -13.15 48.65 -78.97
C TYR A 883 -13.97 47.36 -78.90
N ASN A 884 -15.10 47.36 -79.62
CA ASN A 884 -16.13 46.34 -79.56
C ASN A 884 -15.64 45.08 -80.29
N ASN A 885 -15.13 44.10 -79.55
CA ASN A 885 -14.60 42.86 -80.12
C ASN A 885 -15.31 41.67 -79.45
N ASP A 886 -16.32 41.10 -80.12
CA ASP A 886 -17.17 40.02 -79.60
C ASP A 886 -16.37 38.80 -79.12
N HIS A 887 -15.18 38.58 -79.70
CA HIS A 887 -14.30 37.49 -79.31
C HIS A 887 -13.70 37.66 -77.91
N ARG A 888 -13.50 38.90 -77.45
CA ARG A 888 -13.00 39.24 -76.10
C ARG A 888 -14.10 39.07 -75.06
N ARG A 889 -15.31 39.58 -75.33
CA ARG A 889 -16.47 39.44 -74.45
C ARG A 889 -16.80 37.98 -74.16
N ARG A 890 -16.71 37.10 -75.17
CA ARG A 890 -16.84 35.64 -74.96
C ARG A 890 -15.74 35.07 -74.05
N LYS A 891 -14.49 35.50 -74.19
CA LYS A 891 -13.38 35.07 -73.31
C LYS A 891 -13.59 35.48 -71.85
N GLU A 892 -14.13 36.67 -71.61
CA GLU A 892 -14.39 37.18 -70.25
C GLU A 892 -15.58 36.47 -69.58
N ILE A 893 -16.63 36.15 -70.34
CA ILE A 893 -17.75 35.31 -69.86
C ILE A 893 -17.27 33.89 -69.54
N ILE A 894 -16.40 33.30 -70.36
CA ILE A 894 -15.82 31.97 -70.09
C ILE A 894 -14.94 31.99 -68.84
N LYS A 895 -14.11 33.02 -68.64
CA LYS A 895 -13.34 33.22 -67.39
C LYS A 895 -14.25 33.26 -66.16
N THR A 896 -15.36 33.97 -66.28
CA THR A 896 -16.38 34.10 -65.22
C THR A 896 -16.99 32.74 -64.87
N ARG A 897 -17.28 31.90 -65.87
CA ARG A 897 -17.85 30.56 -65.67
C ARG A 897 -16.87 29.60 -65.01
N ILE A 898 -15.62 29.55 -65.49
CA ILE A 898 -14.58 28.69 -64.90
C ILE A 898 -14.31 29.10 -63.45
N TYR A 899 -14.26 30.40 -63.17
CA TYR A 899 -14.09 30.93 -61.82
C TYR A 899 -15.24 30.51 -60.88
N ILE A 900 -16.50 30.67 -61.29
CA ILE A 900 -17.66 30.29 -60.48
C ILE A 900 -17.69 28.78 -60.24
N LEU A 901 -17.43 27.97 -61.27
CA LEU A 901 -17.40 26.51 -61.14
C LEU A 901 -16.35 26.05 -60.11
N LEU A 902 -15.11 26.53 -60.25
CA LEU A 902 -14.03 26.18 -59.31
C LEU A 902 -14.34 26.66 -57.89
N LEU A 903 -14.94 27.84 -57.73
CA LEU A 903 -15.33 28.36 -56.42
C LEU A 903 -16.40 27.47 -55.77
N THR A 904 -17.44 27.07 -56.52
CA THR A 904 -18.51 26.22 -55.99
C THR A 904 -18.01 24.85 -55.56
N ILE A 905 -17.15 24.20 -56.35
CA ILE A 905 -16.57 22.90 -56.02
C ILE A 905 -15.74 22.97 -54.73
N ASN A 906 -14.90 24.00 -54.59
CA ASN A 906 -14.06 24.16 -53.40
C ASN A 906 -14.90 24.41 -52.14
N ILE A 907 -15.97 25.22 -52.22
CA ILE A 907 -16.86 25.47 -51.08
C ILE A 907 -17.61 24.20 -50.67
N THR A 908 -18.12 23.40 -51.63
CA THR A 908 -18.81 22.15 -51.31
C THR A 908 -17.91 21.13 -50.62
N ILE A 909 -16.65 21.00 -51.05
CA ILE A 909 -15.67 20.10 -50.43
C ILE A 909 -15.40 20.54 -48.98
N LEU A 910 -15.23 21.84 -48.73
CA LEU A 910 -14.99 22.38 -47.39
C LEU A 910 -16.19 22.18 -46.45
N ILE A 911 -17.42 22.32 -46.94
CA ILE A 911 -18.63 22.09 -46.13
C ILE A 911 -18.74 20.62 -45.74
N ILE A 912 -18.55 19.71 -46.70
CA ILE A 912 -18.64 18.26 -46.47
C ILE A 912 -17.57 17.84 -45.45
N TYR A 913 -16.32 18.22 -45.65
CA TYR A 913 -15.21 17.86 -44.76
C TYR A 913 -15.43 18.32 -43.32
N ASN A 914 -15.86 19.58 -43.12
CA ASN A 914 -16.08 20.11 -41.78
C ASN A 914 -17.35 19.57 -41.10
N SER A 915 -18.33 19.09 -41.86
CA SER A 915 -19.59 18.55 -41.29
C SER A 915 -19.44 17.15 -40.71
N PHE A 916 -18.45 16.39 -41.17
CA PHE A 916 -18.11 15.05 -40.63
C PHE A 916 -17.11 15.08 -39.47
N SER A 917 -16.64 16.26 -39.09
CA SER A 917 -15.74 16.43 -37.95
C SER A 917 -16.49 16.22 -36.63
N ILE A 918 -15.91 15.41 -35.74
CA ILE A 918 -16.41 15.11 -34.40
C ILE A 918 -15.49 15.79 -33.37
N GLN A 919 -16.09 16.38 -32.34
CA GLN A 919 -15.39 17.02 -31.23
C GLN A 919 -15.81 16.37 -29.91
N THR A 920 -14.82 15.97 -29.11
CA THR A 920 -15.04 15.44 -27.76
C THR A 920 -15.23 16.60 -26.78
N GLN A 921 -16.32 16.57 -26.02
CA GLN A 921 -16.64 17.54 -24.97
C GLN A 921 -16.63 16.83 -23.62
N TYR A 922 -15.91 17.39 -22.64
CA TYR A 922 -15.94 16.90 -21.25
C TYR A 922 -17.02 17.65 -20.46
N THR A 923 -17.78 16.93 -19.65
CA THR A 923 -18.76 17.47 -18.72
C THR A 923 -18.33 17.17 -17.29
N ILE A 924 -18.37 18.19 -16.42
CA ILE A 924 -17.97 18.10 -15.01
C ILE A 924 -19.21 18.30 -14.15
N ILE A 925 -19.46 17.37 -13.22
CA ILE A 925 -20.49 17.47 -12.19
C ILE A 925 -19.80 17.61 -10.85
N SER A 926 -19.99 18.73 -10.16
CA SER A 926 -19.45 18.98 -8.82
C SER A 926 -20.35 18.36 -7.75
N HIS A 927 -19.76 17.67 -6.77
CA HIS A 927 -20.44 17.04 -5.62
C HIS A 927 -21.66 16.18 -6.00
N PRO A 928 -21.48 15.09 -6.77
CA PRO A 928 -22.57 14.24 -7.20
C PRO A 928 -23.16 13.43 -6.03
N SER A 929 -24.50 13.36 -5.95
CA SER A 929 -25.18 12.44 -5.03
C SER A 929 -24.96 10.98 -5.46
N GLN A 930 -25.06 10.05 -4.51
CA GLN A 930 -24.94 8.61 -4.77
C GLN A 930 -25.87 8.14 -5.89
N GLU A 931 -27.12 8.62 -5.92
CA GLU A 931 -28.08 8.30 -6.97
C GLU A 931 -27.64 8.82 -8.35
N THR A 932 -27.07 10.04 -8.39
CA THR A 932 -26.55 10.63 -9.63
C THR A 932 -25.37 9.82 -10.17
N PHE A 933 -24.45 9.40 -9.30
CA PHE A 933 -23.33 8.54 -9.66
C PHE A 933 -23.79 7.20 -10.23
N ASN A 934 -24.71 6.51 -9.53
CA ASN A 934 -25.25 5.22 -9.98
C ASN A 934 -25.94 5.33 -11.35
N ASN A 935 -26.72 6.39 -11.56
CA ASN A 935 -27.38 6.65 -12.85
C ASN A 935 -26.38 6.87 -13.99
N LEU A 936 -25.26 7.55 -13.73
CA LEU A 936 -24.19 7.76 -14.72
C LEU A 936 -23.42 6.47 -15.01
N LEU A 937 -23.17 5.66 -13.97
CA LEU A 937 -22.47 4.38 -14.08
C LEU A 937 -23.28 3.35 -14.89
N MET A 938 -24.61 3.31 -14.72
CA MET A 938 -25.50 2.41 -15.48
C MET A 938 -25.65 2.80 -16.96
N ASN A 939 -25.28 4.02 -17.35
CA ASN A 939 -25.40 4.46 -18.73
C ASN A 939 -24.18 4.03 -19.57
N LEU A 940 -24.38 3.07 -20.48
CA LEU A 940 -23.37 2.53 -21.39
C LEU A 940 -22.64 3.60 -22.23
N GLN A 941 -23.25 4.77 -22.44
CA GLN A 941 -22.63 5.86 -23.19
C GLN A 941 -21.57 6.62 -22.37
N TYR A 942 -21.67 6.64 -21.04
CA TYR A 942 -20.83 7.47 -20.16
C TYR A 942 -19.85 6.64 -19.35
N SER A 943 -20.28 5.45 -18.91
CA SER A 943 -19.54 4.50 -18.08
C SER A 943 -18.06 4.32 -18.48
N PRO A 944 -17.68 4.17 -19.76
CA PRO A 944 -16.27 3.95 -20.15
C PRO A 944 -15.34 5.15 -19.92
N THR A 945 -15.89 6.34 -19.68
CA THR A 945 -15.10 7.59 -19.50
C THR A 945 -15.47 8.33 -18.22
N LEU A 946 -16.25 7.70 -17.33
CA LEU A 946 -16.70 8.29 -16.07
C LEU A 946 -15.59 8.18 -15.03
N GLU A 947 -15.04 9.32 -14.63
CA GLU A 947 -14.05 9.42 -13.56
C GLU A 947 -14.58 10.30 -12.43
N CYS A 948 -14.74 9.74 -11.24
CA CYS A 948 -15.23 10.44 -10.05
C CYS A 948 -14.18 10.41 -8.95
N GLN A 949 -13.65 11.57 -8.55
CA GLN A 949 -12.57 11.63 -7.56
C GLN A 949 -13.11 11.77 -6.13
N CYS A 950 -12.67 10.88 -5.23
CA CYS A 950 -12.96 11.00 -3.80
C CYS A 950 -12.22 12.22 -3.21
N GLN A 951 -12.86 12.89 -2.24
CA GLN A 951 -12.22 13.90 -1.41
C GLN A 951 -11.21 13.26 -0.44
N ASN A 952 -11.61 12.14 0.19
CA ASN A 952 -10.74 11.35 1.05
C ASN A 952 -10.27 10.10 0.30
N ILE A 953 -8.96 9.98 0.12
CA ILE A 953 -8.36 8.84 -0.59
C ILE A 953 -8.17 7.64 0.36
N THR A 954 -8.04 7.90 1.66
CA THR A 954 -7.94 6.89 2.71
C THR A 954 -9.26 6.81 3.47
N ILE A 955 -9.91 5.65 3.43
CA ILE A 955 -11.21 5.43 4.07
C ILE A 955 -11.03 4.32 5.12
N PRO A 956 -11.07 4.64 6.42
CA PRO A 956 -10.95 3.64 7.50
C PRO A 956 -12.03 2.56 7.39
N TYR A 957 -11.68 1.28 7.59
CA TYR A 957 -12.65 0.19 7.47
C TYR A 957 -13.79 0.33 8.48
N ASN A 958 -13.54 0.83 9.69
CA ASN A 958 -14.59 1.06 10.69
C ASN A 958 -15.69 2.04 10.25
N SER A 959 -15.45 2.82 9.19
CA SER A 959 -16.42 3.78 8.69
C SER A 959 -17.52 3.13 7.85
N PHE A 960 -17.30 1.93 7.30
CA PHE A 960 -18.27 1.25 6.44
C PHE A 960 -18.33 -0.28 6.62
N ILE A 961 -17.45 -0.88 7.41
CA ILE A 961 -17.45 -2.31 7.77
C ILE A 961 -17.67 -2.42 9.28
N SER A 962 -18.67 -3.18 9.69
CA SER A 962 -18.87 -3.56 11.09
C SER A 962 -18.86 -5.08 11.24
N ILE A 963 -18.08 -5.61 12.18
CA ILE A 963 -17.96 -7.04 12.47
C ILE A 963 -18.35 -7.27 13.93
N SER A 964 -19.25 -8.23 14.18
CA SER A 964 -19.70 -8.63 15.51
C SER A 964 -19.48 -10.13 15.73
N PRO A 965 -18.67 -10.52 16.73
CA PRO A 965 -18.39 -11.92 17.01
C PRO A 965 -19.43 -12.55 17.95
N TYR A 966 -19.75 -13.82 17.70
CA TYR A 966 -20.53 -14.67 18.58
C TYR A 966 -19.67 -15.86 18.99
N TYR A 967 -19.27 -15.87 20.26
CA TYR A 967 -18.46 -16.93 20.84
C TYR A 967 -19.29 -18.18 21.12
N HIS A 968 -18.62 -19.32 21.12
CA HIS A 968 -19.17 -20.60 21.49
C HIS A 968 -19.83 -20.54 22.88
N GLN A 969 -20.99 -21.15 23.04
CA GLN A 969 -21.81 -21.09 24.27
C GLN A 969 -21.02 -21.46 25.56
N LEU A 970 -20.01 -22.33 25.45
CA LEU A 970 -19.07 -22.66 26.52
C LEU A 970 -18.48 -21.41 27.18
N CYS A 971 -18.11 -20.40 26.38
CA CYS A 971 -17.46 -19.17 26.84
C CYS A 971 -18.36 -18.24 27.65
N SER A 972 -19.65 -18.57 27.76
CA SER A 972 -20.63 -17.87 28.61
C SER A 972 -21.26 -18.78 29.66
N SER A 973 -20.79 -20.03 29.77
CA SER A 973 -21.37 -21.05 30.64
C SER A 973 -20.82 -21.02 32.07
N ASP A 974 -21.56 -21.62 33.01
CA ASP A 974 -21.13 -21.75 34.40
C ASP A 974 -19.87 -22.63 34.57
N PHE A 975 -19.58 -23.52 33.60
CA PHE A 975 -18.43 -24.44 33.64
C PHE A 975 -17.07 -23.74 33.68
N ILE A 976 -16.98 -22.53 33.13
CA ILE A 976 -15.73 -21.77 33.05
C ILE A 976 -15.73 -20.51 33.94
N ASN A 977 -16.83 -20.25 34.64
CA ASN A 977 -16.94 -19.12 35.55
C ASN A 977 -16.18 -19.46 36.85
N MET A 978 -15.08 -18.75 37.10
CA MET A 978 -14.21 -18.96 38.26
C MET A 978 -14.91 -18.78 39.62
N ASN A 979 -16.01 -18.03 39.65
CA ASN A 979 -16.79 -17.80 40.88
C ASN A 979 -18.00 -18.75 41.00
N SER A 980 -18.16 -19.71 40.09
CA SER A 980 -19.27 -20.66 40.12
C SER A 980 -19.12 -21.70 41.23
N GLY A 981 -20.26 -22.28 41.64
CA GLY A 981 -20.24 -23.46 42.51
C GLY A 981 -19.46 -24.64 41.90
N TRP A 982 -19.44 -24.76 40.57
CA TRP A 982 -18.70 -25.80 39.84
C TRP A 982 -17.20 -25.75 40.12
N ILE A 983 -16.57 -24.60 39.87
CA ILE A 983 -15.12 -24.45 40.04
C ILE A 983 -14.74 -24.61 41.51
N ASN A 984 -15.55 -24.06 42.43
CA ASN A 984 -15.33 -24.20 43.87
C ASN A 984 -15.40 -25.67 44.33
N MET A 985 -16.30 -26.47 43.76
CA MET A 985 -16.37 -27.91 44.01
C MET A 985 -15.11 -28.61 43.54
N LEU A 986 -14.70 -28.40 42.29
CA LEU A 986 -13.50 -29.05 41.75
C LEU A 986 -12.24 -28.67 42.53
N TYR A 987 -12.17 -27.43 43.01
CA TYR A 987 -11.06 -26.96 43.83
C TYR A 987 -11.00 -27.62 45.21
N SER A 988 -12.14 -27.79 45.88
CA SER A 988 -12.19 -28.30 47.26
C SER A 988 -11.69 -29.75 47.42
N TYR A 989 -11.62 -30.51 46.32
CA TYR A 989 -11.32 -31.94 46.32
C TYR A 989 -10.13 -32.35 45.41
N GLY A 990 -9.58 -31.43 44.60
CA GLY A 990 -8.80 -31.82 43.42
C GLY A 990 -7.27 -31.78 43.50
N ILE A 991 -6.63 -31.03 44.42
CA ILE A 991 -5.18 -30.73 44.32
C ILE A 991 -4.38 -31.00 45.59
N ASP A 992 -5.03 -30.99 46.76
CA ASP A 992 -4.34 -31.24 48.04
C ASP A 992 -4.52 -32.70 48.54
N GLU A 993 -5.19 -33.56 47.77
CA GLU A 993 -5.41 -34.98 48.07
C GLU A 993 -4.53 -35.88 47.17
N GLU A 994 -3.97 -36.97 47.74
CA GLU A 994 -3.13 -37.94 47.04
C GLU A 994 -3.95 -38.80 46.04
N HIS A 995 -4.30 -38.21 44.89
CA HIS A 995 -4.94 -38.94 43.81
C HIS A 995 -3.90 -39.64 42.92
N PRO A 996 -4.22 -40.82 42.35
CA PRO A 996 -3.43 -41.43 41.29
C PRO A 996 -3.22 -40.46 40.12
N TYR A 997 -2.05 -40.50 39.48
CA TYR A 997 -1.72 -39.59 38.38
C TYR A 997 -2.62 -39.77 37.13
N ASP A 998 -3.32 -40.89 37.04
CA ASP A 998 -4.27 -41.26 36.00
C ASP A 998 -5.74 -41.01 36.42
N ASP A 999 -5.98 -40.39 37.59
CA ASP A 999 -7.31 -39.99 38.01
C ASP A 999 -7.68 -38.60 37.44
N PHE A 1000 -8.85 -38.51 36.83
CA PHE A 1000 -9.39 -37.27 36.27
C PHE A 1000 -9.58 -36.18 37.33
N GLN A 1001 -9.68 -36.51 38.61
CA GLN A 1001 -9.82 -35.52 39.68
C GLN A 1001 -8.64 -34.55 39.75
N LEU A 1002 -7.43 -34.99 39.38
CA LEU A 1002 -6.23 -34.13 39.25
C LEU A 1002 -6.30 -33.20 38.03
N PHE A 1003 -7.03 -33.58 36.97
CA PHE A 1003 -7.10 -32.85 35.71
C PHE A 1003 -8.33 -31.95 35.61
N ALA A 1004 -9.41 -32.26 36.32
CA ALA A 1004 -10.69 -31.58 36.17
C ALA A 1004 -10.56 -30.06 36.37
N LEU A 1005 -10.09 -29.61 37.54
CA LEU A 1005 -9.89 -28.18 37.79
C LEU A 1005 -8.92 -27.54 36.76
N PRO A 1006 -7.73 -28.11 36.50
CA PRO A 1006 -6.83 -27.61 35.45
C PRO A 1006 -7.47 -27.43 34.08
N GLN A 1007 -8.27 -28.41 33.63
CA GLN A 1007 -8.91 -28.37 32.32
C GLN A 1007 -9.99 -27.30 32.23
N PHE A 1008 -10.87 -27.18 33.24
CA PHE A 1008 -11.88 -26.12 33.24
C PHE A 1008 -11.27 -24.71 33.37
N ARG A 1009 -10.16 -24.58 34.14
CA ARG A 1009 -9.39 -23.33 34.17
C ARG A 1009 -8.76 -23.01 32.82
N THR A 1010 -8.22 -24.01 32.14
CA THR A 1010 -7.65 -23.84 30.80
C THR A 1010 -8.71 -23.45 29.78
N LEU A 1011 -9.91 -24.05 29.83
CA LEU A 1011 -11.04 -23.64 28.99
C LEU A 1011 -11.44 -22.17 29.23
N SER A 1012 -11.56 -21.76 30.49
CA SER A 1012 -11.84 -20.35 30.85
C SER A 1012 -10.79 -19.40 30.31
N SER A 1013 -9.52 -19.77 30.48
CA SER A 1013 -8.38 -18.98 30.02
C SER A 1013 -8.33 -18.90 28.49
N LEU A 1014 -8.67 -19.98 27.77
CA LEU A 1014 -8.76 -20.01 26.31
C LEU A 1014 -9.88 -19.08 25.81
N CYS A 1015 -11.05 -19.09 26.45
CA CYS A 1015 -12.16 -18.17 26.13
C CYS A 1015 -11.76 -16.70 26.32
N ASN A 1016 -11.11 -16.37 27.44
CA ASN A 1016 -10.65 -15.00 27.70
C ASN A 1016 -9.59 -14.55 26.69
N LEU A 1017 -8.63 -15.43 26.40
CA LEU A 1017 -7.55 -15.16 25.47
C LEU A 1017 -8.04 -15.02 24.02
N ALA A 1018 -9.00 -15.85 23.60
CA ALA A 1018 -9.59 -15.76 22.28
C ALA A 1018 -10.43 -14.48 22.13
N ASN A 1019 -11.17 -14.10 23.17
CA ASN A 1019 -11.90 -12.84 23.20
C ASN A 1019 -10.97 -11.63 23.08
N GLN A 1020 -9.92 -11.60 23.89
CA GLN A 1020 -8.93 -10.52 23.85
C GLN A 1020 -8.21 -10.47 22.49
N THR A 1021 -7.76 -11.61 21.98
CA THR A 1021 -7.11 -11.72 20.65
C THR A 1021 -8.01 -11.13 19.57
N LEU A 1022 -9.28 -11.53 19.52
CA LEU A 1022 -10.20 -11.02 18.51
C LEU A 1022 -10.50 -9.54 18.68
N THR A 1023 -10.66 -9.05 19.92
CA THR A 1023 -10.90 -7.63 20.21
C THR A 1023 -9.72 -6.77 19.77
N ASP A 1024 -8.49 -7.19 20.08
CA ASP A 1024 -7.27 -6.49 19.69
C ASP A 1024 -7.11 -6.50 18.16
N SER A 1025 -7.35 -7.65 17.51
CA SER A 1025 -7.32 -7.77 16.04
C SER A 1025 -8.41 -6.94 15.35
N LEU A 1026 -9.64 -6.91 15.89
CA LEU A 1026 -10.72 -6.07 15.37
C LEU A 1026 -10.40 -4.58 15.50
N THR A 1027 -9.75 -4.17 16.59
CA THR A 1027 -9.32 -2.79 16.79
C THR A 1027 -8.27 -2.39 15.76
N SER A 1028 -7.32 -3.29 15.46
CA SER A 1028 -6.32 -3.08 14.41
C SER A 1028 -6.96 -3.02 13.02
N PHE A 1029 -7.83 -3.98 12.69
CA PHE A 1029 -8.57 -4.02 11.43
C PHE A 1029 -9.45 -2.76 11.23
N ALA A 1030 -10.14 -2.32 12.28
CA ALA A 1030 -10.94 -1.09 12.27
C ALA A 1030 -10.12 0.17 11.93
N SER A 1031 -8.83 0.18 12.26
CA SER A 1031 -7.90 1.29 11.98
C SER A 1031 -7.27 1.23 10.60
N GLU A 1032 -7.31 0.08 9.92
CA GLU A 1032 -6.81 -0.05 8.55
C GLU A 1032 -7.68 0.74 7.56
N VAL A 1033 -7.08 1.15 6.45
CA VAL A 1033 -7.69 2.05 5.47
C VAL A 1033 -7.79 1.41 4.10
N LEU A 1034 -8.95 1.56 3.48
CA LEU A 1034 -9.12 1.39 2.04
C LEU A 1034 -8.51 2.59 1.33
N ILE A 1035 -7.49 2.38 0.50
CA ILE A 1035 -6.87 3.43 -0.30
C ILE A 1035 -7.47 3.43 -1.69
N ASN A 1036 -8.20 4.49 -2.02
CA ASN A 1036 -8.83 4.59 -3.31
C ASN A 1036 -9.13 6.04 -3.72
N LYS A 1037 -8.67 6.40 -4.92
CA LYS A 1037 -8.78 7.75 -5.48
C LYS A 1037 -10.11 7.99 -6.18
N GLN A 1038 -10.79 6.93 -6.62
CA GLN A 1038 -12.03 7.01 -7.38
C GLN A 1038 -13.19 6.34 -6.65
N VAL A 1039 -14.39 6.89 -6.79
CA VAL A 1039 -15.61 6.25 -6.28
C VAL A 1039 -15.77 4.88 -6.97
N GLN A 1040 -15.91 3.82 -6.19
CA GLN A 1040 -16.13 2.45 -6.72
C GLN A 1040 -17.61 2.12 -6.77
N SER A 1041 -17.96 1.14 -7.60
CA SER A 1041 -19.32 0.61 -7.63
C SER A 1041 -19.65 -0.12 -6.32
N ARG A 1042 -20.94 -0.33 -6.06
CA ARG A 1042 -21.40 -1.09 -4.91
C ARG A 1042 -20.86 -2.52 -4.91
N GLU A 1043 -20.95 -3.19 -6.06
CA GLU A 1043 -20.51 -4.58 -6.22
C GLU A 1043 -19.00 -4.72 -5.97
N ALA A 1044 -18.21 -3.73 -6.40
CA ALA A 1044 -16.77 -3.71 -6.17
C ALA A 1044 -16.42 -3.57 -4.68
N ILE A 1045 -17.10 -2.67 -3.96
CA ILE A 1045 -16.88 -2.48 -2.51
C ILE A 1045 -17.35 -3.69 -1.71
N GLU A 1046 -18.51 -4.27 -2.03
CA GLU A 1046 -19.02 -5.47 -1.37
C GLU A 1046 -18.07 -6.66 -1.56
N SER A 1047 -17.58 -6.88 -2.78
CA SER A 1047 -16.62 -7.95 -3.09
C SER A 1047 -15.26 -7.75 -2.41
N GLN A 1048 -14.73 -6.53 -2.40
CA GLN A 1048 -13.49 -6.20 -1.69
C GLN A 1048 -13.65 -6.38 -0.17
N ALA A 1049 -14.78 -5.94 0.39
CA ALA A 1049 -15.08 -6.10 1.81
C ALA A 1049 -15.20 -7.59 2.20
N GLU A 1050 -15.90 -8.41 1.42
CA GLU A 1050 -15.99 -9.86 1.70
C GLU A 1050 -14.61 -10.53 1.68
N THR A 1051 -13.79 -10.17 0.69
CA THR A 1051 -12.41 -10.68 0.57
C THR A 1051 -11.59 -10.32 1.80
N ILE A 1052 -11.61 -9.05 2.22
CA ILE A 1052 -10.77 -8.58 3.32
C ILE A 1052 -11.25 -9.07 4.68
N ILE A 1053 -12.56 -9.22 4.88
CA ILE A 1053 -13.14 -9.81 6.10
C ILE A 1053 -12.77 -11.29 6.20
N THR A 1054 -12.80 -12.01 5.08
CA THR A 1054 -12.38 -13.42 5.03
C THR A 1054 -10.89 -13.56 5.35
N GLN A 1055 -10.05 -12.68 4.78
CA GLN A 1055 -8.63 -12.63 5.08
C GLN A 1055 -8.37 -12.31 6.56
N PHE A 1056 -9.04 -11.30 7.10
CA PHE A 1056 -8.97 -10.94 8.52
C PHE A 1056 -9.30 -12.15 9.42
N ARG A 1057 -10.38 -12.87 9.13
CA ARG A 1057 -10.78 -14.06 9.91
C ARG A 1057 -9.69 -15.14 9.87
N LEU A 1058 -9.24 -15.52 8.68
CA LEU A 1058 -8.27 -16.60 8.49
C LEU A 1058 -6.91 -16.26 9.10
N SER A 1059 -6.41 -15.05 8.85
CA SER A 1059 -5.10 -14.60 9.35
C SER A 1059 -5.08 -14.52 10.88
N THR A 1060 -6.16 -14.03 11.49
CA THR A 1060 -6.29 -13.92 12.96
C THR A 1060 -6.29 -15.32 13.60
N CYS A 1061 -7.08 -16.26 13.09
CA CYS A 1061 -7.13 -17.63 13.60
C CYS A 1061 -5.78 -18.35 13.43
N ARG A 1062 -5.20 -18.31 12.23
CA ARG A 1062 -3.89 -18.95 11.95
C ARG A 1062 -2.78 -18.38 12.82
N THR A 1063 -2.76 -17.06 13.02
CA THR A 1063 -1.74 -16.41 13.85
C THR A 1063 -1.83 -16.88 15.30
N PHE A 1064 -3.04 -16.94 15.85
CA PHE A 1064 -3.27 -17.45 17.19
C PHE A 1064 -2.78 -18.90 17.37
N VAL A 1065 -3.22 -19.81 16.49
CA VAL A 1065 -2.84 -21.24 16.54
C VAL A 1065 -1.32 -21.41 16.37
N ARG A 1066 -0.71 -20.70 15.41
CA ARG A 1066 0.75 -20.74 15.20
C ARG A 1066 1.53 -20.37 16.46
N MET A 1067 1.13 -19.30 17.13
CA MET A 1067 1.79 -18.88 18.37
C MET A 1067 1.57 -19.90 19.48
N LEU A 1068 0.36 -20.45 19.62
CA LEU A 1068 0.05 -21.46 20.64
C LEU A 1068 0.88 -22.74 20.43
N ASP A 1069 0.94 -23.26 19.21
CA ASP A 1069 1.71 -24.46 18.86
C ASP A 1069 3.21 -24.24 19.07
N PHE A 1070 3.73 -23.07 18.70
CA PHE A 1070 5.13 -22.74 18.93
C PHE A 1070 5.49 -22.85 20.41
N ILE A 1071 4.69 -22.29 21.31
CA ILE A 1071 5.01 -22.30 22.75
C ILE A 1071 4.89 -23.73 23.32
N ARG A 1072 3.86 -24.50 22.91
CA ARG A 1072 3.64 -25.90 23.33
C ARG A 1072 4.82 -26.79 22.96
N GLU A 1073 5.23 -26.74 21.70
CA GLU A 1073 6.33 -27.55 21.17
C GLU A 1073 7.67 -27.21 21.83
N MET A 1074 7.93 -25.91 22.10
CA MET A 1074 9.13 -25.50 22.82
C MET A 1074 9.15 -25.95 24.28
N ALA A 1075 8.00 -25.99 24.96
CA ALA A 1075 7.94 -26.44 26.33
C ALA A 1075 8.12 -27.96 26.46
N GLN A 1076 7.54 -28.74 25.54
CA GLN A 1076 7.77 -30.18 25.44
C GLN A 1076 9.25 -30.50 25.22
N GLY A 1077 9.87 -29.86 24.21
CA GLY A 1077 11.27 -30.12 23.88
C GLY A 1077 12.26 -29.70 24.97
N ASN A 1078 11.92 -28.68 25.77
CA ASN A 1078 12.68 -28.30 26.97
C ASN A 1078 12.39 -29.19 28.19
N GLY A 1079 11.43 -30.12 28.10
CA GLY A 1079 11.04 -30.99 29.20
C GLY A 1079 10.46 -30.23 30.40
N ILE A 1080 9.68 -29.17 30.16
CA ILE A 1080 9.12 -28.33 31.23
C ILE A 1080 8.13 -29.15 32.07
N VAL A 1081 8.31 -29.18 33.39
CA VAL A 1081 7.52 -30.05 34.27
C VAL A 1081 6.19 -29.39 34.67
N SER A 1082 5.11 -30.18 34.66
CA SER A 1082 3.81 -29.77 35.19
C SER A 1082 3.73 -29.96 36.70
N THR A 1083 3.08 -29.05 37.42
CA THR A 1083 2.91 -29.10 38.87
C THR A 1083 2.05 -30.28 39.30
N ILE A 1084 1.14 -30.77 38.46
CA ILE A 1084 0.38 -32.01 38.76
C ILE A 1084 1.15 -33.28 38.39
N GLN A 1085 2.42 -33.16 37.94
CA GLN A 1085 3.30 -34.28 37.56
C GLN A 1085 2.70 -35.23 36.50
N SER A 1086 1.85 -34.68 35.64
CA SER A 1086 1.17 -35.40 34.57
C SER A 1086 2.13 -35.80 33.44
N ASN A 1087 3.24 -35.10 33.24
CA ASN A 1087 4.25 -35.41 32.23
C ASN A 1087 5.52 -36.04 32.79
N TRP A 1088 6.02 -35.53 33.92
CA TRP A 1088 7.21 -36.04 34.61
C TRP A 1088 6.93 -36.10 36.10
N TYR A 1089 7.43 -37.14 36.77
CA TYR A 1089 7.37 -37.27 38.21
C TYR A 1089 8.78 -37.48 38.78
N PHE A 1090 8.93 -37.19 40.07
CA PHE A 1090 10.22 -37.18 40.75
C PHE A 1090 10.34 -38.25 41.83
N HIS A 1091 11.51 -38.87 41.92
CA HIS A 1091 11.84 -39.85 42.96
C HIS A 1091 13.32 -39.78 43.37
N SER A 1092 13.63 -40.33 44.54
CA SER A 1092 15.00 -40.54 45.03
C SER A 1092 15.21 -42.01 45.39
N ILE A 1093 16.43 -42.51 45.12
CA ILE A 1093 16.83 -43.91 45.32
C ILE A 1093 17.21 -44.20 46.78
N ASN A 1094 17.73 -43.22 47.52
CA ASN A 1094 18.30 -43.42 48.86
C ASN A 1094 17.92 -42.28 49.83
N ARG A 1095 17.70 -42.61 51.12
CA ARG A 1095 17.50 -41.64 52.21
C ARG A 1095 18.83 -41.14 52.81
N ILE A 1096 19.76 -40.70 51.98
CA ILE A 1096 21.06 -40.18 52.44
C ILE A 1096 20.99 -38.65 52.44
N GLN A 1097 21.65 -38.02 53.41
CA GLN A 1097 21.78 -36.56 53.46
C GLN A 1097 22.39 -36.05 52.14
N PHE A 1098 21.74 -35.06 51.50
CA PHE A 1098 22.14 -34.49 50.20
C PHE A 1098 21.93 -35.41 48.96
N SER A 1099 20.98 -36.34 49.00
CA SER A 1099 20.65 -37.14 47.81
C SER A 1099 20.07 -36.29 46.66
N SER A 1100 20.50 -36.55 45.42
CA SER A 1100 19.89 -35.97 44.22
C SER A 1100 18.51 -36.57 43.93
N VAL A 1101 17.61 -35.74 43.41
CA VAL A 1101 16.27 -36.16 42.95
C VAL A 1101 16.28 -36.33 41.43
N TRP A 1102 15.69 -37.42 40.96
CA TRP A 1102 15.63 -37.80 39.56
C TRP A 1102 14.22 -37.58 39.01
N ALA A 1103 14.11 -37.25 37.72
CA ALA A 1103 12.84 -37.18 37.02
C ALA A 1103 12.68 -38.39 36.09
N THR A 1104 11.44 -38.84 35.93
CA THR A 1104 11.05 -39.92 35.03
C THR A 1104 9.76 -39.53 34.31
N PRO A 1105 9.65 -39.81 33.00
CA PRO A 1105 8.49 -39.42 32.23
C PRO A 1105 7.31 -40.34 32.52
N ARG A 1106 6.11 -39.79 32.49
CA ARG A 1106 4.85 -40.53 32.52
C ARG A 1106 4.57 -41.16 31.15
N SER A 1107 3.69 -42.15 31.13
CA SER A 1107 3.20 -42.77 29.91
C SER A 1107 1.70 -42.98 29.97
N TYR A 1108 1.03 -42.89 28.82
CA TYR A 1108 -0.42 -43.04 28.68
C TYR A 1108 -0.78 -43.98 27.52
N GLY A 1109 -1.89 -44.71 27.66
CA GLY A 1109 -2.47 -45.61 26.64
C GLY A 1109 -2.11 -47.10 26.78
N ASP A 1110 -3.05 -47.98 26.37
CA ASP A 1110 -3.02 -49.42 26.71
C ASP A 1110 -2.17 -50.31 25.79
N GLU A 1111 -1.89 -49.91 24.54
CA GLU A 1111 -1.28 -50.82 23.54
C GLU A 1111 0.18 -50.49 23.13
N ASN A 1112 0.66 -49.24 23.30
CA ASN A 1112 2.01 -48.82 22.86
C ASN A 1112 2.80 -48.00 23.89
N ASN A 1113 2.29 -47.83 25.11
CA ASN A 1113 2.94 -47.10 26.21
C ASN A 1113 3.56 -45.75 25.76
N CYS A 1114 2.73 -44.84 25.24
CA CYS A 1114 3.16 -43.55 24.71
C CYS A 1114 3.81 -42.71 25.82
N SER A 1115 5.09 -42.35 25.66
CA SER A 1115 5.87 -41.64 26.69
C SER A 1115 5.84 -40.13 26.52
N CYS A 1116 5.57 -39.42 27.61
CA CYS A 1116 5.62 -37.96 27.66
C CYS A 1116 7.03 -37.38 27.43
N GLY A 1117 8.07 -38.21 27.56
CA GLY A 1117 9.44 -37.79 27.26
C GLY A 1117 9.75 -37.68 25.77
N THR A 1118 8.91 -38.25 24.89
CA THR A 1118 9.09 -38.22 23.43
C THR A 1118 7.92 -37.59 22.68
N ASN A 1119 6.70 -37.63 23.23
CA ASN A 1119 5.52 -37.06 22.60
C ASN A 1119 4.60 -36.41 23.65
N SER A 1120 4.31 -35.11 23.50
CA SER A 1120 3.39 -34.39 24.41
C SER A 1120 1.92 -34.76 24.21
N MET A 1121 1.57 -35.33 23.05
CA MET A 1121 0.19 -35.66 22.68
C MET A 1121 -0.28 -37.01 23.26
N CYS A 1122 0.52 -37.69 24.09
CA CYS A 1122 0.08 -38.92 24.72
C CYS A 1122 -1.10 -38.65 25.67
N THR A 1123 -2.22 -39.34 25.42
CA THR A 1123 -3.45 -39.22 26.22
C THR A 1123 -4.08 -40.58 26.51
N SER A 1124 -4.92 -40.61 27.54
CA SER A 1124 -5.82 -41.72 27.88
C SER A 1124 -7.21 -41.18 28.19
N LEU A 1125 -8.21 -42.07 28.24
CA LEU A 1125 -9.57 -41.70 28.61
C LEU A 1125 -9.60 -41.23 30.07
N ALA A 1126 -10.38 -40.19 30.35
CA ALA A 1126 -10.56 -39.71 31.72
C ALA A 1126 -11.39 -40.70 32.56
N LEU A 1127 -10.82 -41.15 33.67
CA LEU A 1127 -11.49 -42.03 34.63
C LEU A 1127 -11.52 -41.37 36.02
N ILE A 1128 -12.61 -41.55 36.76
CA ILE A 1128 -12.67 -41.27 38.20
C ILE A 1128 -13.06 -42.56 38.91
N ASN A 1129 -12.23 -43.08 39.83
CA ASN A 1129 -12.49 -44.35 40.51
C ASN A 1129 -12.84 -45.50 39.53
N GLY A 1130 -12.21 -45.55 38.35
CA GLY A 1130 -12.46 -46.52 37.28
C GLY A 1130 -13.72 -46.27 36.44
N SER A 1131 -14.51 -45.23 36.72
CA SER A 1131 -15.67 -44.84 35.91
C SER A 1131 -15.27 -43.86 34.81
N LEU A 1132 -15.65 -44.14 33.56
CA LEU A 1132 -15.39 -43.29 32.41
C LEU A 1132 -16.14 -41.95 32.50
N ILE A 1133 -15.44 -40.87 32.18
CA ILE A 1133 -16.02 -39.55 31.94
C ILE A 1133 -16.04 -39.29 30.42
N PRO A 1134 -17.19 -39.42 29.74
CA PRO A 1134 -17.32 -39.24 28.30
C PRO A 1134 -16.72 -37.92 27.79
N GLY A 1135 -16.12 -37.96 26.61
CA GLY A 1135 -15.50 -36.81 25.96
C GLY A 1135 -14.18 -36.30 26.55
N PHE A 1136 -13.92 -36.47 27.84
CA PHE A 1136 -12.68 -35.98 28.47
C PHE A 1136 -11.50 -36.95 28.35
N ARG A 1137 -10.31 -36.39 28.20
CA ARG A 1137 -9.03 -37.10 28.16
C ARG A 1137 -8.06 -36.52 29.17
N ILE A 1138 -7.14 -37.33 29.66
CA ILE A 1138 -6.00 -36.93 30.48
C ILE A 1138 -4.70 -37.29 29.77
N GLY A 1139 -3.57 -36.67 30.11
CA GLY A 1139 -2.32 -36.89 29.37
C GLY A 1139 -1.15 -36.07 29.87
N CYS A 1140 -0.08 -35.99 29.05
CA CYS A 1140 1.18 -35.37 29.45
C CYS A 1140 0.99 -33.93 29.96
N TYR A 1141 0.35 -33.08 29.17
CA TYR A 1141 -0.03 -31.73 29.59
C TYR A 1141 -1.54 -31.56 29.59
N VAL A 1142 -2.02 -30.74 30.53
CA VAL A 1142 -3.44 -30.38 30.67
C VAL A 1142 -3.99 -29.80 29.36
N LEU A 1143 -3.25 -28.87 28.75
CA LEU A 1143 -3.66 -28.26 27.49
C LEU A 1143 -3.74 -29.28 26.34
N ASP A 1144 -2.72 -30.13 26.17
CA ASP A 1144 -2.69 -31.10 25.06
C ASP A 1144 -3.78 -32.18 25.18
N SER A 1145 -4.04 -32.65 26.40
CA SER A 1145 -5.13 -33.59 26.67
C SER A 1145 -6.51 -32.96 26.52
N LEU A 1146 -6.66 -31.70 26.92
CA LEU A 1146 -7.88 -30.93 26.72
C LEU A 1146 -8.18 -30.69 25.24
N LEU A 1147 -7.18 -30.33 24.44
CA LEU A 1147 -7.35 -30.10 23.00
C LEU A 1147 -7.84 -31.37 22.26
N GLN A 1148 -7.43 -32.55 22.73
CA GLN A 1148 -7.92 -33.85 22.22
C GLN A 1148 -9.26 -34.28 22.83
N SER A 1149 -9.73 -33.61 23.89
CA SER A 1149 -11.03 -33.87 24.50
C SER A 1149 -12.16 -33.28 23.64
N THR A 1150 -13.36 -33.82 23.80
CA THR A 1150 -14.61 -33.26 23.27
C THR A 1150 -15.43 -32.66 24.41
N LEU A 1151 -16.53 -32.01 24.08
CA LEU A 1151 -17.44 -31.43 25.07
C LEU A 1151 -18.62 -32.34 25.42
N GLU A 1152 -18.60 -33.61 25.01
CA GLU A 1152 -19.72 -34.57 25.11
C GLU A 1152 -20.40 -34.55 26.49
N CYS A 1153 -19.63 -34.70 27.57
CA CYS A 1153 -20.15 -34.68 28.93
C CYS A 1153 -20.86 -33.37 29.30
N LEU A 1154 -20.41 -32.23 28.76
CA LEU A 1154 -21.00 -30.92 29.10
C LEU A 1154 -22.39 -30.70 28.49
N TYR A 1155 -22.77 -31.52 27.50
CA TYR A 1155 -24.13 -31.54 26.94
C TYR A 1155 -25.04 -32.56 27.62
N ASP A 1156 -24.49 -33.46 28.43
CA ASP A 1156 -25.22 -34.57 29.05
C ASP A 1156 -25.39 -34.34 30.56
N VAL A 1157 -26.63 -34.08 30.97
CA VAL A 1157 -27.00 -33.91 32.39
C VAL A 1157 -26.60 -35.12 33.23
N SER A 1158 -26.73 -36.33 32.68
CA SER A 1158 -26.40 -37.55 33.41
C SER A 1158 -24.89 -37.66 33.69
N CYS A 1159 -24.04 -37.24 32.75
CA CYS A 1159 -22.60 -37.16 32.94
C CYS A 1159 -22.22 -36.09 33.98
N ILE A 1160 -22.82 -34.91 33.91
CA ILE A 1160 -22.58 -33.83 34.88
C ILE A 1160 -22.98 -34.27 36.30
N ASP A 1161 -24.13 -34.94 36.45
CA ASP A 1161 -24.58 -35.45 37.74
C ASP A 1161 -23.74 -36.63 38.24
N GLN A 1162 -23.18 -37.44 37.34
CA GLN A 1162 -22.18 -38.46 37.69
C GLN A 1162 -20.91 -37.82 38.28
N ILE A 1163 -20.37 -36.76 37.67
CA ILE A 1163 -19.22 -36.02 38.23
C ILE A 1163 -19.56 -35.48 39.61
N LYS A 1164 -20.70 -34.80 39.77
CA LYS A 1164 -21.17 -34.29 41.07
C LYS A 1164 -21.25 -35.37 42.15
N TYR A 1165 -21.80 -36.53 41.80
CA TYR A 1165 -21.89 -37.68 42.69
C TYR A 1165 -20.49 -38.17 43.12
N LEU A 1166 -19.56 -38.29 42.16
CA LEU A 1166 -18.19 -38.76 42.42
C LEU A 1166 -17.38 -37.79 43.29
N TYR A 1167 -17.73 -36.50 43.29
CA TYR A 1167 -17.19 -35.47 44.18
C TYR A 1167 -17.97 -35.30 45.49
N ASN A 1168 -18.98 -36.15 45.77
CA ASN A 1168 -19.86 -36.07 46.94
C ASN A 1168 -20.59 -34.73 47.11
N VAL A 1169 -20.94 -34.04 46.03
CA VAL A 1169 -21.66 -32.75 46.07
C VAL A 1169 -22.92 -32.79 45.22
N THR A 1170 -24.10 -32.68 45.85
CA THR A 1170 -25.40 -32.73 45.14
C THR A 1170 -26.11 -31.37 45.02
N ASN A 1171 -25.70 -30.37 45.80
CA ASN A 1171 -26.42 -29.09 45.92
C ASN A 1171 -26.08 -28.04 44.84
N ILE A 1172 -25.19 -28.37 43.89
CA ILE A 1172 -24.76 -27.43 42.85
C ILE A 1172 -25.62 -27.60 41.60
N VAL A 1173 -26.32 -26.53 41.22
CA VAL A 1173 -27.12 -26.46 40.00
C VAL A 1173 -26.27 -25.88 38.88
N ILE A 1174 -26.01 -26.68 37.84
CA ILE A 1174 -25.32 -26.28 36.61
C ILE A 1174 -26.15 -26.76 35.43
N ARG A 1175 -26.30 -25.91 34.43
CA ARG A 1175 -27.05 -26.23 33.22
C ARG A 1175 -26.11 -26.87 32.18
N PRO A 1176 -26.53 -27.94 31.51
CA PRO A 1176 -25.79 -28.48 30.37
C PRO A 1176 -25.76 -27.46 29.22
N LEU A 1177 -24.77 -27.59 28.34
CA LEU A 1177 -24.73 -26.88 27.07
C LEU A 1177 -25.88 -27.35 26.16
N ASN A 1178 -26.35 -26.49 25.26
CA ASN A 1178 -27.48 -26.77 24.39
C ASN A 1178 -27.02 -27.24 23.01
N GLN A 1179 -27.36 -28.50 22.66
CA GLN A 1179 -26.98 -29.14 21.39
C GLN A 1179 -27.54 -28.43 20.14
N SER A 1180 -28.49 -27.50 20.30
CA SER A 1180 -29.07 -26.74 19.18
C SER A 1180 -28.10 -25.71 18.58
N PHE A 1181 -27.04 -25.33 19.32
CA PHE A 1181 -26.08 -24.31 18.89
C PHE A 1181 -24.75 -24.89 18.39
N SER A 1182 -24.32 -26.03 18.94
CA SER A 1182 -23.04 -26.66 18.57
C SER A 1182 -23.01 -28.16 18.87
N PHE A 1183 -22.09 -28.88 18.23
CA PHE A 1183 -22.03 -30.34 18.26
C PHE A 1183 -21.23 -30.87 19.46
N PRO A 1184 -21.72 -31.88 20.20
CA PRO A 1184 -21.04 -32.44 21.37
C PRO A 1184 -19.73 -33.16 21.05
N ASN A 1185 -19.60 -33.71 19.84
CA ASN A 1185 -18.44 -34.51 19.41
C ASN A 1185 -17.30 -33.65 18.82
N GLU A 1186 -17.45 -32.33 18.80
CA GLU A 1186 -16.39 -31.44 18.36
C GLU A 1186 -15.26 -31.39 19.42
N THR A 1187 -14.03 -31.58 18.97
CA THR A 1187 -12.84 -31.49 19.85
C THR A 1187 -12.59 -30.05 20.27
N VAL A 1188 -12.03 -29.83 21.45
CA VAL A 1188 -11.63 -28.48 21.88
C VAL A 1188 -10.60 -27.87 20.92
N GLN A 1189 -9.72 -28.66 20.30
CA GLN A 1189 -8.82 -28.18 19.24
C GLN A 1189 -9.58 -27.50 18.09
N SER A 1190 -10.64 -28.12 17.56
CA SER A 1190 -11.46 -27.54 16.48
C SER A 1190 -12.08 -26.19 16.87
N LEU A 1191 -12.50 -26.07 18.13
CA LEU A 1191 -13.00 -24.79 18.64
C LEU A 1191 -11.88 -23.76 18.74
N VAL A 1192 -10.70 -24.13 19.26
CA VAL A 1192 -9.51 -23.27 19.39
C VAL A 1192 -8.98 -22.83 18.02
N ASP A 1193 -9.00 -23.71 17.01
CA ASP A 1193 -8.62 -23.41 15.62
C ASP A 1193 -9.50 -22.31 15.01
N ASN A 1194 -10.73 -22.15 15.53
CA ASN A 1194 -11.69 -21.11 15.16
C ASN A 1194 -11.81 -20.01 16.21
N LEU A 1195 -10.84 -19.85 17.12
CA LEU A 1195 -10.86 -18.85 18.21
C LEU A 1195 -12.10 -18.93 19.12
N LEU A 1196 -12.70 -20.11 19.25
CA LEU A 1196 -13.93 -20.36 20.00
C LEU A 1196 -15.10 -19.49 19.48
N ILE A 1197 -15.10 -19.15 18.18
CA ILE A 1197 -16.11 -18.34 17.52
C ILE A 1197 -17.04 -19.24 16.70
N ASP A 1198 -18.33 -19.21 17.00
CA ASP A 1198 -19.35 -19.93 16.22
C ASP A 1198 -19.71 -19.15 14.94
N LYS A 1199 -19.79 -17.81 15.07
CA LYS A 1199 -20.21 -16.93 13.96
C LYS A 1199 -19.55 -15.55 14.05
N LEU A 1200 -19.13 -15.03 12.89
CA LEU A 1200 -18.80 -13.62 12.69
C LEU A 1200 -19.89 -13.00 11.81
N GLU A 1201 -20.68 -12.09 12.35
CA GLU A 1201 -21.62 -11.29 11.55
C GLU A 1201 -20.91 -10.04 11.05
N SER A 1202 -20.90 -9.86 9.73
CA SER A 1202 -20.38 -8.66 9.10
C SER A 1202 -21.51 -7.90 8.39
N ASN A 1203 -21.41 -6.57 8.41
CA ASN A 1203 -22.28 -5.68 7.66
C ASN A 1203 -21.41 -4.63 6.94
N VAL A 1204 -21.68 -4.41 5.65
CA VAL A 1204 -20.96 -3.50 4.77
C VAL A 1204 -21.91 -2.42 4.28
N SER A 1205 -21.64 -1.16 4.64
CA SER A 1205 -22.51 -0.02 4.30
C SER A 1205 -21.93 0.80 3.14
N TYR A 1206 -22.43 0.55 1.93
CA TYR A 1206 -22.03 1.34 0.76
C TYR A 1206 -22.39 2.83 0.90
N GLU A 1207 -23.47 3.16 1.59
CA GLU A 1207 -23.89 4.55 1.83
C GLU A 1207 -22.87 5.31 2.70
N GLN A 1208 -22.38 4.67 3.77
CA GLN A 1208 -21.34 5.26 4.61
C GLN A 1208 -20.01 5.38 3.85
N TYR A 1209 -19.63 4.36 3.07
CA TYR A 1209 -18.47 4.43 2.18
C TYR A 1209 -18.56 5.65 1.24
N TYR A 1210 -19.70 5.82 0.55
CA TYR A 1210 -19.89 6.92 -0.40
C TYR A 1210 -19.85 8.28 0.32
N ALA A 1211 -20.44 8.37 1.51
CA ALA A 1211 -20.42 9.59 2.32
C ALA A 1211 -19.01 9.98 2.78
N VAL A 1212 -18.15 9.02 3.14
CA VAL A 1212 -16.77 9.28 3.55
C VAL A 1212 -15.87 9.60 2.35
N CYS A 1213 -16.04 8.89 1.22
CA CYS A 1213 -15.36 9.22 -0.03
C CYS A 1213 -15.71 10.64 -0.50
N SER A 1214 -16.96 11.08 -0.35
CA SER A 1214 -17.45 12.44 -0.64
C SER A 1214 -16.91 12.99 -1.97
N PRO A 1215 -17.39 12.51 -3.13
CA PRO A 1215 -16.78 12.84 -4.41
C PRO A 1215 -16.81 14.35 -4.70
N LEU A 1216 -15.64 14.93 -5.00
CA LEU A 1216 -15.49 16.35 -5.34
C LEU A 1216 -16.11 16.68 -6.70
N SER A 1217 -15.80 15.84 -7.70
CA SER A 1217 -16.38 15.96 -9.03
C SER A 1217 -16.33 14.64 -9.79
N CYS A 1218 -17.32 14.44 -10.66
CA CYS A 1218 -17.31 13.43 -11.71
C CYS A 1218 -17.11 14.09 -13.07
N THR A 1219 -16.27 13.50 -13.91
CA THR A 1219 -16.02 13.93 -15.28
C THR A 1219 -16.35 12.79 -16.24
N TYR A 1220 -17.00 13.09 -17.36
CA TYR A 1220 -17.22 12.12 -18.43
C TYR A 1220 -17.21 12.83 -19.79
N SER A 1221 -16.94 12.08 -20.86
CA SER A 1221 -16.78 12.64 -22.20
C SER A 1221 -17.94 12.28 -23.13
N ILE A 1222 -18.31 13.21 -24.02
CA ILE A 1222 -19.35 13.02 -25.03
C ILE A 1222 -18.83 13.49 -26.38
N ASN A 1223 -18.95 12.66 -27.40
CA ASN A 1223 -18.64 13.02 -28.78
C ASN A 1223 -19.82 13.79 -29.41
N LYS A 1224 -19.59 15.08 -29.74
CA LYS A 1224 -20.57 15.94 -30.43
C LYS A 1224 -20.07 16.38 -31.80
N ARG A 1225 -21.00 16.70 -32.71
CA ARG A 1225 -20.65 17.27 -34.02
C ARG A 1225 -20.22 18.73 -33.88
N VAL A 1226 -19.29 19.17 -34.73
CA VAL A 1226 -18.76 20.54 -34.73
C VAL A 1226 -19.87 21.58 -34.89
N ASN A 1227 -19.77 22.67 -34.12
CA ASN A 1227 -20.76 23.75 -34.12
C ASN A 1227 -20.89 24.40 -35.52
N PRO A 1228 -22.12 24.52 -36.08
CA PRO A 1228 -22.34 25.16 -37.38
C PRO A 1228 -21.73 26.56 -37.52
N ILE A 1229 -21.67 27.32 -36.42
CA ILE A 1229 -21.07 28.67 -36.38
C ILE A 1229 -19.57 28.61 -36.68
N TYR A 1230 -18.87 27.62 -36.11
CA TYR A 1230 -17.44 27.41 -36.39
C TYR A 1230 -17.21 27.12 -37.89
N ILE A 1231 -18.02 26.24 -38.48
CA ILE A 1231 -17.96 25.91 -39.91
C ILE A 1231 -18.14 27.17 -40.78
N ILE A 1232 -19.13 28.01 -40.46
CA ILE A 1232 -19.39 29.27 -41.17
C ILE A 1232 -18.19 30.22 -41.07
N THR A 1233 -17.59 30.38 -39.89
CA THR A 1233 -16.42 31.27 -39.71
C THR A 1233 -15.18 30.80 -40.48
N VAL A 1234 -14.93 29.49 -40.53
CA VAL A 1234 -13.82 28.91 -41.31
C VAL A 1234 -14.02 29.14 -42.82
N ILE A 1235 -15.24 28.96 -43.31
CA ILE A 1235 -15.57 29.18 -44.73
C ILE A 1235 -15.41 30.66 -45.09
N ILE A 1236 -15.90 31.58 -44.25
CA ILE A 1236 -15.74 33.02 -44.48
C ILE A 1236 -14.26 33.40 -44.52
N GLY A 1237 -13.43 32.90 -43.59
CA GLY A 1237 -11.99 33.18 -43.56
C GLY A 1237 -11.25 32.69 -44.81
N LEU A 1238 -11.60 31.51 -45.32
CA LEU A 1238 -10.99 30.94 -46.53
C LEU A 1238 -11.48 31.61 -47.82
N TYR A 1239 -12.72 32.12 -47.84
CA TYR A 1239 -13.37 32.67 -49.03
C TYR A 1239 -12.57 33.80 -49.69
N GLY A 1240 -11.96 34.67 -48.88
CA GLY A 1240 -11.18 35.82 -49.36
C GLY A 1240 -9.95 35.41 -50.15
N GLY A 1241 -9.12 34.53 -49.59
CA GLY A 1241 -7.91 34.05 -50.25
C GLY A 1241 -8.19 33.13 -51.42
N LEU A 1242 -9.18 32.24 -51.28
CA LEU A 1242 -9.64 31.36 -52.35
C LEU A 1242 -10.11 32.17 -53.57
N THR A 1243 -10.86 33.25 -53.34
CA THR A 1243 -11.32 34.14 -54.42
C THR A 1243 -10.18 34.80 -55.18
N VAL A 1244 -9.17 35.33 -54.48
CA VAL A 1244 -8.02 35.98 -55.12
C VAL A 1244 -7.18 34.96 -55.90
N ALA A 1245 -6.92 33.79 -55.31
CA ALA A 1245 -6.17 32.71 -55.96
C ALA A 1245 -6.89 32.20 -57.22
N LEU A 1246 -8.20 31.94 -57.14
CA LEU A 1246 -8.98 31.48 -58.28
C LEU A 1246 -9.04 32.51 -59.42
N LYS A 1247 -9.03 33.82 -59.14
CA LYS A 1247 -8.94 34.87 -60.18
C LYS A 1247 -7.59 34.85 -60.92
N LEU A 1248 -6.51 34.52 -60.23
CA LEU A 1248 -5.18 34.32 -60.82
C LEU A 1248 -5.13 33.04 -61.65
N VAL A 1249 -5.58 31.92 -61.08
CA VAL A 1249 -5.59 30.60 -61.73
C VAL A 1249 -6.45 30.61 -62.99
N THR A 1250 -7.65 31.19 -62.95
CA THR A 1250 -8.53 31.31 -64.12
C THR A 1250 -7.91 32.14 -65.24
N SER A 1251 -7.16 33.18 -64.90
CA SER A 1251 -6.42 33.99 -65.88
C SER A 1251 -5.23 33.23 -66.50
N LEU A 1252 -4.57 32.38 -65.72
CA LEU A 1252 -3.47 31.50 -66.17
C LEU A 1252 -3.98 30.33 -67.03
N LEU A 1253 -5.03 29.63 -66.59
CA LEU A 1253 -5.66 28.53 -67.33
C LEU A 1253 -6.11 28.98 -68.72
N MET A 1254 -6.63 30.21 -68.86
CA MET A 1254 -6.98 30.75 -70.17
C MET A 1254 -5.77 31.05 -71.06
N LYS A 1255 -4.63 31.47 -70.49
CA LYS A 1255 -3.38 31.65 -71.25
C LYS A 1255 -2.82 30.31 -71.71
N ILE A 1256 -2.88 29.29 -70.85
CA ILE A 1256 -2.44 27.92 -71.15
C ILE A 1256 -3.36 27.28 -72.19
N GLN A 1257 -4.68 27.42 -72.05
CA GLN A 1257 -5.66 26.94 -73.03
C GLN A 1257 -5.49 27.63 -74.39
N TYR A 1258 -5.19 28.94 -74.40
CA TYR A 1258 -4.89 29.68 -75.62
C TYR A 1258 -3.57 29.24 -76.26
N TYR A 1259 -2.55 28.97 -75.45
CA TYR A 1259 -1.27 28.41 -75.90
C TYR A 1259 -1.44 27.01 -76.49
N PHE A 1260 -2.20 26.13 -75.84
CA PHE A 1260 -2.57 24.81 -76.37
C PHE A 1260 -3.41 24.91 -77.64
N MET A 1261 -4.37 25.84 -77.72
CA MET A 1261 -5.11 26.08 -78.96
C MET A 1261 -4.22 26.55 -80.11
N ILE A 1262 -3.19 27.35 -79.84
CA ILE A 1262 -2.20 27.78 -80.86
C ILE A 1262 -1.33 26.60 -81.31
N ILE A 1263 -0.93 25.72 -80.41
CA ILE A 1263 -0.17 24.49 -80.74
C ILE A 1263 -1.02 23.52 -81.58
N ILE A 1264 -2.29 23.33 -81.21
CA ILE A 1264 -3.23 22.49 -81.96
C ILE A 1264 -3.56 23.10 -83.34
N ARG A 1265 -3.60 24.44 -83.47
CA ARG A 1265 -3.73 25.13 -84.77
C ARG A 1265 -2.48 25.04 -85.64
N ARG A 1266 -1.28 25.02 -85.06
CA ARG A 1266 -0.01 24.87 -85.82
C ARG A 1266 0.22 23.46 -86.36
N ARG A 1267 -0.38 22.41 -85.77
CA ARG A 1267 -0.34 21.03 -86.30
C ARG A 1267 -1.37 20.72 -87.41
N ARG A 1268 -2.23 21.67 -87.82
CA ARG A 1268 -3.25 21.48 -88.88
C ARG A 1268 -2.93 22.18 -90.20
N ILE A 1269 -1.72 22.73 -90.38
CA ILE A 1269 -1.30 23.36 -91.63
C ILE A 1269 0.09 22.81 -92.01
N GLU A 1270 0.10 21.64 -92.65
CA GLU A 1270 1.13 21.24 -93.61
C GLU A 1270 0.42 21.07 -94.97
N PRO A 1271 0.88 21.71 -96.05
CA PRO A 1271 0.30 21.53 -97.38
C PRO A 1271 0.86 20.26 -98.06
N VAL A 1272 -0.06 19.39 -98.47
CA VAL A 1272 0.20 18.27 -99.38
C VAL A 1272 0.57 18.83 -100.76
N VAL A 1273 1.81 18.60 -101.19
CA VAL A 1273 2.27 18.83 -102.58
C VAL A 1273 2.05 17.54 -103.36
N HIS A 1274 1.11 17.55 -104.32
CA HIS A 1274 0.97 16.50 -105.32
C HIS A 1274 1.79 16.87 -106.56
N ILE A 1275 2.76 16.01 -106.87
CA ILE A 1275 3.47 15.91 -108.15
C ILE A 1275 2.78 14.79 -108.95
N ILE A 1276 2.56 14.99 -110.25
CA ILE A 1276 2.09 14.00 -111.24
C ILE A 1276 2.98 14.17 -112.48
N PRO A 1277 3.28 13.15 -113.30
CA PRO A 1277 4.04 11.91 -113.03
C PRO A 1277 5.23 11.78 -114.00
N GLU A 1278 6.11 10.78 -113.82
CA GLU A 1278 6.71 10.03 -114.93
C GLU A 1278 7.21 8.66 -114.42
N ASN A 1279 6.65 7.59 -115.02
CA ASN A 1279 6.85 6.14 -114.85
C ASN A 1279 6.43 5.45 -113.55
#